data_AF-A0A098S583-F1
#
_entry.id   AF-A0A098S583-F1
#
_cell.length_a   1.000
_cell.length_b   1.000
_cell.length_c   1.000
_cell.angle_alpha   90.00
_cell.angle_beta   90.00
_cell.angle_gamma   90.00
#
_symmetry.space_group_name_H-M   'P 1'
#
loop_
_entity.id
_entity.type
_entity.pdbx_description
1 polymer ?
#
loop_
_entity_poly.entity_id
_entity_poly.type
_entity_poly.pdbx_seq_one_letter_code
_entity_poly.pdbx_strand_id
1 'polypeptide(L)'
;MNVLNPPPPPRLLNWLAMLLLTTASPLSAQLLLQEGFEVESCVPVNLNCEPGLTELVDANNCLNGWSRWHGSPNISINNNPPEGTQALRLRWDLPENFPPNIFSEGVIANLPSGLAVGDEVQLSLQVFVNSGNDILIELLLSNGIQPIPLPNGGNSCLQQPVNPNNFQMLASIPADNLGSNWQTITVPCTQVTGNFNQLALRLATVNNPSNNGNQGSIFFDDIQLQKEPTFTEPTATITNITGDLCSGDALSVTYEICSDEDVILDFTPFASPASISIIPPSQSASVSSGMCKTFTFTYNETTELPLGAPITLGLNYTVSYDGSVCSYTSTGTLSQSLEKYCFAEEACLPDGQPFYALSGGNFSALLSEGLLPPAQAATTPQFLYFEGDAVVDFASYTFAQGSILYFDEGVELTVPNGNSLEGLKSEFNGCERMWKGITVEGGGFLSLESCTVSGAQYAVQALHNSTILIANNFFQDNYIGIYKPNTMSASPEQVNQPLPIAGNTFEGTAAGLLPPYPGQAPAPGTSGLAGIVASNCNLLEVGIGSTPNSNFFREVRNGLITFNTGLRLRGANISDLSGSFNPTTIAFPSAFANFHNLRGHGVFSGLNDNSAALVFIGYSHFEGLTRCTHIENQSGIATVNFDLNTSIDTKDGLIAANHSGSTVLKEVSDNNLEFEQYGIAGLNSSGVIPFFGVRGNTLTQLNNSSYPFTAGVLFSNAINPSGNSFVRDNSIGMTDADGHGVSLSFVDRVVVERNLVAHTGSSTLIKQEGAGIHLSESGDNNNIRENTVTFNMQAERHNTRGIEVLNTAYTYLCCNTTDGHRTGLRFKGACPDTRYRQNDFFDHDTGLRCESDAVTSLQAHAGNEWLGSYSIQKALHSGGSFEVANSLYLVNFSTNPPMTTMNPLPNVSTPNTPLLWILSDDGFEAENCEADQVCGETRNPKLSRYDSTAVEGEYLGAGEYGPTRDWRGRRSVYQKLQAHPELLNDNPLMTAFWEEAANTEVATVGEMENGTQRLFALDSEAEAQLAENGAQLEGYLLSIVQLDSILSTELSPVDSIAYQAERAELREMLEGALAQRSGWVADWYSGVPAEASGLLNAGGETATALQATANEWTVFQILLEMTATSSPALSSEQWQTLLQIAQQCPDEGGKGVLHARTVLAAYESMAYDDEALCNPEQPFQAPSSGSSTVSELRAYPNPVQNSVTLQWQDAAQELSLYRADGQRVAQFNLQATDRFLEVDLSAYPKGLCIAVVHLMDGSTQSVKVIK
;
A
#
# COMPACT_ATOMS: atom_id res chain seq x y z
N MET A 1 -26.96 34.18 -4.01
CA MET A 1 -28.04 34.02 -3.02
C MET A 1 -27.36 34.04 -1.67
N ASN A 2 -27.11 35.22 -1.11
CA ASN A 2 -27.95 35.95 -0.14
C ASN A 2 -28.45 35.08 1.04
N VAL A 3 -28.25 35.32 2.36
CA VAL A 3 -27.61 36.34 3.24
C VAL A 3 -28.56 36.59 4.43
N LEU A 4 -28.01 36.54 5.65
CA LEU A 4 -28.39 37.19 6.94
C LEU A 4 -29.57 36.68 7.81
N ASN A 5 -29.22 36.29 9.07
CA ASN A 5 -29.53 36.92 10.39
C ASN A 5 -30.93 37.58 10.63
N PRO A 6 -31.41 37.87 11.88
CA PRO A 6 -31.11 37.38 13.26
C PRO A 6 -32.41 37.23 14.16
N PRO A 7 -32.51 37.66 15.46
CA PRO A 7 -33.05 36.96 16.66
C PRO A 7 -34.51 37.41 17.05
N PRO A 8 -35.18 37.16 18.24
CA PRO A 8 -34.84 37.57 19.64
C PRO A 8 -35.47 36.70 20.82
N PRO A 9 -35.33 37.07 22.12
CA PRO A 9 -35.70 36.27 23.32
C PRO A 9 -37.02 36.71 24.01
N PRO A 10 -37.48 36.03 25.08
CA PRO A 10 -37.96 36.75 26.29
C PRO A 10 -37.60 36.00 27.61
N ARG A 11 -37.12 36.62 28.70
CA ARG A 11 -37.75 37.51 29.71
C ARG A 11 -39.03 36.97 30.42
N LEU A 12 -38.81 36.65 31.72
CA LEU A 12 -39.53 37.14 32.92
C LEU A 12 -40.88 36.54 33.39
N LEU A 13 -40.96 36.39 34.74
CA LEU A 13 -42.12 36.28 35.68
C LEU A 13 -42.76 34.88 35.90
N ASN A 14 -43.17 34.44 37.11
CA ASN A 14 -43.00 34.86 38.51
C ASN A 14 -43.73 33.84 39.43
N TRP A 15 -43.22 33.65 40.66
CA TRP A 15 -43.96 33.49 41.96
C TRP A 15 -44.08 32.14 42.72
N LEU A 16 -43.46 32.18 43.92
CA LEU A 16 -43.85 31.73 45.29
C LEU A 16 -43.97 30.21 45.59
N ALA A 17 -43.51 29.67 46.73
CA ALA A 17 -43.21 30.23 48.05
C ALA A 17 -42.27 29.35 48.92
N MET A 18 -41.55 30.03 49.83
CA MET A 18 -41.17 29.66 51.21
C MET A 18 -40.44 28.32 51.50
N LEU A 19 -39.17 28.42 51.90
CA LEU A 19 -38.80 28.18 53.30
C LEU A 19 -37.50 28.95 53.65
N LEU A 20 -37.55 29.72 54.73
CA LEU A 20 -36.44 30.45 55.33
C LEU A 20 -35.40 29.50 55.94
N LEU A 21 -34.18 29.53 55.42
CA LEU A 21 -32.93 29.34 56.17
C LEU A 21 -31.94 30.36 55.59
N THR A 22 -31.87 31.53 56.22
CA THR A 22 -30.85 32.54 55.92
C THR A 22 -29.53 32.09 56.54
N THR A 23 -28.66 31.47 55.74
CA THR A 23 -27.22 31.49 55.98
C THR A 23 -26.63 32.59 55.10
N ALA A 24 -26.08 33.62 55.73
CA ALA A 24 -25.40 34.72 55.08
C ALA A 24 -24.30 34.19 54.13
N SER A 25 -24.20 34.79 52.96
CA SER A 25 -23.09 34.66 52.03
C SER A 25 -21.74 34.95 52.71
N PRO A 26 -20.68 34.15 52.51
CA PRO A 26 -19.38 34.35 53.15
C PRO A 26 -18.55 35.53 52.60
N LEU A 27 -19.11 36.35 51.69
CA LEU A 27 -18.37 37.28 50.83
C LEU A 27 -18.63 38.77 51.10
N SER A 28 -19.36 39.10 52.16
CA SER A 28 -19.49 40.48 52.65
C SER A 28 -18.73 40.63 53.97
N ALA A 29 -18.02 41.74 54.17
CA ALA A 29 -17.35 42.06 55.43
C ALA A 29 -18.24 41.71 56.62
N GLN A 30 -17.73 40.89 57.53
CA GLN A 30 -18.53 40.37 58.63
C GLN A 30 -18.68 41.47 59.67
N LEU A 31 -19.89 42.03 59.81
CA LEU A 31 -20.21 42.95 60.90
C LEU A 31 -20.18 42.20 62.24
N LEU A 32 -19.20 42.51 63.08
CA LEU A 32 -18.96 41.86 64.38
C LEU A 32 -19.65 42.59 65.53
N LEU A 33 -19.86 43.90 65.38
CA LEU A 33 -20.55 44.74 66.34
C LEU A 33 -21.21 45.90 65.59
N GLN A 34 -22.45 46.22 65.94
CA GLN A 34 -23.09 47.49 65.62
C GLN A 34 -23.93 47.92 66.83
N GLU A 35 -23.55 49.01 67.47
CA GLU A 35 -24.20 49.56 68.66
C GLU A 35 -24.62 51.00 68.37
N GLY A 36 -25.91 51.19 68.03
CA GLY A 36 -26.60 52.49 68.09
C GLY A 36 -27.48 52.47 69.32
N PHE A 37 -27.08 53.18 70.38
CA PHE A 37 -27.49 52.96 71.78
C PHE A 37 -28.97 53.26 72.04
N GLU A 38 -29.90 52.48 71.49
CA GLU A 38 -31.35 52.69 71.51
C GLU A 38 -32.06 51.61 72.35
N VAL A 39 -32.35 51.95 73.61
CA VAL A 39 -33.43 51.34 74.42
C VAL A 39 -33.27 49.86 74.84
N GLU A 40 -32.54 49.63 75.93
CA GLU A 40 -33.00 48.67 76.96
C GLU A 40 -33.09 49.39 78.32
N SER A 41 -34.30 49.43 78.87
CA SER A 41 -34.56 49.92 80.22
C SER A 41 -33.86 49.04 81.24
N CYS A 42 -32.67 49.44 81.71
CA CYS A 42 -32.06 48.80 82.87
C CYS A 42 -32.98 48.94 84.08
N VAL A 43 -33.45 47.80 84.59
CA VAL A 43 -34.18 47.69 85.85
C VAL A 43 -33.25 48.21 86.96
N PRO A 44 -33.66 49.15 87.82
CA PRO A 44 -32.82 49.60 88.91
C PRO A 44 -32.58 48.43 89.87
N VAL A 45 -31.35 47.94 89.91
CA VAL A 45 -30.89 47.10 91.02
C VAL A 45 -30.63 48.05 92.18
N ASN A 46 -31.39 47.90 93.27
CA ASN A 46 -31.15 48.63 94.52
C ASN A 46 -29.78 48.22 95.09
N LEU A 47 -28.71 48.85 94.62
CA LEU A 47 -27.45 48.96 95.33
C LEU A 47 -27.52 50.27 96.12
N ASN A 48 -27.70 50.17 97.44
CA ASN A 48 -27.66 51.32 98.34
C ASN A 48 -26.25 51.95 98.30
N CYS A 49 -26.05 52.93 97.43
CA CYS A 49 -25.02 53.95 97.61
C CYS A 49 -25.72 55.13 98.31
N GLU A 50 -25.55 55.28 99.62
CA GLU A 50 -26.12 56.41 100.35
C GLU A 50 -25.54 57.74 99.85
N PRO A 51 -26.38 58.76 99.60
CA PRO A 51 -25.91 60.10 99.24
C PRO A 51 -25.36 60.80 100.49
N GLY A 52 -24.03 60.86 100.63
CA GLY A 52 -23.39 61.58 101.72
C GLY A 52 -21.96 61.19 102.09
N LEU A 53 -21.37 60.13 101.53
CA LEU A 53 -20.00 59.73 101.81
C LEU A 53 -19.01 60.29 100.77
N THR A 54 -18.66 61.56 100.93
CA THR A 54 -17.51 62.21 100.26
C THR A 54 -16.23 62.17 101.11
N GLU A 55 -16.03 61.20 102.00
CA GLU A 55 -14.78 61.08 102.78
C GLU A 55 -14.25 59.64 102.93
N LEU A 56 -13.02 59.46 102.43
CA LEU A 56 -11.94 58.59 102.93
C LEU A 56 -12.22 57.08 103.12
N VAL A 57 -11.84 56.27 102.11
CA VAL A 57 -11.27 54.93 102.37
C VAL A 57 -9.75 55.01 102.24
N ASP A 58 -9.10 54.49 103.28
CA ASP A 58 -7.69 54.54 103.64
C ASP A 58 -6.73 53.94 102.58
N ALA A 59 -5.48 54.38 102.67
CA ALA A 59 -4.49 54.43 101.59
C ALA A 59 -3.79 53.10 101.19
N ASN A 60 -4.38 51.91 101.28
CA ASN A 60 -3.61 50.66 101.10
C ASN A 60 -4.28 49.46 100.40
N ASN A 61 -5.30 49.63 99.55
CA ASN A 61 -5.85 48.47 98.82
C ASN A 61 -6.36 48.71 97.38
N CYS A 62 -5.80 49.67 96.65
CA CYS A 62 -5.84 49.61 95.19
C CYS A 62 -4.81 48.56 94.74
N LEU A 63 -5.22 47.56 93.95
CA LEU A 63 -4.30 46.67 93.26
C LEU A 63 -3.25 47.51 92.49
N ASN A 64 -2.01 47.07 92.47
CA ASN A 64 -0.90 47.79 91.83
C ASN A 64 -1.27 48.10 90.37
N GLY A 65 -1.41 49.39 90.01
CA GLY A 65 -1.83 49.86 88.68
C GLY A 65 -3.22 50.52 88.60
N TRP A 66 -3.99 50.59 89.69
CA TRP A 66 -5.34 51.19 89.70
C TRP A 66 -5.35 52.58 90.35
N SER A 67 -6.15 53.51 89.83
CA SER A 67 -6.23 54.90 90.27
C SER A 67 -7.65 55.35 90.58
N ARG A 68 -7.83 56.34 91.48
CA ARG A 68 -9.15 56.92 91.80
C ARG A 68 -9.67 57.71 90.61
N TRP A 69 -10.82 57.32 90.07
CA TRP A 69 -11.49 58.02 88.98
C TRP A 69 -12.55 59.02 89.49
N HIS A 70 -12.73 60.12 88.76
CA HIS A 70 -13.74 61.14 89.02
C HIS A 70 -14.66 61.34 87.80
N GLY A 71 -15.47 60.34 87.45
CA GLY A 71 -16.40 60.43 86.32
C GLY A 71 -17.48 59.35 86.33
N SER A 72 -18.45 59.48 85.43
CA SER A 72 -19.64 58.62 85.37
C SER A 72 -19.99 58.26 83.90
N PRO A 73 -19.96 56.97 83.51
CA PRO A 73 -20.55 56.51 82.26
C PRO A 73 -22.07 56.42 82.44
N ASN A 74 -22.84 56.96 81.49
CA ASN A 74 -24.30 56.83 81.47
C ASN A 74 -24.85 56.91 80.05
N ILE A 75 -26.02 56.33 79.81
CA ILE A 75 -26.76 56.61 78.58
C ILE A 75 -27.44 57.98 78.74
N SER A 76 -27.34 58.83 77.72
CA SER A 76 -27.82 60.22 77.72
C SER A 76 -28.71 60.51 76.53
N ILE A 77 -29.84 61.18 76.78
CA ILE A 77 -30.82 61.63 75.76
C ILE A 77 -30.51 63.02 75.15
N ASN A 78 -29.40 63.65 75.57
CA ASN A 78 -29.02 64.99 75.12
C ASN A 78 -27.97 64.94 74.01
N ASN A 79 -28.05 65.88 73.05
CA ASN A 79 -27.12 66.15 71.93
C ASN A 79 -27.45 65.54 70.56
N ASN A 80 -28.69 65.05 70.32
CA ASN A 80 -29.17 64.59 69.00
C ASN A 80 -28.18 63.64 68.27
N PRO A 81 -27.97 62.42 68.77
CA PRO A 81 -27.10 61.45 68.13
C PRO A 81 -27.53 61.15 66.68
N PRO A 82 -26.61 60.78 65.78
CA PRO A 82 -26.95 60.61 64.38
C PRO A 82 -27.74 59.32 64.12
N GLU A 83 -27.67 58.32 65.00
CA GLU A 83 -28.58 57.17 65.02
C GLU A 83 -29.40 57.18 66.33
N GLY A 84 -30.73 57.32 66.23
CA GLY A 84 -31.60 57.24 67.39
C GLY A 84 -31.82 58.53 68.22
N THR A 85 -32.13 58.36 69.50
CA THR A 85 -32.43 59.39 70.52
C THR A 85 -31.49 59.38 71.73
N GLN A 86 -30.64 58.36 71.88
CA GLN A 86 -29.76 58.13 73.02
C GLN A 86 -28.30 57.90 72.56
N ALA A 87 -27.35 58.37 73.36
CA ALA A 87 -25.92 58.16 73.13
C ALA A 87 -25.23 57.72 74.42
N LEU A 88 -24.14 56.97 74.28
CA LEU A 88 -23.27 56.66 75.39
C LEU A 88 -22.49 57.91 75.79
N ARG A 89 -22.68 58.40 77.01
CA ARG A 89 -21.96 59.55 77.56
C ARG A 89 -20.93 59.11 78.58
N LEU A 90 -19.69 59.54 78.38
CA LEU A 90 -18.62 59.46 79.37
C LEU A 90 -18.35 60.85 79.93
N ARG A 91 -18.72 61.10 81.19
CA ARG A 91 -18.46 62.37 81.89
C ARG A 91 -17.28 62.25 82.84
N TRP A 92 -16.49 63.32 82.98
CA TRP A 92 -15.44 63.46 84.01
C TRP A 92 -15.47 64.81 84.72
N ASP A 93 -14.86 64.85 85.89
CA ASP A 93 -14.70 66.00 86.78
C ASP A 93 -13.36 65.92 87.53
N LEU A 94 -12.30 66.54 86.99
CA LEU A 94 -10.96 66.41 87.55
C LEU A 94 -10.67 67.53 88.59
N PRO A 95 -10.36 67.20 89.87
CA PRO A 95 -9.99 68.19 90.87
C PRO A 95 -8.56 68.75 90.68
N GLU A 96 -8.28 69.90 91.30
CA GLU A 96 -6.97 70.60 91.23
C GLU A 96 -5.81 69.72 91.73
N ASN A 97 -4.70 69.64 90.96
CA ASN A 97 -3.47 68.85 91.24
C ASN A 97 -3.56 67.32 91.11
N PHE A 98 -4.13 66.82 90.00
CA PHE A 98 -4.29 65.39 89.72
C PHE A 98 -3.03 64.74 89.05
N PRO A 99 -2.61 63.51 89.41
CA PRO A 99 -1.46 62.83 88.78
C PRO A 99 -1.71 62.47 87.29
N PRO A 100 -0.67 62.50 86.41
CA PRO A 100 -0.77 62.02 85.04
C PRO A 100 -0.91 60.48 84.98
N ASN A 101 -1.56 59.95 83.93
CA ASN A 101 -1.75 58.51 83.63
C ASN A 101 -2.78 57.75 84.49
N ILE A 102 -3.86 58.41 84.89
CA ILE A 102 -5.01 57.75 85.53
C ILE A 102 -6.04 57.42 84.44
N PHE A 103 -6.36 56.13 84.29
CA PHE A 103 -7.32 55.63 83.31
C PHE A 103 -8.75 55.66 83.87
N SER A 104 -9.71 56.10 83.06
CA SER A 104 -11.14 55.84 83.33
C SER A 104 -11.56 54.55 82.63
N GLU A 105 -12.09 53.61 83.41
CA GLU A 105 -12.29 52.24 82.97
C GLU A 105 -13.61 52.06 82.23
N GLY A 106 -13.50 51.88 80.91
CA GLY A 106 -14.20 50.88 80.10
C GLY A 106 -15.72 50.97 79.97
N VAL A 107 -16.22 51.24 78.76
CA VAL A 107 -17.50 50.63 78.32
C VAL A 107 -17.16 49.43 77.49
N ILE A 108 -17.82 48.29 77.77
CA ILE A 108 -17.51 47.00 77.18
C ILE A 108 -18.70 46.52 76.37
N ALA A 109 -18.47 46.29 75.08
CA ALA A 109 -19.38 45.56 74.23
C ALA A 109 -18.83 44.15 73.99
N ASN A 110 -19.66 43.12 74.15
CA ASN A 110 -19.28 41.75 73.81
C ASN A 110 -19.38 41.56 72.29
N LEU A 111 -18.38 40.89 71.70
CA LEU A 111 -18.36 40.51 70.28
C LEU A 111 -18.93 39.08 70.16
N PRO A 112 -20.12 38.87 69.57
CA PRO A 112 -20.79 37.57 69.55
C PRO A 112 -19.99 36.44 68.88
N SER A 113 -19.20 36.76 67.85
CA SER A 113 -18.41 35.80 67.08
C SER A 113 -16.92 35.77 67.45
N GLY A 114 -16.46 36.63 68.37
CA GLY A 114 -15.04 36.78 68.70
C GLY A 114 -14.16 37.18 67.49
N LEU A 115 -12.89 37.45 67.78
CA LEU A 115 -11.82 37.75 66.84
C LEU A 115 -10.65 36.80 67.09
N ALA A 116 -10.04 36.31 66.03
CA ALA A 116 -8.88 35.43 66.07
C ALA A 116 -7.59 36.16 65.66
N VAL A 117 -6.44 35.62 66.06
CA VAL A 117 -5.12 36.11 65.58
C VAL A 117 -5.06 36.04 64.06
N GLY A 118 -4.69 37.16 63.42
CA GLY A 118 -4.56 37.29 61.97
C GLY A 118 -5.81 37.82 61.25
N ASP A 119 -6.94 37.94 61.95
CA ASP A 119 -8.10 38.66 61.42
C ASP A 119 -7.74 40.13 61.19
N GLU A 120 -8.30 40.77 60.16
CA GLU A 120 -8.17 42.21 59.95
C GLU A 120 -9.52 42.88 60.19
N VAL A 121 -9.53 43.98 60.95
CA VAL A 121 -10.76 44.65 61.36
C VAL A 121 -10.74 46.14 61.08
N GLN A 122 -11.91 46.68 60.71
CA GLN A 122 -12.18 48.09 60.60
C GLN A 122 -13.18 48.51 61.67
N LEU A 123 -12.80 49.46 62.52
CA LEU A 123 -13.68 50.07 63.52
C LEU A 123 -14.11 51.44 63.03
N SER A 124 -15.40 51.72 63.06
CA SER A 124 -15.94 53.07 62.90
C SER A 124 -16.87 53.39 64.05
N LEU A 125 -16.92 54.66 64.43
CA LEU A 125 -17.82 55.15 65.47
C LEU A 125 -18.09 56.63 65.26
N GLN A 126 -19.16 57.13 65.85
CA GLN A 126 -19.48 58.55 65.86
C GLN A 126 -19.21 59.15 67.24
N VAL A 127 -18.53 60.30 67.26
CA VAL A 127 -18.09 60.95 68.50
C VAL A 127 -18.52 62.41 68.52
N PHE A 128 -18.99 62.87 69.68
CA PHE A 128 -19.27 64.29 69.94
C PHE A 128 -18.63 64.70 71.27
N VAL A 129 -17.90 65.82 71.29
CA VAL A 129 -17.21 66.33 72.48
C VAL A 129 -17.84 67.66 72.93
N ASN A 130 -18.29 67.74 74.19
CA ASN A 130 -18.96 68.92 74.72
C ASN A 130 -17.98 69.93 75.37
N SER A 131 -16.97 69.42 76.08
CA SER A 131 -15.82 70.17 76.62
C SER A 131 -14.76 69.17 77.06
N GLY A 132 -13.48 69.40 76.79
CA GLY A 132 -12.48 68.44 77.24
C GLY A 132 -11.07 68.49 76.70
N ASN A 133 -10.40 69.63 76.82
CA ASN A 133 -8.98 69.69 76.49
C ASN A 133 -8.20 68.79 77.47
N ASP A 134 -7.22 68.03 76.98
CA ASP A 134 -6.34 67.11 77.74
C ASP A 134 -6.82 65.65 77.98
N ILE A 135 -7.78 65.12 77.21
CA ILE A 135 -8.21 63.71 77.25
C ILE A 135 -7.86 62.94 75.95
N LEU A 136 -7.47 61.66 76.08
CA LEU A 136 -7.35 60.66 75.01
C LEU A 136 -8.52 59.67 75.11
N ILE A 137 -9.11 59.33 73.97
CA ILE A 137 -10.05 58.21 73.81
C ILE A 137 -9.26 57.02 73.28
N GLU A 138 -9.20 55.95 74.04
CA GLU A 138 -8.53 54.72 73.65
C GLU A 138 -9.57 53.63 73.37
N LEU A 139 -9.51 53.08 72.16
CA LEU A 139 -10.35 52.00 71.68
C LEU A 139 -9.53 50.73 71.72
N LEU A 140 -9.98 49.72 72.45
CA LEU A 140 -9.19 48.53 72.74
C LEU A 140 -10.00 47.26 72.49
N LEU A 141 -9.38 46.24 71.91
CA LEU A 141 -9.89 44.86 71.95
C LEU A 141 -9.40 44.18 73.22
N SER A 142 -10.24 43.39 73.88
CA SER A 142 -9.86 42.65 75.10
C SER A 142 -10.66 41.36 75.29
N ASN A 143 -10.38 40.65 76.39
CA ASN A 143 -11.00 39.40 76.82
C ASN A 143 -11.16 39.36 78.35
N GLY A 144 -12.28 38.79 78.80
CA GLY A 144 -12.45 38.34 80.18
C GLY A 144 -12.86 39.44 81.17
N ILE A 145 -13.35 40.58 80.68
CA ILE A 145 -13.90 41.65 81.52
C ILE A 145 -15.39 41.37 81.76
N GLN A 146 -15.87 41.47 83.00
CA GLN A 146 -17.29 41.21 83.31
C GLN A 146 -18.15 42.46 83.01
N PRO A 147 -19.15 42.39 82.11
CA PRO A 147 -20.02 43.54 81.82
C PRO A 147 -20.95 43.83 83.02
N ILE A 148 -21.08 45.11 83.39
CA ILE A 148 -22.03 45.60 84.40
C ILE A 148 -23.06 46.51 83.68
N PRO A 149 -24.38 46.32 83.89
CA PRO A 149 -25.40 47.19 83.29
C PRO A 149 -25.23 48.67 83.68
N LEU A 150 -25.36 49.58 82.70
CA LEU A 150 -25.24 51.03 82.92
C LEU A 150 -26.55 51.61 83.49
N PRO A 151 -26.53 52.41 84.57
CA PRO A 151 -27.75 53.00 85.12
C PRO A 151 -28.24 54.23 84.35
N ASN A 152 -29.55 54.43 84.34
CA ASN A 152 -30.19 55.62 83.77
C ASN A 152 -30.04 56.81 84.74
N GLY A 153 -29.12 57.73 84.44
CA GLY A 153 -29.11 59.09 85.01
C GLY A 153 -28.59 59.26 86.45
N GLY A 154 -27.73 58.38 86.99
CA GLY A 154 -27.12 58.55 88.33
C GLY A 154 -25.69 57.99 88.44
N ASN A 155 -24.90 58.53 89.38
CA ASN A 155 -23.51 58.11 89.65
C ASN A 155 -23.46 56.65 90.16
N SER A 156 -22.66 55.79 89.53
CA SER A 156 -22.50 54.37 89.91
C SER A 156 -21.04 53.89 89.93
N CYS A 157 -20.80 52.80 90.64
CA CYS A 157 -19.50 52.23 91.03
C CYS A 157 -18.67 51.61 89.87
N LEU A 158 -17.36 51.51 90.14
CA LEU A 158 -16.24 51.11 89.27
C LEU A 158 -16.40 49.72 88.60
N GLN A 159 -16.04 49.61 87.32
CA GLN A 159 -15.75 48.34 86.64
C GLN A 159 -14.36 47.80 87.06
N GLN A 160 -14.01 46.59 86.63
CA GLN A 160 -12.65 46.06 86.73
C GLN A 160 -11.87 46.56 85.50
N PRO A 161 -10.64 47.11 85.60
CA PRO A 161 -9.84 47.54 84.48
C PRO A 161 -9.53 46.36 83.59
N VAL A 162 -9.46 46.69 82.31
CA VAL A 162 -8.80 45.87 81.29
C VAL A 162 -7.43 45.46 81.82
N ASN A 163 -7.20 44.15 82.00
CA ASN A 163 -5.89 43.64 82.43
C ASN A 163 -4.83 44.07 81.39
N PRO A 164 -3.75 44.78 81.79
CA PRO A 164 -2.79 45.31 80.84
C PRO A 164 -2.06 44.23 80.02
N ASN A 165 -2.14 42.96 80.42
CA ASN A 165 -1.54 41.84 79.70
C ASN A 165 -2.46 41.18 78.66
N ASN A 166 -3.70 41.65 78.44
CA ASN A 166 -4.68 40.98 77.58
C ASN A 166 -5.56 41.95 76.80
N PHE A 167 -4.95 42.93 76.13
CA PHE A 167 -5.65 43.87 75.24
C PHE A 167 -4.79 44.26 74.03
N GLN A 168 -5.46 44.72 72.97
CA GLN A 168 -4.84 45.38 71.81
C GLN A 168 -5.47 46.75 71.62
N MET A 169 -4.66 47.80 71.56
CA MET A 169 -5.15 49.15 71.25
C MET A 169 -5.39 49.28 69.74
N LEU A 170 -6.60 49.66 69.35
CA LEU A 170 -7.00 49.93 67.96
C LEU A 170 -6.73 51.39 67.58
N ALA A 171 -7.06 52.33 68.48
CA ALA A 171 -6.76 53.75 68.27
C ALA A 171 -6.63 54.47 69.62
N SER A 172 -5.89 55.57 69.60
CA SER A 172 -5.82 56.56 70.68
C SER A 172 -6.05 57.93 70.08
N ILE A 173 -7.16 58.58 70.45
CA ILE A 173 -7.67 59.78 69.80
C ILE A 173 -7.68 60.92 70.83
N PRO A 174 -6.85 61.97 70.67
CA PRO A 174 -6.92 63.16 71.50
C PRO A 174 -8.27 63.86 71.31
N ALA A 175 -8.96 64.17 72.39
CA ALA A 175 -10.23 64.90 72.38
C ALA A 175 -10.09 66.30 71.76
N ASP A 176 -8.91 66.91 71.87
CA ASP A 176 -8.56 68.20 71.23
C ASP A 176 -8.66 68.15 69.69
N ASN A 177 -8.55 66.96 69.08
CA ASN A 177 -8.69 66.76 67.64
C ASN A 177 -10.17 66.63 67.20
N LEU A 178 -11.11 66.65 68.15
CA LEU A 178 -12.53 66.45 67.90
C LEU A 178 -13.30 67.76 68.04
N GLY A 179 -14.26 67.96 67.15
CA GLY A 179 -15.10 69.16 67.11
C GLY A 179 -16.27 69.11 68.10
N SER A 180 -16.93 70.25 68.29
CA SER A 180 -18.16 70.37 69.09
C SER A 180 -19.44 69.93 68.36
N ASN A 181 -19.31 69.06 67.34
CA ASN A 181 -20.39 68.46 66.54
C ASN A 181 -20.09 66.96 66.38
N TRP A 182 -21.10 66.13 66.02
CA TRP A 182 -20.89 64.70 65.76
C TRP A 182 -19.96 64.49 64.57
N GLN A 183 -18.97 63.61 64.76
CA GLN A 183 -17.97 63.26 63.77
C GLN A 183 -17.84 61.75 63.68
N THR A 184 -17.93 61.20 62.47
CA THR A 184 -17.59 59.80 62.22
C THR A 184 -16.07 59.66 62.21
N ILE A 185 -15.57 58.77 63.05
CA ILE A 185 -14.17 58.37 63.12
C ILE A 185 -14.09 56.94 62.63
N THR A 186 -13.39 56.75 61.52
CA THR A 186 -13.02 55.42 61.03
C THR A 186 -11.55 55.17 61.35
N VAL A 187 -11.29 54.10 62.11
CA VAL A 187 -9.95 53.65 62.45
C VAL A 187 -9.39 52.86 61.25
N PRO A 188 -8.12 53.07 60.87
CA PRO A 188 -7.47 52.27 59.84
C PRO A 188 -7.58 50.77 60.14
N CYS A 189 -7.69 49.96 59.09
CA CYS A 189 -7.71 48.52 59.24
C CYS A 189 -6.50 48.04 60.05
N THR A 190 -6.79 47.21 61.04
CA THR A 190 -5.78 46.77 62.02
C THR A 190 -5.83 45.25 62.08
N GLN A 191 -4.68 44.60 61.89
CA GLN A 191 -4.58 43.17 62.13
C GLN A 191 -4.66 42.87 63.63
N VAL A 192 -5.49 41.88 63.96
CA VAL A 192 -5.71 41.40 65.31
C VAL A 192 -4.55 40.48 65.70
N THR A 193 -3.86 40.83 66.79
CA THR A 193 -2.63 40.17 67.27
C THR A 193 -2.88 39.15 68.38
N GLY A 194 -4.12 39.04 68.86
CA GLY A 194 -4.57 38.12 69.91
C GLY A 194 -5.98 37.61 69.60
N ASN A 195 -6.47 36.61 70.33
CA ASN A 195 -7.90 36.29 70.27
C ASN A 195 -8.63 37.27 71.17
N PHE A 196 -9.67 37.97 70.70
CA PHE A 196 -10.43 38.95 71.50
C PHE A 196 -11.94 38.74 71.35
N ASN A 197 -12.73 38.97 72.40
CA ASN A 197 -14.18 38.79 72.37
C ASN A 197 -14.94 40.00 72.92
N GLN A 198 -14.24 41.09 73.18
CA GLN A 198 -14.80 42.32 73.74
C GLN A 198 -14.16 43.54 73.08
N LEU A 199 -14.96 44.58 72.83
CA LEU A 199 -14.51 45.94 72.51
C LEU A 199 -14.64 46.79 73.76
N ALA A 200 -13.56 47.42 74.20
CA ALA A 200 -13.47 48.28 75.37
C ALA A 200 -13.13 49.72 74.96
N LEU A 201 -13.83 50.69 75.55
CA LEU A 201 -13.59 52.12 75.33
C LEU A 201 -13.11 52.77 76.63
N ARG A 202 -11.92 53.38 76.61
CA ARG A 202 -11.20 53.92 77.78
C ARG A 202 -10.91 55.41 77.55
N LEU A 203 -10.95 56.24 78.59
CA LEU A 203 -10.38 57.59 78.52
C LEU A 203 -9.10 57.67 79.36
N ALA A 204 -8.08 58.33 78.84
CA ALA A 204 -6.80 58.60 79.51
C ALA A 204 -6.46 60.11 79.48
N THR A 205 -5.68 60.62 80.43
CA THR A 205 -5.24 62.02 80.43
C THR A 205 -3.93 62.21 79.67
N VAL A 206 -3.80 63.28 78.87
CA VAL A 206 -2.64 63.47 77.98
C VAL A 206 -1.49 64.22 78.68
N ASN A 207 -1.79 65.14 79.62
CA ASN A 207 -0.81 65.98 80.35
C ASN A 207 -1.36 66.46 81.70
N ASN A 208 -0.51 67.00 82.59
CA ASN A 208 -0.92 67.61 83.86
C ASN A 208 -1.96 68.72 83.58
N PRO A 209 -3.23 68.58 84.01
CA PRO A 209 -4.22 69.61 83.73
C PRO A 209 -3.78 70.93 84.37
N SER A 210 -3.79 72.01 83.59
CA SER A 210 -3.53 73.36 84.10
C SER A 210 -4.51 73.69 85.24
N ASN A 211 -4.10 74.52 86.22
CA ASN A 211 -4.70 74.77 87.55
C ASN A 211 -6.17 75.25 87.63
N ASN A 212 -7.05 74.91 86.68
CA ASN A 212 -8.49 75.15 86.73
C ASN A 212 -9.19 73.80 86.62
N GLY A 213 -10.00 73.41 87.61
CA GLY A 213 -10.76 72.15 87.59
C GLY A 213 -11.44 71.89 86.24
N ASN A 214 -11.15 70.74 85.62
CA ASN A 214 -11.55 70.42 84.25
C ASN A 214 -12.74 69.46 84.25
N GLN A 215 -13.89 69.94 83.79
CA GLN A 215 -15.12 69.13 83.64
C GLN A 215 -15.49 68.99 82.17
N GLY A 216 -15.84 67.77 81.79
CA GLY A 216 -16.15 67.47 80.40
C GLY A 216 -17.01 66.24 80.20
N SER A 217 -17.50 66.08 78.97
CA SER A 217 -18.15 64.85 78.55
C SER A 217 -18.00 64.60 77.06
N ILE A 218 -17.76 63.34 76.71
CA ILE A 218 -17.70 62.82 75.34
C ILE A 218 -18.88 61.87 75.14
N PHE A 219 -19.44 61.88 73.95
CA PHE A 219 -20.59 61.09 73.54
C PHE A 219 -20.19 60.19 72.38
N PHE A 220 -20.66 58.95 72.41
CA PHE A 220 -20.39 57.92 71.42
C PHE A 220 -21.71 57.34 70.90
N ASP A 221 -21.77 57.09 69.60
CA ASP A 221 -22.89 56.47 68.92
C ASP A 221 -22.43 55.73 67.65
N ASP A 222 -23.29 54.87 67.09
CA ASP A 222 -23.07 54.10 65.86
C ASP A 222 -21.68 53.42 65.81
N ILE A 223 -21.36 52.65 66.86
CA ILE A 223 -20.09 51.93 66.95
C ILE A 223 -20.20 50.67 66.10
N GLN A 224 -19.47 50.61 64.98
CA GLN A 224 -19.43 49.47 64.08
C GLN A 224 -18.03 48.86 63.99
N LEU A 225 -17.90 47.57 64.27
CA LEU A 225 -16.67 46.80 64.07
C LEU A 225 -16.92 45.75 62.99
N GLN A 226 -16.18 45.81 61.89
CA GLN A 226 -16.28 44.87 60.77
C GLN A 226 -14.98 44.08 60.60
N LYS A 227 -15.09 42.81 60.21
CA LYS A 227 -13.96 41.92 59.91
C LYS A 227 -13.84 41.68 58.40
N GLU A 228 -12.61 41.75 57.91
CA GLU A 228 -12.24 41.55 56.50
C GLU A 228 -12.58 40.12 56.02
N PRO A 229 -13.13 39.95 54.80
CA PRO A 229 -13.34 38.63 54.20
C PRO A 229 -12.01 37.94 53.81
N THR A 230 -12.03 36.62 53.69
CA THR A 230 -10.92 35.84 53.10
C THR A 230 -11.10 35.72 51.59
N PHE A 231 -10.09 36.12 50.79
CA PHE A 231 -10.12 36.06 49.33
C PHE A 231 -9.36 34.85 48.77
N THR A 232 -9.78 34.34 47.62
CA THR A 232 -9.06 33.32 46.84
C THR A 232 -8.40 33.96 45.61
N GLU A 233 -7.14 33.61 45.35
CA GLU A 233 -6.40 34.17 44.21
C GLU A 233 -6.94 33.64 42.87
N PRO A 234 -7.03 34.49 41.82
CA PRO A 234 -7.42 34.05 40.49
C PRO A 234 -6.37 33.11 39.87
N THR A 235 -6.83 32.15 39.08
CA THR A 235 -5.96 31.22 38.35
C THR A 235 -5.67 31.77 36.95
N ALA A 236 -4.39 31.80 36.57
CA ALA A 236 -3.93 32.32 35.28
C ALA A 236 -3.17 31.24 34.50
N THR A 237 -3.55 30.99 33.25
CA THR A 237 -2.89 30.01 32.37
C THR A 237 -2.69 30.57 30.96
N ILE A 238 -1.68 30.07 30.24
CA ILE A 238 -1.50 30.35 28.82
C ILE A 238 -2.37 29.35 28.05
N THR A 239 -3.27 29.83 27.21
CA THR A 239 -4.18 28.99 26.43
C THR A 239 -3.81 28.89 24.97
N ASN A 240 -3.06 29.86 24.43
CA ASN A 240 -2.62 29.82 23.04
C ASN A 240 -1.38 30.68 22.78
N ILE A 241 -0.49 30.24 21.88
CA ILE A 241 0.64 31.01 21.34
C ILE A 241 0.62 30.80 19.81
N THR A 242 0.54 31.88 19.03
CA THR A 242 0.40 31.82 17.56
C THR A 242 1.29 32.86 16.87
N GLY A 243 1.97 32.49 15.77
CA GLY A 243 2.94 33.34 15.07
C GLY A 243 4.38 33.14 15.57
N ASP A 244 5.34 33.87 15.00
CA ASP A 244 6.75 33.87 15.42
C ASP A 244 7.31 35.31 15.53
N LEU A 245 8.58 35.44 15.92
CA LEU A 245 9.29 36.72 16.02
C LEU A 245 10.28 36.88 14.85
N CYS A 246 9.81 36.63 13.63
CA CYS A 246 10.61 36.71 12.41
C CYS A 246 10.26 37.96 11.59
N SER A 247 11.08 38.27 10.59
CA SER A 247 11.06 39.58 9.93
C SER A 247 9.72 39.85 9.21
N GLY A 248 8.85 40.62 9.86
CA GLY A 248 7.53 41.02 9.34
C GLY A 248 6.34 40.40 10.08
N ASP A 249 6.59 39.40 10.92
CA ASP A 249 5.57 38.66 11.65
C ASP A 249 5.48 39.06 13.12
N ALA A 250 4.40 38.62 13.76
CA ALA A 250 3.98 39.05 15.09
C ALA A 250 3.56 37.84 15.93
N LEU A 251 4.25 37.62 17.04
CA LEU A 251 3.94 36.56 17.98
C LEU A 251 2.78 36.98 18.89
N SER A 252 1.66 36.26 18.87
CA SER A 252 0.49 36.54 19.71
C SER A 252 0.35 35.51 20.82
N VAL A 253 0.30 35.95 22.08
CA VAL A 253 0.13 35.09 23.26
C VAL A 253 -1.21 35.39 23.92
N THR A 254 -2.01 34.35 24.15
CA THR A 254 -3.32 34.44 24.82
C THR A 254 -3.27 33.82 26.21
N TYR A 255 -3.66 34.62 27.19
CA TYR A 255 -3.76 34.27 28.60
C TYR A 255 -5.23 34.12 28.98
N GLU A 256 -5.60 33.06 29.69
CA GLU A 256 -6.91 32.90 30.31
C GLU A 256 -6.79 33.04 31.82
N ILE A 257 -7.65 33.87 32.39
CA ILE A 257 -7.67 34.13 33.82
C ILE A 257 -9.08 33.91 34.36
N CYS A 258 -9.19 33.01 35.32
CA CYS A 258 -10.43 32.65 36.00
C CYS A 258 -10.38 33.17 37.43
N SER A 259 -11.46 33.81 37.89
CA SER A 259 -11.60 34.23 39.28
C SER A 259 -12.90 33.71 39.85
N ASP A 260 -12.83 33.16 41.07
CA ASP A 260 -14.01 32.78 41.84
C ASP A 260 -14.65 34.00 42.53
N GLU A 261 -14.06 35.20 42.40
CA GLU A 261 -14.49 36.45 43.03
C GLU A 261 -14.70 37.56 41.98
N ASP A 262 -15.50 38.58 42.32
CA ASP A 262 -15.61 39.79 41.51
C ASP A 262 -14.34 40.65 41.69
N VAL A 263 -13.51 40.71 40.65
CA VAL A 263 -12.19 41.35 40.68
C VAL A 263 -11.97 42.29 39.50
N ILE A 264 -11.17 43.33 39.73
CA ILE A 264 -10.56 44.15 38.67
C ILE A 264 -9.10 43.72 38.54
N LEU A 265 -8.74 43.31 37.33
CA LEU A 265 -7.40 42.87 36.98
C LEU A 265 -6.71 43.92 36.10
N ASP A 266 -5.51 44.31 36.50
CA ASP A 266 -4.62 45.18 35.73
C ASP A 266 -3.40 44.40 35.25
N PHE A 267 -3.21 44.32 33.94
CA PHE A 267 -2.18 43.55 33.26
C PHE A 267 -1.08 44.42 32.69
N THR A 268 0.16 44.01 32.90
CA THR A 268 1.37 44.59 32.30
C THR A 268 2.22 43.47 31.71
N PRO A 269 2.15 43.21 30.39
CA PRO A 269 2.99 42.23 29.74
C PRO A 269 4.45 42.72 29.70
N PHE A 270 5.39 41.79 29.73
CA PHE A 270 6.82 42.07 29.58
C PHE A 270 7.47 41.06 28.63
N ALA A 271 8.59 41.48 28.03
CA ALA A 271 9.42 40.66 27.18
C ALA A 271 10.89 40.98 27.47
N SER A 272 11.74 39.96 27.44
CA SER A 272 13.20 40.08 27.51
C SER A 272 13.80 39.25 26.37
N PRO A 273 14.74 39.79 25.57
CA PRO A 273 15.39 41.12 25.69
C PRO A 273 14.49 42.30 25.27
N ALA A 274 14.90 43.53 25.63
CA ALA A 274 14.13 44.77 25.42
C ALA A 274 13.89 45.16 23.94
N SER A 275 14.39 44.37 22.99
CA SER A 275 14.21 44.49 21.54
C SER A 275 12.86 43.93 21.04
N ILE A 276 11.93 43.61 21.95
CA ILE A 276 10.57 43.14 21.64
C ILE A 276 9.57 44.17 22.15
N SER A 277 8.77 44.72 21.25
CA SER A 277 7.66 45.62 21.55
C SER A 277 6.36 44.84 21.77
N ILE A 278 5.49 45.34 22.64
CA ILE A 278 4.26 44.63 23.04
C ILE A 278 3.04 45.53 22.82
N ILE A 279 1.98 44.97 22.23
CA ILE A 279 0.74 45.67 21.91
C ILE A 279 -0.46 44.84 22.42
N PRO A 280 -1.35 45.40 23.28
CA PRO A 280 -1.22 46.67 23.99
C PRO A 280 -0.21 46.61 25.16
N PRO A 281 0.39 47.73 25.59
CA PRO A 281 1.41 47.77 26.66
C PRO A 281 0.84 47.54 28.07
N SER A 282 -0.48 47.65 28.24
CA SER A 282 -1.21 47.27 29.43
C SER A 282 -2.69 47.07 29.08
N GLN A 283 -3.41 46.33 29.92
CA GLN A 283 -4.85 46.12 29.76
C GLN A 283 -5.51 45.96 31.13
N SER A 284 -6.72 46.47 31.30
CA SER A 284 -7.49 46.32 32.53
C SER A 284 -8.82 45.66 32.24
N ALA A 285 -9.30 44.80 33.12
CA ALA A 285 -10.59 44.14 32.95
C ALA A 285 -11.21 43.70 34.27
N SER A 286 -12.53 43.88 34.36
CA SER A 286 -13.35 43.22 35.36
C SER A 286 -13.60 41.75 34.98
N VAL A 287 -13.40 40.86 35.94
CA VAL A 287 -13.77 39.44 35.89
C VAL A 287 -14.78 39.20 36.99
N SER A 288 -15.93 38.65 36.61
CA SER A 288 -16.98 38.34 37.58
C SER A 288 -16.75 36.98 38.22
N SER A 289 -17.24 36.80 39.44
CA SER A 289 -17.16 35.54 40.20
C SER A 289 -17.59 34.34 39.36
N GLY A 290 -16.74 33.31 39.30
CA GLY A 290 -16.95 32.05 38.59
C GLY A 290 -16.76 32.11 37.07
N MET A 291 -16.23 33.21 36.53
CA MET A 291 -16.02 33.40 35.10
C MET A 291 -14.52 33.45 34.75
N CYS A 292 -14.19 33.00 33.54
CA CYS A 292 -12.88 33.15 32.94
C CYS A 292 -12.90 34.22 31.85
N LYS A 293 -11.79 34.94 31.68
CA LYS A 293 -11.63 35.95 30.64
C LYS A 293 -10.27 35.80 29.97
N THR A 294 -10.24 35.95 28.66
CA THR A 294 -9.03 35.83 27.84
C THR A 294 -8.46 37.19 27.44
N PHE A 295 -7.13 37.26 27.35
CA PHE A 295 -6.35 38.44 27.00
C PHE A 295 -5.27 38.05 26.00
N THR A 296 -5.20 38.76 24.87
CA THR A 296 -4.20 38.50 23.83
C THR A 296 -3.25 39.69 23.72
N PHE A 297 -1.95 39.41 23.80
CA PHE A 297 -0.88 40.38 23.60
C PHE A 297 -0.06 39.99 22.38
N THR A 298 0.24 40.97 21.54
CA THR A 298 1.07 40.81 20.35
C THR A 298 2.47 41.34 20.62
N TYR A 299 3.48 40.52 20.33
CA TYR A 299 4.90 40.77 20.53
C TYR A 299 5.58 40.91 19.17
N ASN A 300 6.19 42.07 18.92
CA ASN A 300 6.84 42.38 17.65
C ASN A 300 8.32 42.70 17.89
N GLU A 301 9.19 42.11 17.09
CA GLU A 301 10.61 42.40 17.12
C GLU A 301 10.89 43.82 16.57
N THR A 302 11.59 44.64 17.37
CA THR A 302 12.02 45.99 16.95
C THR A 302 13.44 46.01 16.39
N THR A 303 14.23 44.99 16.71
CA THR A 303 15.61 44.83 16.29
C THR A 303 15.92 43.34 16.15
N GLU A 304 16.45 42.92 15.00
CA GLU A 304 16.71 41.51 14.68
C GLU A 304 17.58 40.83 15.75
N LEU A 305 16.98 39.89 16.46
CA LEU A 305 17.62 38.95 17.38
C LEU A 305 18.22 37.77 16.58
N PRO A 306 19.35 37.21 17.01
CA PRO A 306 19.90 36.02 16.39
C PRO A 306 18.99 34.80 16.60
N LEU A 307 18.99 33.86 15.64
CA LEU A 307 18.37 32.55 15.80
C LEU A 307 18.95 31.84 17.04
N GLY A 308 18.08 31.19 17.82
CA GLY A 308 18.41 30.57 19.11
C GLY A 308 18.52 31.56 20.29
N ALA A 309 18.20 32.85 20.11
CA ALA A 309 18.20 33.79 21.23
C ALA A 309 17.09 33.42 22.25
N PRO A 310 17.41 33.29 23.55
CA PRO A 310 16.39 33.05 24.57
C PRO A 310 15.50 34.28 24.72
N ILE A 311 14.20 34.06 24.60
CA ILE A 311 13.14 35.05 24.76
C ILE A 311 12.34 34.68 26.00
N THR A 312 12.23 35.58 26.97
CA THR A 312 11.32 35.41 28.10
C THR A 312 10.12 36.33 27.90
N LEU A 313 8.94 35.75 27.77
CA LEU A 313 7.67 36.47 27.75
C LEU A 313 7.00 36.33 29.10
N GLY A 314 6.33 37.36 29.59
CA GLY A 314 5.53 37.20 30.78
C GLY A 314 4.48 38.28 30.96
N LEU A 315 3.67 38.06 31.99
CA LEU A 315 2.51 38.87 32.34
C LEU A 315 2.55 39.13 33.84
N ASN A 316 2.77 40.38 34.21
CA ASN A 316 2.53 40.83 35.58
C ASN A 316 1.09 41.29 35.70
N TYR A 317 0.39 40.86 36.75
CA TYR A 317 -0.99 41.28 37.00
C TYR A 317 -1.19 41.70 38.45
N THR A 318 -2.06 42.70 38.64
CA THR A 318 -2.53 43.16 39.95
C THR A 318 -4.03 42.92 40.03
N VAL A 319 -4.49 42.36 41.14
CA VAL A 319 -5.88 42.02 41.43
C VAL A 319 -6.40 42.96 42.50
N SER A 320 -7.55 43.59 42.24
CA SER A 320 -8.29 44.42 43.19
C SER A 320 -9.65 43.77 43.46
N TYR A 321 -10.00 43.51 44.72
CA TYR A 321 -11.24 42.81 45.09
C TYR A 321 -12.35 43.81 45.48
N ASP A 322 -13.53 43.72 44.85
CA ASP A 322 -14.62 44.69 45.02
C ASP A 322 -15.31 44.61 46.41
N GLY A 323 -15.14 43.48 47.11
CA GLY A 323 -15.73 43.22 48.44
C GLY A 323 -14.85 43.57 49.65
N SER A 324 -13.67 44.14 49.46
CA SER A 324 -12.71 44.42 50.53
C SER A 324 -13.03 45.73 51.29
N VAL A 325 -13.12 45.68 52.62
CA VAL A 325 -13.25 46.89 53.45
C VAL A 325 -11.89 47.48 53.84
N CYS A 326 -10.81 46.72 53.61
CA CYS A 326 -9.41 47.10 53.86
C CYS A 326 -8.56 47.32 52.58
N SER A 327 -9.18 47.40 51.39
CA SER A 327 -8.49 47.63 50.11
C SER A 327 -7.42 46.57 49.78
N TYR A 328 -7.78 45.29 49.91
CA TYR A 328 -6.89 44.17 49.62
C TYR A 328 -6.56 44.09 48.13
N THR A 329 -5.26 43.97 47.83
CA THR A 329 -4.74 43.75 46.48
C THR A 329 -3.75 42.61 46.48
N SER A 330 -3.80 41.72 45.48
CA SER A 330 -2.77 40.70 45.26
C SER A 330 -2.06 40.91 43.91
N THR A 331 -0.83 40.43 43.79
CA THR A 331 -0.03 40.56 42.57
C THR A 331 0.56 39.22 42.18
N GLY A 332 0.54 38.89 40.89
CA GLY A 332 1.15 37.67 40.36
C GLY A 332 1.95 37.92 39.10
N THR A 333 2.83 36.97 38.79
CA THR A 333 3.64 36.97 37.57
C THR A 333 3.54 35.61 36.91
N LEU A 334 3.24 35.59 35.62
CA LEU A 334 3.36 34.42 34.76
C LEU A 334 4.49 34.66 33.77
N SER A 335 5.35 33.68 33.54
CA SER A 335 6.43 33.80 32.55
C SER A 335 6.64 32.49 31.80
N GLN A 336 6.95 32.59 30.51
CA GLN A 336 7.30 31.50 29.62
C GLN A 336 8.63 31.84 28.93
N SER A 337 9.55 30.88 28.93
CA SER A 337 10.77 30.97 28.14
C SER A 337 10.56 30.30 26.79
N LEU A 338 11.02 30.96 25.73
CA LEU A 338 11.02 30.54 24.33
C LEU A 338 12.42 30.77 23.75
N GLU A 339 12.73 30.19 22.60
CA GLU A 339 13.91 30.54 21.82
C GLU A 339 13.48 31.11 20.47
N LYS A 340 14.20 32.10 19.94
CA LYS A 340 13.89 32.67 18.62
C LYS A 340 14.18 31.61 17.57
N TYR A 341 13.13 31.16 16.92
CA TYR A 341 13.20 30.22 15.82
C TYR A 341 12.46 30.83 14.63
N CYS A 342 13.17 31.04 13.52
CA CYS A 342 12.55 31.44 12.27
C CYS A 342 12.55 30.25 11.35
N PHE A 343 11.38 29.64 11.27
CA PHE A 343 11.08 28.67 10.25
C PHE A 343 10.77 29.45 8.97
N ALA A 344 11.53 29.23 7.89
CA ALA A 344 11.08 29.70 6.59
C ALA A 344 9.86 28.83 6.23
N GLU A 345 8.68 29.43 6.02
CA GLU A 345 7.50 28.67 5.58
C GLU A 345 7.87 27.88 4.30
N GLU A 346 8.16 26.59 4.46
CA GLU A 346 8.27 25.66 3.34
C GLU A 346 6.87 25.48 2.78
N ALA A 347 6.71 25.75 1.48
CA ALA A 347 5.40 25.75 0.82
C ALA A 347 4.68 24.39 0.87
N CYS A 348 5.42 23.32 1.20
CA CYS A 348 4.90 21.96 1.33
C CYS A 348 4.22 21.69 2.69
N LEU A 349 4.47 22.52 3.71
CA LEU A 349 3.93 22.31 5.05
C LEU A 349 2.51 22.89 5.19
N PRO A 350 1.61 22.21 5.92
CA PRO A 350 0.26 22.69 6.12
C PRO A 350 0.21 23.91 7.05
N ASP A 351 -0.46 24.97 6.60
CA ASP A 351 -0.67 26.21 7.35
C ASP A 351 -1.26 25.97 8.75
N GLY A 352 -0.72 26.66 9.76
CA GLY A 352 -1.30 26.72 11.10
C GLY A 352 -0.94 25.58 12.05
N GLN A 353 0.00 24.70 11.69
CA GLN A 353 0.59 23.70 12.59
C GLN A 353 2.04 24.08 12.96
N PRO A 354 2.46 23.94 14.25
CA PRO A 354 3.82 24.28 14.66
C PRO A 354 4.78 23.13 14.33
N PHE A 355 5.42 23.17 13.17
CA PHE A 355 6.49 22.23 12.82
C PHE A 355 7.80 22.58 13.51
N TYR A 356 8.52 21.56 13.98
CA TYR A 356 9.89 21.68 14.49
C TYR A 356 10.87 21.17 13.43
N ALA A 357 11.80 22.00 12.96
CA ALA A 357 12.84 21.51 12.04
C ALA A 357 14.00 20.86 12.81
N LEU A 358 14.41 19.71 12.30
CA LEU A 358 15.43 18.83 12.86
C LEU A 358 16.59 18.75 11.88
N SER A 359 17.77 19.15 12.34
CA SER A 359 18.99 19.28 11.52
C SER A 359 19.60 17.95 11.06
N GLY A 360 19.10 16.83 11.57
CA GLY A 360 19.61 15.48 11.32
C GLY A 360 20.59 14.97 12.38
N GLY A 361 20.81 13.66 12.40
CA GLY A 361 21.64 12.94 13.37
C GLY A 361 20.84 11.94 14.21
N ASN A 362 21.42 11.53 15.34
CA ASN A 362 20.78 10.59 16.24
C ASN A 362 19.56 11.22 16.92
N PHE A 363 18.47 10.45 17.09
CA PHE A 363 17.27 10.89 17.80
C PHE A 363 17.59 11.44 19.21
N SER A 364 18.56 10.87 19.92
CA SER A 364 18.99 11.40 21.22
C SER A 364 19.55 12.82 21.18
N ALA A 365 20.18 13.23 20.07
CA ALA A 365 20.67 14.59 19.85
C ALA A 365 19.54 15.54 19.42
N LEU A 366 18.57 15.04 18.66
CA LEU A 366 17.42 15.82 18.17
C LEU A 366 16.41 16.21 19.27
N LEU A 367 16.55 15.67 20.48
CA LEU A 367 15.71 16.07 21.62
C LEU A 367 15.82 17.56 21.95
N SER A 368 16.96 18.21 21.67
CA SER A 368 17.11 19.66 21.85
C SER A 368 16.47 20.49 20.74
N GLU A 369 16.02 19.85 19.65
CA GLU A 369 15.48 20.51 18.46
C GLU A 369 13.95 20.31 18.33
N GLY A 370 13.30 19.82 19.38
CA GLY A 370 11.84 19.65 19.45
C GLY A 370 11.36 18.19 19.36
N LEU A 371 12.25 17.24 19.08
CA LEU A 371 11.90 15.81 19.17
C LEU A 371 11.59 15.42 20.62
N LEU A 372 10.47 14.73 20.84
CA LEU A 372 10.06 14.30 22.17
C LEU A 372 10.85 13.06 22.64
N PRO A 373 11.16 12.95 23.95
CA PRO A 373 11.70 11.73 24.52
C PRO A 373 10.73 10.54 24.34
N PRO A 374 11.22 9.27 24.28
CA PRO A 374 10.40 8.11 23.90
C PRO A 374 9.05 7.96 24.62
N ALA A 375 9.02 8.17 25.95
CA ALA A 375 7.79 8.06 26.74
C ALA A 375 6.73 9.11 26.39
N GLN A 376 7.17 10.32 26.00
CA GLN A 376 6.27 11.41 25.57
C GLN A 376 5.88 11.23 24.11
N ALA A 377 6.85 10.88 23.24
CA ALA A 377 6.63 10.61 21.82
C ALA A 377 5.55 9.55 21.58
N ALA A 378 5.50 8.51 22.43
CA ALA A 378 4.52 7.43 22.34
C ALA A 378 3.07 7.85 22.67
N THR A 379 2.86 9.01 23.30
CA THR A 379 1.53 9.48 23.74
C THR A 379 1.14 10.86 23.21
N THR A 380 2.09 11.60 22.65
CA THR A 380 1.91 12.98 22.19
C THR A 380 2.23 13.07 20.69
N PRO A 381 1.28 13.49 19.84
CA PRO A 381 1.52 13.69 18.42
C PRO A 381 2.62 14.73 18.19
N GLN A 382 3.49 14.49 17.20
CA GLN A 382 4.59 15.39 16.84
C GLN A 382 4.46 15.89 15.40
N PHE A 383 4.80 17.16 15.16
CA PHE A 383 4.82 17.80 13.85
C PHE A 383 6.27 18.16 13.54
N LEU A 384 6.94 17.36 12.71
CA LEU A 384 8.39 17.40 12.55
C LEU A 384 8.77 17.62 11.09
N TYR A 385 9.83 18.39 10.84
CA TYR A 385 10.44 18.59 9.54
C TYR A 385 11.93 18.20 9.60
N PHE A 386 12.36 17.18 8.87
CA PHE A 386 13.74 16.71 8.88
C PHE A 386 14.54 17.32 7.73
N GLU A 387 15.52 18.17 8.05
CA GLU A 387 16.45 18.81 7.09
C GLU A 387 17.69 17.92 6.80
N GLY A 388 17.92 16.89 7.61
CA GLY A 388 19.05 15.98 7.47
C GLY A 388 18.75 14.55 7.88
N ASP A 389 19.58 13.61 7.43
CA ASP A 389 19.47 12.18 7.73
C ASP A 389 19.35 11.94 9.25
N ALA A 390 18.43 11.07 9.66
CA ALA A 390 18.15 10.81 11.07
C ALA A 390 18.31 9.32 11.42
N VAL A 391 18.79 9.04 12.63
CA VAL A 391 19.08 7.67 13.11
C VAL A 391 18.38 7.41 14.43
N VAL A 392 17.59 6.33 14.49
CA VAL A 392 16.88 5.91 15.70
C VAL A 392 17.84 5.20 16.65
N ASP A 393 18.39 5.91 17.63
CA ASP A 393 19.34 5.36 18.61
C ASP A 393 18.71 5.00 19.97
N PHE A 394 17.37 5.04 20.06
CA PHE A 394 16.61 4.50 21.19
C PHE A 394 16.22 3.04 20.97
N ALA A 395 16.26 2.23 22.03
CA ALA A 395 15.86 0.82 21.96
C ALA A 395 14.42 0.65 21.45
N SER A 396 13.53 1.57 21.81
CA SER A 396 12.17 1.69 21.27
C SER A 396 11.75 3.16 21.21
N TYR A 397 11.23 3.55 20.05
CA TYR A 397 10.70 4.87 19.78
C TYR A 397 9.38 4.76 19.00
N THR A 398 8.32 5.33 19.53
CA THR A 398 6.98 5.28 18.93
C THR A 398 6.51 6.70 18.64
N PHE A 399 6.07 6.96 17.41
CA PHE A 399 5.31 8.16 17.07
C PHE A 399 3.83 7.93 17.40
N ALA A 400 3.28 8.73 18.32
CA ALA A 400 1.87 8.66 18.69
C ALA A 400 0.93 8.95 17.51
N GLN A 401 -0.30 8.45 17.61
CA GLN A 401 -1.38 8.69 16.66
C GLN A 401 -1.55 10.18 16.34
N GLY A 402 -1.55 10.52 15.05
CA GLY A 402 -1.71 11.88 14.55
C GLY A 402 -0.38 12.64 14.38
N SER A 403 0.77 11.98 14.54
CA SER A 403 2.07 12.60 14.21
C SER A 403 2.20 12.80 12.71
N ILE A 404 2.74 13.95 12.29
CA ILE A 404 2.97 14.31 10.89
C ILE A 404 4.44 14.69 10.72
N LEU A 405 5.14 13.96 9.86
CA LEU A 405 6.55 14.12 9.60
C LEU A 405 6.74 14.50 8.12
N TYR A 406 7.54 15.54 7.89
CA TYR A 406 8.02 15.91 6.56
C TYR A 406 9.53 15.74 6.47
N PHE A 407 10.01 15.35 5.29
CA PHE A 407 11.41 15.12 5.01
C PHE A 407 11.85 15.98 3.82
N ASP A 408 13.00 16.66 3.99
CA ASP A 408 13.65 17.42 2.92
C ASP A 408 14.26 16.48 1.85
N GLU A 409 14.75 17.06 0.77
CA GLU A 409 15.25 16.35 -0.40
C GLU A 409 16.36 15.35 -0.04
N GLY A 410 16.16 14.09 -0.42
CA GLY A 410 17.17 13.04 -0.23
C GLY A 410 17.46 12.62 1.22
N VAL A 411 16.66 13.07 2.20
CA VAL A 411 16.79 12.68 3.62
C VAL A 411 16.42 11.20 3.84
N GLU A 412 17.17 10.52 4.70
CA GLU A 412 16.98 9.12 5.11
C GLU A 412 16.69 8.98 6.61
N LEU A 413 15.75 8.13 6.98
CA LEU A 413 15.50 7.71 8.36
C LEU A 413 15.97 6.27 8.58
N THR A 414 16.99 6.08 9.41
CA THR A 414 17.61 4.77 9.63
C THR A 414 17.21 4.14 10.97
N VAL A 415 16.79 2.88 10.93
CA VAL A 415 16.53 2.03 12.10
C VAL A 415 17.66 0.99 12.23
N PRO A 416 18.66 1.23 13.09
CA PRO A 416 19.82 0.37 13.23
C PRO A 416 19.55 -0.91 14.03
N ASN A 417 20.55 -1.80 14.07
CA ASN A 417 20.50 -3.06 14.83
C ASN A 417 20.17 -2.86 16.32
N GLY A 418 19.15 -3.55 16.82
CA GLY A 418 18.75 -3.54 18.23
C GLY A 418 17.85 -2.36 18.62
N ASN A 419 17.49 -1.51 17.64
CA ASN A 419 16.61 -0.37 17.81
C ASN A 419 15.26 -0.65 17.12
N SER A 420 14.19 -0.03 17.64
CA SER A 420 12.85 -0.16 17.08
C SER A 420 12.19 1.20 16.85
N LEU A 421 11.51 1.30 15.71
CA LEU A 421 10.69 2.44 15.34
C LEU A 421 9.25 1.97 15.07
N GLU A 422 8.29 2.65 15.70
CA GLU A 422 6.88 2.36 15.55
C GLU A 422 6.13 3.62 15.13
N GLY A 423 5.31 3.52 14.08
CA GLY A 423 4.34 4.53 13.67
C GLY A 423 2.94 3.96 13.72
N LEU A 424 2.04 4.63 14.43
CA LEU A 424 0.63 4.27 14.51
C LEU A 424 -0.21 5.45 14.04
N LYS A 425 -0.97 5.31 12.94
CA LYS A 425 -1.82 6.40 12.41
C LYS A 425 -1.06 7.73 12.27
N SER A 426 0.13 7.65 11.70
CA SER A 426 1.06 8.77 11.48
C SER A 426 1.32 8.97 9.99
N GLU A 427 1.83 10.15 9.63
CA GLU A 427 2.14 10.51 8.25
C GLU A 427 3.65 10.79 8.08
N PHE A 428 4.24 10.22 7.02
CA PHE A 428 5.66 10.37 6.66
C PHE A 428 5.73 10.85 5.21
N ASN A 429 6.00 12.13 4.99
CA ASN A 429 5.82 12.80 3.71
C ASN A 429 7.11 13.41 3.17
N GLY A 430 7.34 13.32 1.86
CA GLY A 430 8.30 14.20 1.18
C GLY A 430 7.77 15.63 1.10
N CYS A 431 8.68 16.60 1.11
CA CYS A 431 8.35 18.02 0.95
C CYS A 431 8.35 18.44 -0.54
N GLU A 432 9.32 19.23 -0.99
CA GLU A 432 9.36 19.73 -2.38
C GLU A 432 9.84 18.69 -3.39
N ARG A 433 10.69 17.76 -2.95
CA ARG A 433 11.29 16.68 -3.73
C ARG A 433 11.18 15.38 -2.98
N MET A 434 11.50 14.29 -3.67
CA MET A 434 11.53 13.00 -3.02
C MET A 434 12.56 12.97 -1.88
N TRP A 435 12.21 12.29 -0.81
CA TRP A 435 13.16 11.85 0.22
C TRP A 435 13.58 10.40 -0.04
N LYS A 436 14.61 9.89 0.61
CA LYS A 436 15.06 8.51 0.37
C LYS A 436 14.08 7.49 0.93
N GLY A 437 13.55 7.73 2.13
CA GLY A 437 12.64 6.85 2.85
C GLY A 437 13.20 6.30 4.16
N ILE A 438 12.62 5.19 4.64
CA ILE A 438 13.01 4.55 5.91
C ILE A 438 13.86 3.31 5.63
N THR A 439 15.13 3.32 6.07
CA THR A 439 16.02 2.17 5.95
C THR A 439 16.06 1.38 7.25
N VAL A 440 15.76 0.08 7.19
CA VAL A 440 15.81 -0.83 8.34
C VAL A 440 17.02 -1.74 8.19
N GLU A 441 18.01 -1.57 9.07
CA GLU A 441 19.23 -2.37 9.07
C GLU A 441 18.98 -3.77 9.66
N GLY A 442 19.95 -4.67 9.47
CA GLY A 442 19.88 -6.02 10.05
C GLY A 442 19.79 -5.98 11.57
N GLY A 443 18.75 -6.62 12.13
CA GLY A 443 18.43 -6.59 13.56
C GLY A 443 17.62 -5.37 14.01
N GLY A 444 17.31 -4.42 13.12
CA GLY A 444 16.35 -3.34 13.38
C GLY A 444 14.90 -3.81 13.26
N PHE A 445 13.98 -3.13 13.94
CA PHE A 445 12.54 -3.42 13.91
C PHE A 445 11.74 -2.18 13.49
N LEU A 446 10.93 -2.29 12.45
CA LEU A 446 9.99 -1.27 12.01
C LEU A 446 8.56 -1.78 12.10
N SER A 447 7.68 -1.07 12.81
CA SER A 447 6.22 -1.25 12.72
C SER A 447 5.57 -0.01 12.14
N LEU A 448 4.85 -0.18 11.02
CA LEU A 448 3.96 0.85 10.49
C LEU A 448 2.54 0.28 10.46
N GLU A 449 1.66 0.92 11.22
CA GLU A 449 0.27 0.50 11.34
C GLU A 449 -0.69 1.66 11.10
N SER A 450 -1.53 1.54 10.08
CA SER A 450 -2.48 2.60 9.70
C SER A 450 -1.83 3.95 9.35
N CYS A 451 -0.57 3.95 8.91
CA CYS A 451 0.19 5.14 8.54
C CYS A 451 0.04 5.50 7.06
N THR A 452 0.36 6.74 6.72
CA THR A 452 0.57 7.18 5.33
C THR A 452 2.05 7.45 5.12
N VAL A 453 2.65 6.91 4.06
CA VAL A 453 4.02 7.19 3.64
C VAL A 453 3.98 7.68 2.21
N SER A 454 4.50 8.88 1.94
CA SER A 454 4.42 9.51 0.62
C SER A 454 5.70 10.21 0.17
N GLY A 455 5.88 10.31 -1.15
CA GLY A 455 6.98 11.07 -1.74
C GLY A 455 8.38 10.46 -1.53
N ALA A 456 8.50 9.19 -1.18
CA ALA A 456 9.79 8.52 -0.95
C ALA A 456 10.32 7.82 -2.20
N GLN A 457 11.65 7.78 -2.37
CA GLN A 457 12.28 6.88 -3.33
C GLN A 457 11.96 5.42 -2.98
N TYR A 458 12.21 5.02 -1.73
CA TYR A 458 11.87 3.71 -1.19
C TYR A 458 11.17 3.93 0.16
N ALA A 459 9.84 3.92 0.20
CA ALA A 459 9.13 4.25 1.45
C ALA A 459 9.60 3.40 2.64
N VAL A 460 9.83 2.10 2.42
CA VAL A 460 10.56 1.23 3.35
C VAL A 460 11.63 0.44 2.58
N GLN A 461 12.90 0.60 2.95
CA GLN A 461 14.01 -0.23 2.50
C GLN A 461 14.39 -1.24 3.61
N ALA A 462 14.05 -2.51 3.42
CA ALA A 462 14.32 -3.58 4.38
C ALA A 462 15.62 -4.33 4.01
N LEU A 463 16.66 -4.21 4.84
CA LEU A 463 17.92 -4.92 4.63
C LEU A 463 17.88 -6.35 5.21
N HIS A 464 18.90 -7.16 4.90
CA HIS A 464 19.01 -8.52 5.40
C HIS A 464 18.92 -8.60 6.94
N ASN A 465 18.08 -9.52 7.45
CA ASN A 465 17.77 -9.73 8.86
C ASN A 465 17.07 -8.57 9.57
N SER A 466 16.55 -7.59 8.84
CA SER A 466 15.60 -6.62 9.40
C SER A 466 14.27 -7.28 9.75
N THR A 467 13.51 -6.67 10.66
CA THR A 467 12.15 -7.10 11.00
C THR A 467 11.17 -6.00 10.64
N ILE A 468 10.16 -6.32 9.83
CA ILE A 468 9.12 -5.37 9.42
C ILE A 468 7.73 -5.89 9.75
N LEU A 469 6.90 -5.02 10.32
CA LEU A 469 5.46 -5.21 10.53
C LEU A 469 4.73 -4.09 9.79
N ILE A 470 4.10 -4.42 8.66
CA ILE A 470 3.50 -3.43 7.75
C ILE A 470 2.03 -3.77 7.53
N ALA A 471 1.16 -3.08 8.25
CA ALA A 471 -0.28 -3.34 8.24
C ALA A 471 -1.14 -2.09 8.05
N ASN A 472 -2.16 -2.19 7.19
CA ASN A 472 -3.19 -1.16 7.02
C ASN A 472 -2.68 0.23 6.58
N ASN A 473 -1.52 0.33 5.92
CA ASN A 473 -0.91 1.61 5.55
C ASN A 473 -1.30 2.08 4.13
N PHE A 474 -1.11 3.37 3.88
CA PHE A 474 -1.19 3.99 2.56
C PHE A 474 0.22 4.38 2.08
N PHE A 475 0.74 3.68 1.08
CA PHE A 475 1.96 4.00 0.36
C PHE A 475 1.60 4.78 -0.91
N GLN A 476 1.62 6.10 -0.82
CA GLN A 476 1.12 6.98 -1.87
C GLN A 476 2.26 7.68 -2.61
N ASP A 477 2.25 7.66 -3.94
CA ASP A 477 3.19 8.43 -4.78
C ASP A 477 4.67 8.21 -4.43
N ASN A 478 5.00 6.98 -4.02
CA ASN A 478 6.38 6.53 -3.80
C ASN A 478 6.94 5.89 -5.07
N TYR A 479 8.25 5.99 -5.29
CA TYR A 479 8.86 5.28 -6.41
C TYR A 479 8.81 3.76 -6.20
N ILE A 480 9.11 3.27 -4.99
CA ILE A 480 8.78 1.90 -4.55
C ILE A 480 8.21 1.98 -3.13
N GLY A 481 7.13 1.24 -2.85
CA GLY A 481 6.55 1.16 -1.51
C GLY A 481 7.45 0.41 -0.52
N ILE A 482 7.71 -0.87 -0.79
CA ILE A 482 8.64 -1.69 0.01
C ILE A 482 9.73 -2.23 -0.90
N TYR A 483 10.98 -1.94 -0.56
CA TYR A 483 12.15 -2.37 -1.31
C TYR A 483 13.06 -3.24 -0.45
N LYS A 484 13.30 -4.47 -0.92
CA LYS A 484 14.31 -5.37 -0.39
C LYS A 484 15.39 -5.54 -1.47
N PRO A 485 16.55 -4.85 -1.35
CA PRO A 485 17.60 -4.89 -2.36
C PRO A 485 18.33 -6.23 -2.41
N ASN A 486 18.98 -6.51 -3.53
CA ASN A 486 19.94 -7.61 -3.67
C ASN A 486 21.32 -7.13 -3.19
N THR A 487 21.87 -7.70 -2.11
CA THR A 487 23.22 -7.34 -1.64
C THR A 487 24.34 -8.26 -2.18
N MET A 488 24.03 -9.14 -3.14
CA MET A 488 24.95 -10.13 -3.74
C MET A 488 25.59 -11.09 -2.74
N SER A 489 24.98 -11.31 -1.57
CA SER A 489 25.53 -12.27 -0.61
C SER A 489 25.16 -13.71 -1.01
N ALA A 490 26.08 -14.66 -0.79
CA ALA A 490 25.94 -16.07 -1.20
C ALA A 490 24.91 -16.88 -0.38
N SER A 491 24.13 -16.21 0.48
CA SER A 491 23.09 -16.80 1.32
C SER A 491 21.77 -16.09 1.01
N PRO A 492 20.62 -16.76 1.10
CA PRO A 492 19.34 -16.09 1.05
C PRO A 492 19.31 -14.96 2.07
N GLU A 493 18.95 -13.78 1.58
CA GLU A 493 18.92 -12.56 2.36
C GLU A 493 17.49 -12.38 2.85
N GLN A 494 17.26 -12.72 4.12
CA GLN A 494 15.92 -12.75 4.70
C GLN A 494 15.42 -11.39 5.20
N VAL A 495 14.09 -11.26 5.22
CA VAL A 495 13.38 -10.23 5.99
C VAL A 495 12.41 -10.94 6.94
N ASN A 496 12.47 -10.59 8.22
CA ASN A 496 11.60 -11.16 9.23
C ASN A 496 10.24 -10.45 9.19
N GLN A 497 9.16 -11.24 9.05
CA GLN A 497 7.79 -10.79 9.02
C GLN A 497 7.04 -11.44 10.19
N PRO A 498 6.87 -10.74 11.32
CA PRO A 498 6.08 -11.25 12.45
C PRO A 498 4.66 -11.61 12.04
N LEU A 499 4.11 -10.85 11.09
CA LEU A 499 2.85 -11.09 10.37
C LEU A 499 3.05 -10.80 8.87
N PRO A 500 2.24 -11.38 7.97
CA PRO A 500 2.29 -11.03 6.55
C PRO A 500 2.01 -9.54 6.31
N ILE A 501 2.58 -8.99 5.23
CA ILE A 501 2.26 -7.62 4.80
C ILE A 501 0.78 -7.61 4.36
N ALA A 502 -0.10 -6.93 5.08
CA ALA A 502 -1.55 -7.04 4.87
C ALA A 502 -2.32 -5.72 5.08
N GLY A 503 -3.46 -5.56 4.39
CA GLY A 503 -4.32 -4.38 4.50
C GLY A 503 -3.76 -3.09 3.90
N ASN A 504 -2.62 -3.13 3.21
CA ASN A 504 -1.97 -1.92 2.71
C ASN A 504 -2.50 -1.50 1.34
N THR A 505 -2.48 -0.20 1.06
CA THR A 505 -2.74 0.36 -0.28
C THR A 505 -1.46 0.94 -0.84
N PHE A 506 -1.02 0.46 -1.98
CA PHE A 506 0.08 1.00 -2.78
C PHE A 506 -0.51 1.70 -3.99
N GLU A 507 -0.42 3.02 -4.05
CA GLU A 507 -1.09 3.79 -5.10
C GLU A 507 -0.29 4.95 -5.67
N GLY A 508 -0.47 5.18 -6.97
CA GLY A 508 -0.19 6.46 -7.61
C GLY A 508 -1.43 7.34 -7.63
N THR A 509 -1.25 8.65 -7.51
CA THR A 509 -2.35 9.62 -7.62
C THR A 509 -2.13 10.58 -8.80
N ALA A 510 -3.13 11.41 -9.07
CA ALA A 510 -3.04 12.45 -10.08
C ALA A 510 -1.94 13.49 -9.80
N ALA A 511 -1.47 13.61 -8.56
CA ALA A 511 -0.31 14.46 -8.23
C ALA A 511 0.99 13.89 -8.80
N GLY A 512 1.10 12.55 -8.90
CA GLY A 512 2.27 11.84 -9.36
C GLY A 512 3.43 11.87 -8.37
N LEU A 513 4.58 11.33 -8.79
CA LEU A 513 5.79 11.37 -7.98
C LEU A 513 6.30 12.81 -7.80
N LEU A 514 6.78 13.13 -6.60
CA LEU A 514 7.56 14.36 -6.38
C LEU A 514 8.81 14.38 -7.28
N PRO A 515 9.34 15.56 -7.64
CA PRO A 515 10.57 15.66 -8.41
C PRO A 515 11.74 14.95 -7.71
N PRO A 516 12.69 14.36 -8.47
CA PRO A 516 13.84 13.69 -7.87
C PRO A 516 14.79 14.66 -7.19
N TYR A 517 15.37 14.25 -6.06
CA TYR A 517 16.43 14.99 -5.40
C TYR A 517 17.76 14.89 -6.18
N PRO A 518 18.71 15.84 -5.99
CA PRO A 518 19.99 15.83 -6.71
C PRO A 518 20.77 14.52 -6.51
N GLY A 519 21.08 13.83 -7.62
CA GLY A 519 21.85 12.58 -7.59
C GLY A 519 21.04 11.32 -7.28
N GLN A 520 19.70 11.40 -7.20
CA GLN A 520 18.83 10.24 -7.05
C GLN A 520 19.05 9.21 -8.16
N ALA A 521 19.36 7.98 -7.77
CA ALA A 521 19.55 6.85 -8.66
C ALA A 521 18.78 5.62 -8.11
N PRO A 522 17.92 4.97 -8.92
CA PRO A 522 17.55 5.32 -10.29
C PRO A 522 16.75 6.63 -10.36
N ALA A 523 16.80 7.30 -11.51
CA ALA A 523 15.96 8.47 -11.75
C ALA A 523 14.48 8.02 -11.82
N PRO A 524 13.59 8.54 -10.96
CA PRO A 524 12.18 8.24 -11.02
C PRO A 524 11.59 8.78 -12.33
N GLY A 525 10.68 8.03 -12.94
CA GLY A 525 9.88 8.57 -14.05
C GLY A 525 8.67 9.33 -13.52
N THR A 526 7.55 9.28 -14.24
CA THR A 526 6.33 10.02 -13.86
C THR A 526 5.35 9.24 -12.96
N SER A 527 5.65 7.98 -12.67
CA SER A 527 4.78 7.08 -11.89
C SER A 527 5.62 6.10 -11.09
N GLY A 528 5.09 5.66 -9.95
CA GLY A 528 5.71 4.65 -9.09
C GLY A 528 6.02 3.36 -9.85
N LEU A 529 7.20 2.79 -9.60
CA LEU A 529 7.66 1.58 -10.28
C LEU A 529 6.88 0.35 -9.83
N ALA A 530 6.77 0.14 -8.52
CA ALA A 530 6.06 -1.00 -7.96
C ALA A 530 5.62 -0.76 -6.52
N GLY A 531 4.58 -1.46 -6.07
CA GLY A 531 4.24 -1.49 -4.66
C GLY A 531 5.33 -2.18 -3.85
N ILE A 532 5.75 -3.38 -4.28
CA ILE A 532 6.80 -4.15 -3.60
C ILE A 532 7.84 -4.64 -4.60
N VAL A 533 9.12 -4.46 -4.27
CA VAL A 533 10.25 -5.08 -4.97
C VAL A 533 11.10 -5.85 -3.97
N ALA A 534 11.33 -7.14 -4.21
CA ALA A 534 12.12 -7.98 -3.32
C ALA A 534 13.03 -8.96 -4.07
N SER A 535 14.31 -9.00 -3.69
CA SER A 535 15.30 -9.86 -4.33
C SER A 535 15.93 -10.83 -3.34
N ASN A 536 16.21 -12.10 -3.64
CA ASN A 536 16.90 -13.08 -2.77
C ASN A 536 16.25 -13.39 -1.39
N CYS A 537 14.93 -13.36 -1.24
CA CYS A 537 14.25 -13.81 -0.01
C CYS A 537 13.84 -15.30 -0.14
N ASN A 538 14.02 -16.18 0.86
CA ASN A 538 13.47 -17.54 0.70
C ASN A 538 11.94 -17.51 0.58
N LEU A 539 11.29 -16.62 1.35
CA LEU A 539 9.86 -16.41 1.29
C LEU A 539 9.48 -14.98 1.69
N LEU A 540 8.69 -14.33 0.84
CA LEU A 540 7.98 -13.10 1.12
C LEU A 540 6.49 -13.39 1.22
N GLU A 541 5.89 -13.07 2.37
CA GLU A 541 4.47 -13.28 2.63
C GLU A 541 3.69 -11.96 2.46
N VAL A 542 2.76 -11.92 1.49
CA VAL A 542 1.95 -10.77 1.14
C VAL A 542 0.47 -11.15 1.15
N GLY A 543 -0.26 -10.63 2.13
CA GLY A 543 -1.69 -10.84 2.29
C GLY A 543 -2.07 -12.16 2.99
N ILE A 544 -3.29 -12.17 3.51
CA ILE A 544 -3.84 -13.27 4.33
C ILE A 544 -5.06 -13.97 3.68
N GLY A 545 -5.52 -13.50 2.52
CA GLY A 545 -6.63 -14.11 1.78
C GLY A 545 -8.03 -13.85 2.35
N SER A 546 -8.20 -12.83 3.20
CA SER A 546 -9.49 -12.44 3.78
C SER A 546 -9.69 -10.93 3.79
N THR A 547 -10.88 -10.48 3.38
CA THR A 547 -11.32 -9.09 3.56
C THR A 547 -11.66 -8.84 5.03
N PRO A 548 -11.35 -7.67 5.62
CA PRO A 548 -10.92 -6.42 4.97
C PRO A 548 -9.40 -6.27 4.75
N ASN A 549 -8.57 -7.24 5.14
CA ASN A 549 -7.10 -7.12 5.20
C ASN A 549 -6.38 -7.38 3.85
N SER A 550 -7.05 -7.10 2.72
CA SER A 550 -6.48 -7.22 1.39
C SER A 550 -5.46 -6.11 1.11
N ASN A 551 -4.37 -6.43 0.40
CA ASN A 551 -3.50 -5.40 -0.14
C ASN A 551 -4.04 -4.90 -1.49
N PHE A 552 -3.99 -3.60 -1.70
CA PHE A 552 -4.39 -2.94 -2.94
C PHE A 552 -3.16 -2.40 -3.65
N PHE A 553 -3.04 -2.64 -4.95
CA PHE A 553 -1.99 -2.10 -5.81
C PHE A 553 -2.67 -1.46 -7.00
N ARG A 554 -2.62 -0.13 -7.11
CA ARG A 554 -3.33 0.60 -8.17
C ARG A 554 -2.55 1.79 -8.71
N GLU A 555 -2.71 2.13 -9.99
CA GLU A 555 -2.10 3.33 -10.60
C GLU A 555 -0.56 3.40 -10.48
N VAL A 556 0.07 2.25 -10.20
CA VAL A 556 1.53 2.04 -10.23
C VAL A 556 1.90 1.31 -11.51
N ARG A 557 3.19 1.23 -11.87
CA ARG A 557 3.59 0.48 -13.07
C ARG A 557 3.48 -1.03 -12.89
N ASN A 558 3.73 -1.55 -11.70
CA ASN A 558 3.69 -2.97 -11.40
C ASN A 558 3.18 -3.19 -9.97
N GLY A 559 2.53 -4.32 -9.70
CA GLY A 559 2.15 -4.68 -8.34
C GLY A 559 3.38 -5.11 -7.52
N LEU A 560 3.88 -6.32 -7.83
CA LEU A 560 5.04 -6.93 -7.19
C LEU A 560 6.10 -7.31 -8.22
N ILE A 561 7.37 -7.05 -7.89
CA ILE A 561 8.53 -7.50 -8.66
C ILE A 561 9.43 -8.30 -7.72
N THR A 562 9.61 -9.59 -8.00
CA THR A 562 10.47 -10.48 -7.21
C THR A 562 11.63 -11.01 -8.04
N PHE A 563 12.82 -11.09 -7.45
CA PHE A 563 13.97 -11.77 -8.03
C PHE A 563 14.49 -12.83 -7.07
N ASN A 564 14.75 -14.06 -7.52
CA ASN A 564 15.29 -15.14 -6.67
C ASN A 564 14.56 -15.26 -5.32
N THR A 565 13.26 -15.02 -5.33
CA THR A 565 12.47 -14.85 -4.11
C THR A 565 11.29 -15.80 -4.13
N GLY A 566 11.13 -16.60 -3.08
CA GLY A 566 9.86 -17.28 -2.86
C GLY A 566 8.78 -16.27 -2.48
N LEU A 567 7.57 -16.43 -3.01
CA LEU A 567 6.46 -15.50 -2.82
C LEU A 567 5.22 -16.28 -2.43
N ARG A 568 4.54 -15.82 -1.37
CA ARG A 568 3.16 -16.18 -1.06
C ARG A 568 2.31 -14.93 -1.14
N LEU A 569 1.53 -14.79 -2.22
CA LEU A 569 0.56 -13.72 -2.42
C LEU A 569 -0.86 -14.27 -2.24
N ARG A 570 -1.64 -13.71 -1.30
CA ARG A 570 -3.03 -14.12 -1.08
C ARG A 570 -3.97 -12.94 -0.88
N GLY A 571 -5.07 -12.90 -1.65
CA GLY A 571 -6.12 -11.92 -1.43
C GLY A 571 -5.76 -10.49 -1.81
N ALA A 572 -4.88 -10.30 -2.80
CA ALA A 572 -4.52 -8.97 -3.29
C ALA A 572 -5.52 -8.49 -4.34
N ASN A 573 -5.73 -7.18 -4.41
CA ASN A 573 -6.44 -6.52 -5.50
C ASN A 573 -5.43 -5.64 -6.25
N ILE A 574 -5.17 -6.00 -7.52
CA ILE A 574 -4.19 -5.34 -8.36
C ILE A 574 -4.92 -4.80 -9.58
N SER A 575 -5.02 -3.48 -9.68
CA SER A 575 -5.85 -2.78 -10.68
C SER A 575 -5.10 -1.66 -11.37
N ASP A 576 -5.54 -1.27 -12.58
CA ASP A 576 -5.17 -0.03 -13.25
C ASP A 576 -3.65 0.20 -13.33
N LEU A 577 -2.90 -0.82 -13.74
CA LEU A 577 -1.44 -0.72 -13.82
C LEU A 577 -1.01 0.01 -15.09
N SER A 578 -0.11 0.98 -14.93
CA SER A 578 0.26 1.88 -16.03
C SER A 578 1.27 1.28 -17.02
N GLY A 579 0.87 1.26 -18.29
CA GLY A 579 1.71 0.94 -19.44
C GLY A 579 1.83 -0.55 -19.76
N SER A 580 2.37 -0.86 -20.93
CA SER A 580 2.67 -2.23 -21.35
C SER A 580 4.18 -2.44 -21.45
N PHE A 581 4.69 -3.51 -20.83
CA PHE A 581 6.04 -3.97 -21.12
C PHE A 581 6.07 -4.58 -22.53
N ASN A 582 6.69 -3.87 -23.47
CA ASN A 582 7.11 -4.45 -24.74
C ASN A 582 8.59 -4.85 -24.62
N PRO A 583 8.91 -6.15 -24.55
CA PRO A 583 10.28 -6.64 -24.60
C PRO A 583 10.82 -6.50 -26.03
N THR A 584 11.03 -5.27 -26.50
CA THR A 584 11.89 -5.02 -27.67
C THR A 584 13.37 -5.30 -27.34
N THR A 585 13.65 -5.95 -26.22
CA THR A 585 14.97 -6.18 -25.65
C THR A 585 15.25 -7.67 -25.66
N ILE A 586 16.43 -8.03 -26.17
CA ILE A 586 17.07 -9.36 -26.17
C ILE A 586 17.26 -9.99 -24.77
N ALA A 587 16.73 -9.38 -23.72
CA ALA A 587 16.86 -9.78 -22.33
C ALA A 587 15.59 -9.39 -21.56
N PHE A 588 15.09 -10.30 -20.72
CA PHE A 588 14.25 -9.88 -19.60
C PHE A 588 15.12 -9.21 -18.53
N PRO A 589 14.52 -8.33 -17.72
CA PRO A 589 15.24 -7.69 -16.65
C PRO A 589 15.83 -8.70 -15.66
N SER A 590 17.14 -8.60 -15.41
CA SER A 590 17.76 -9.22 -14.24
C SER A 590 17.66 -8.28 -13.04
N ALA A 591 17.92 -8.82 -11.85
CA ALA A 591 17.94 -8.06 -10.59
C ALA A 591 18.89 -6.83 -10.59
N PHE A 592 19.83 -6.74 -11.55
CA PHE A 592 20.96 -5.82 -11.48
C PHE A 592 20.93 -4.62 -12.45
N ALA A 593 20.13 -4.61 -13.51
CA ALA A 593 20.30 -3.57 -14.54
C ALA A 593 19.02 -2.96 -15.14
N ASN A 594 17.89 -3.70 -15.22
CA ASN A 594 16.80 -3.31 -16.13
C ASN A 594 15.37 -3.39 -15.57
N PHE A 595 15.15 -3.81 -14.32
CA PHE A 595 13.79 -4.04 -13.81
C PHE A 595 12.97 -2.75 -13.68
N HIS A 596 13.65 -1.60 -13.63
CA HIS A 596 13.05 -0.27 -13.66
C HIS A 596 12.25 0.03 -14.95
N ASN A 597 12.40 -0.80 -16.00
CA ASN A 597 11.65 -0.71 -17.26
C ASN A 597 10.39 -1.58 -17.29
N LEU A 598 10.18 -2.47 -16.32
CA LEU A 598 8.97 -3.30 -16.24
C LEU A 598 7.72 -2.43 -16.08
N ARG A 599 6.65 -2.80 -16.76
CA ARG A 599 5.34 -2.12 -16.74
C ARG A 599 4.20 -3.09 -17.02
N GLY A 600 3.06 -2.89 -16.35
CA GLY A 600 1.83 -3.62 -16.58
C GLY A 600 1.79 -5.02 -15.97
N HIS A 601 2.73 -5.38 -15.09
CA HIS A 601 2.74 -6.70 -14.44
C HIS A 601 2.09 -6.62 -13.06
N GLY A 602 1.08 -7.46 -12.81
CA GLY A 602 0.55 -7.65 -11.47
C GLY A 602 1.60 -8.27 -10.56
N VAL A 603 2.14 -9.40 -10.98
CA VAL A 603 3.33 -10.04 -10.39
C VAL A 603 4.33 -10.35 -11.48
N PHE A 604 5.57 -9.89 -11.32
CA PHE A 604 6.72 -10.36 -12.08
C PHE A 604 7.66 -11.09 -11.15
N SER A 605 8.02 -12.35 -11.45
CA SER A 605 8.99 -13.12 -10.68
C SER A 605 10.11 -13.62 -11.57
N GLY A 606 11.28 -13.00 -11.47
CA GLY A 606 12.51 -13.42 -12.13
C GLY A 606 13.33 -14.38 -11.27
N LEU A 607 13.84 -15.45 -11.85
CA LEU A 607 14.61 -16.48 -11.17
C LEU A 607 15.91 -16.72 -11.95
N ASN A 608 17.00 -16.22 -11.39
CA ASN A 608 18.37 -16.36 -11.85
C ASN A 608 19.23 -17.09 -10.78
N ASP A 609 20.48 -17.40 -11.11
CA ASP A 609 21.48 -17.95 -10.18
C ASP A 609 21.09 -19.25 -9.44
N ASN A 610 20.49 -20.21 -10.15
CA ASN A 610 20.14 -21.55 -9.63
C ASN A 610 19.08 -21.48 -8.52
N SER A 611 18.12 -20.57 -8.67
CA SER A 611 17.07 -20.30 -7.69
C SER A 611 16.17 -21.50 -7.41
N ALA A 612 15.61 -21.57 -6.19
CA ALA A 612 14.71 -22.63 -5.76
C ALA A 612 13.31 -22.12 -5.35
N ALA A 613 12.83 -21.07 -6.00
CA ALA A 613 11.68 -20.30 -5.54
C ALA A 613 10.35 -21.07 -5.59
N LEU A 614 9.53 -20.80 -4.57
CA LEU A 614 8.12 -21.18 -4.50
C LEU A 614 7.27 -19.94 -4.73
N VAL A 615 6.41 -19.94 -5.74
CA VAL A 615 5.52 -18.82 -6.05
C VAL A 615 4.08 -19.29 -5.93
N PHE A 616 3.42 -18.90 -4.84
CA PHE A 616 2.03 -19.24 -4.56
C PHE A 616 1.19 -17.97 -4.64
N ILE A 617 0.30 -17.91 -5.62
CA ILE A 617 -0.57 -16.78 -5.86
C ILE A 617 -2.00 -17.30 -5.89
N GLY A 618 -2.81 -16.87 -4.93
CA GLY A 618 -4.20 -17.27 -4.92
C GLY A 618 -5.16 -16.26 -4.33
N TYR A 619 -6.45 -16.48 -4.58
CA TYR A 619 -7.54 -15.61 -4.10
C TYR A 619 -7.38 -14.14 -4.51
N SER A 620 -6.59 -13.83 -5.55
CA SER A 620 -6.26 -12.46 -5.94
C SER A 620 -7.11 -12.01 -7.13
N HIS A 621 -7.31 -10.70 -7.21
CA HIS A 621 -8.07 -10.04 -8.28
C HIS A 621 -7.15 -9.14 -9.09
N PHE A 622 -7.24 -9.24 -10.41
CA PHE A 622 -6.43 -8.53 -11.38
C PHE A 622 -7.34 -7.75 -12.34
N GLU A 623 -7.13 -6.45 -12.52
CA GLU A 623 -7.99 -5.62 -13.38
C GLU A 623 -7.15 -4.60 -14.18
N GLY A 624 -7.45 -4.43 -15.48
CA GLY A 624 -6.88 -3.34 -16.28
C GLY A 624 -5.34 -3.34 -16.33
N LEU A 625 -4.74 -4.49 -16.65
CA LEU A 625 -3.29 -4.67 -16.62
C LEU A 625 -2.79 -5.55 -17.78
N THR A 626 -1.48 -5.47 -18.09
CA THR A 626 -0.91 -6.23 -19.21
C THR A 626 -0.83 -7.73 -18.87
N ARG A 627 -0.28 -8.10 -17.70
CA ARG A 627 -0.14 -9.51 -17.30
C ARG A 627 -0.46 -9.70 -15.84
N CYS A 628 -1.35 -10.64 -15.50
CA CYS A 628 -1.63 -10.95 -14.10
C CYS A 628 -0.34 -11.43 -13.41
N THR A 629 0.28 -12.47 -13.98
CA THR A 629 1.52 -13.05 -13.46
C THR A 629 2.47 -13.42 -14.60
N HIS A 630 3.73 -13.00 -14.48
CA HIS A 630 4.84 -13.44 -15.33
C HIS A 630 5.91 -14.11 -14.47
N ILE A 631 6.18 -15.39 -14.73
CA ILE A 631 7.28 -16.15 -14.13
C ILE A 631 8.37 -16.31 -15.18
N GLU A 632 9.56 -15.85 -14.84
CA GLU A 632 10.73 -15.83 -15.72
C GLU A 632 11.84 -16.69 -15.08
N ASN A 633 11.96 -17.95 -15.50
CA ASN A 633 12.94 -18.88 -14.97
C ASN A 633 14.16 -19.00 -15.88
N GLN A 634 15.24 -18.32 -15.51
CA GLN A 634 16.50 -18.32 -16.25
C GLN A 634 17.44 -19.42 -15.77
N SER A 635 17.42 -19.80 -14.48
CA SER A 635 18.13 -20.96 -13.96
C SER A 635 17.59 -21.45 -12.61
N GLY A 636 17.78 -22.75 -12.34
CA GLY A 636 17.29 -23.42 -11.12
C GLY A 636 15.89 -24.03 -11.27
N ILE A 637 15.16 -24.16 -10.16
CA ILE A 637 13.83 -24.77 -10.07
C ILE A 637 12.79 -23.78 -9.55
N ALA A 638 11.80 -23.49 -10.38
CA ALA A 638 10.63 -22.69 -10.01
C ALA A 638 9.43 -23.61 -9.74
N THR A 639 8.78 -23.52 -8.58
CA THR A 639 7.48 -24.16 -8.35
C THR A 639 6.40 -23.11 -8.20
N VAL A 640 5.34 -23.22 -9.00
CA VAL A 640 4.29 -22.20 -9.08
C VAL A 640 2.93 -22.85 -8.82
N ASN A 641 2.17 -22.24 -7.91
CA ASN A 641 0.72 -22.46 -7.79
C ASN A 641 0.01 -21.15 -8.08
N PHE A 642 -1.02 -21.23 -8.92
CA PHE A 642 -1.85 -20.11 -9.32
C PHE A 642 -3.31 -20.54 -9.24
N ASP A 643 -3.96 -20.29 -8.11
CA ASP A 643 -5.26 -20.87 -7.79
C ASP A 643 -6.32 -19.84 -7.34
N LEU A 644 -7.57 -20.04 -7.73
CA LEU A 644 -8.70 -19.22 -7.27
C LEU A 644 -8.54 -17.72 -7.53
N ASN A 645 -7.83 -17.34 -8.58
CA ASN A 645 -7.67 -15.94 -9.00
C ASN A 645 -8.76 -15.52 -9.98
N THR A 646 -8.97 -14.21 -10.07
CA THR A 646 -9.90 -13.61 -11.03
C THR A 646 -9.21 -12.50 -11.82
N SER A 647 -9.51 -12.38 -13.11
CA SER A 647 -9.06 -11.23 -13.90
C SER A 647 -10.17 -10.60 -14.75
N ILE A 648 -10.07 -9.30 -14.97
CA ILE A 648 -10.93 -8.49 -15.83
C ILE A 648 -10.06 -7.58 -16.69
N ASP A 649 -10.34 -7.47 -17.99
CA ASP A 649 -9.64 -6.56 -18.90
C ASP A 649 -8.10 -6.69 -18.82
N THR A 650 -7.61 -7.93 -18.91
CA THR A 650 -6.16 -8.22 -18.90
C THR A 650 -5.70 -8.75 -20.23
N LYS A 651 -4.48 -8.40 -20.66
CA LYS A 651 -3.93 -8.95 -21.90
C LYS A 651 -3.56 -10.43 -21.74
N ASP A 652 -2.77 -10.76 -20.72
CA ASP A 652 -2.36 -12.13 -20.40
C ASP A 652 -2.70 -12.50 -18.94
N GLY A 653 -3.14 -13.74 -18.72
CA GLY A 653 -3.32 -14.30 -17.39
C GLY A 653 -1.98 -14.72 -16.77
N LEU A 654 -1.67 -16.01 -16.82
CA LEU A 654 -0.40 -16.57 -16.34
C LEU A 654 0.54 -16.87 -17.50
N ILE A 655 1.73 -16.28 -17.48
CA ILE A 655 2.84 -16.68 -18.35
C ILE A 655 3.96 -17.26 -17.49
N ALA A 656 4.37 -18.48 -17.81
CA ALA A 656 5.56 -19.11 -17.26
C ALA A 656 6.57 -19.36 -18.40
N ALA A 657 7.60 -18.54 -18.45
CA ALA A 657 8.71 -18.63 -19.38
C ALA A 657 9.90 -19.31 -18.70
N ASN A 658 10.38 -20.41 -19.27
CA ASN A 658 11.50 -21.19 -18.77
C ASN A 658 12.61 -21.22 -19.82
N HIS A 659 13.77 -20.63 -19.52
CA HIS A 659 14.88 -20.54 -20.46
C HIS A 659 15.86 -21.67 -20.25
N SER A 660 16.62 -21.65 -19.15
CA SER A 660 17.69 -22.59 -18.83
C SER A 660 17.54 -23.11 -17.39
N GLY A 661 16.34 -23.53 -17.02
CA GLY A 661 16.03 -24.12 -15.72
C GLY A 661 14.92 -25.17 -15.81
N SER A 662 14.31 -25.50 -14.67
CA SER A 662 13.13 -26.36 -14.59
C SER A 662 11.97 -25.62 -13.91
N THR A 663 10.83 -25.51 -14.60
CA THR A 663 9.62 -24.89 -14.04
C THR A 663 8.56 -25.95 -13.83
N VAL A 664 8.00 -25.99 -12.62
CA VAL A 664 6.92 -26.88 -12.21
C VAL A 664 5.67 -26.05 -11.94
N LEU A 665 4.66 -26.15 -12.79
CA LEU A 665 3.35 -25.58 -12.52
C LEU A 665 2.49 -26.66 -11.85
N LYS A 666 2.55 -26.69 -10.52
CA LYS A 666 1.96 -27.77 -9.72
C LYS A 666 0.44 -27.69 -9.72
N GLU A 667 -0.13 -26.51 -9.47
CA GLU A 667 -1.58 -26.33 -9.46
C GLU A 667 -1.95 -24.98 -10.05
N VAL A 668 -2.38 -24.99 -11.32
CA VAL A 668 -3.07 -23.84 -11.94
C VAL A 668 -4.55 -24.19 -12.02
N SER A 669 -5.30 -23.83 -10.98
CA SER A 669 -6.67 -24.34 -10.83
C SER A 669 -7.72 -23.35 -10.35
N ASP A 670 -8.94 -23.59 -10.78
CA ASP A 670 -10.14 -22.89 -10.30
C ASP A 670 -10.05 -21.35 -10.47
N ASN A 671 -9.29 -20.88 -11.46
CA ASN A 671 -9.21 -19.46 -11.80
C ASN A 671 -10.35 -19.07 -12.75
N ASN A 672 -10.77 -17.80 -12.68
CA ASN A 672 -11.69 -17.19 -13.64
C ASN A 672 -11.02 -15.99 -14.32
N LEU A 673 -10.40 -16.21 -15.48
CA LEU A 673 -9.53 -15.24 -16.12
C LEU A 673 -10.13 -14.71 -17.42
N GLU A 674 -10.21 -13.40 -17.55
CA GLU A 674 -10.37 -12.71 -18.84
C GLU A 674 -9.01 -12.38 -19.43
N PHE A 675 -8.79 -12.69 -20.71
CA PHE A 675 -7.52 -12.49 -21.39
C PHE A 675 -7.72 -12.02 -22.83
N GLU A 676 -6.80 -11.23 -23.40
CA GLU A 676 -6.81 -10.88 -24.82
C GLU A 676 -5.93 -11.86 -25.64
N GLN A 677 -4.72 -12.13 -25.16
CA GLN A 677 -3.71 -12.91 -25.89
C GLN A 677 -3.53 -14.32 -25.33
N TYR A 678 -3.08 -14.46 -24.07
CA TYR A 678 -2.90 -15.77 -23.44
C TYR A 678 -3.64 -15.89 -22.12
N GLY A 679 -4.47 -16.93 -21.97
CA GLY A 679 -5.06 -17.26 -20.67
C GLY A 679 -3.99 -17.82 -19.73
N ILE A 680 -3.45 -18.99 -20.07
CA ILE A 680 -2.36 -19.66 -19.36
C ILE A 680 -1.34 -20.16 -20.38
N ALA A 681 -0.09 -19.71 -20.28
CA ALA A 681 0.99 -20.09 -21.19
C ALA A 681 2.21 -20.66 -20.45
N GLY A 682 2.65 -21.84 -20.88
CA GLY A 682 3.93 -22.45 -20.54
C GLY A 682 4.86 -22.42 -21.74
N LEU A 683 5.88 -21.57 -21.69
CA LEU A 683 6.82 -21.32 -22.79
C LEU A 683 8.20 -21.78 -22.36
N ASN A 684 8.75 -22.78 -23.05
CA ASN A 684 10.03 -23.36 -22.66
C ASN A 684 11.04 -23.22 -23.79
N SER A 685 12.25 -22.73 -23.50
CA SER A 685 13.29 -22.50 -24.51
C SER A 685 14.26 -23.69 -24.56
N SER A 686 14.85 -24.08 -23.43
CA SER A 686 15.90 -25.12 -23.38
C SER A 686 15.84 -26.09 -22.19
N GLY A 687 14.82 -25.98 -21.33
CA GLY A 687 14.64 -26.81 -20.13
C GLY A 687 13.65 -27.97 -20.29
N VAL A 688 13.40 -28.70 -19.21
CA VAL A 688 12.28 -29.64 -19.10
C VAL A 688 11.34 -29.15 -18.02
N ILE A 689 10.05 -29.09 -18.36
CA ILE A 689 8.95 -28.83 -17.44
C ILE A 689 8.55 -30.19 -16.87
N PRO A 690 8.85 -30.52 -15.60
CA PRO A 690 8.59 -31.85 -15.07
C PRO A 690 7.10 -32.14 -14.97
N PHE A 691 6.32 -31.11 -14.65
CA PHE A 691 4.89 -31.24 -14.44
C PHE A 691 4.19 -29.90 -14.65
N PHE A 692 3.13 -29.92 -15.44
CA PHE A 692 2.27 -28.78 -15.72
C PHE A 692 0.80 -29.20 -15.61
N GLY A 693 0.12 -28.77 -14.54
CA GLY A 693 -1.27 -29.10 -14.27
C GLY A 693 -2.19 -27.88 -14.38
N VAL A 694 -3.08 -27.88 -15.37
CA VAL A 694 -4.13 -26.85 -15.55
C VAL A 694 -5.51 -27.51 -15.38
N ARG A 695 -6.26 -27.14 -14.34
CA ARG A 695 -7.58 -27.75 -14.10
C ARG A 695 -8.68 -26.83 -13.57
N GLY A 696 -9.92 -27.04 -13.99
CA GLY A 696 -11.06 -26.34 -13.41
C GLY A 696 -11.11 -24.84 -13.68
N ASN A 697 -10.32 -24.32 -14.63
CA ASN A 697 -10.28 -22.90 -14.92
C ASN A 697 -11.41 -22.50 -15.87
N THR A 698 -11.94 -21.30 -15.68
CA THR A 698 -12.78 -20.59 -16.64
C THR A 698 -11.93 -19.52 -17.31
N LEU A 699 -11.67 -19.65 -18.60
CA LEU A 699 -10.84 -18.74 -19.39
C LEU A 699 -11.72 -18.11 -20.45
N THR A 700 -11.86 -16.78 -20.44
CA THR A 700 -12.71 -16.06 -21.39
C THR A 700 -11.87 -15.08 -22.19
N GLN A 701 -11.78 -15.30 -23.51
CA GLN A 701 -11.06 -14.40 -24.39
C GLN A 701 -11.87 -13.14 -24.66
N LEU A 702 -11.27 -11.99 -24.39
CA LEU A 702 -11.74 -10.67 -24.80
C LEU A 702 -11.46 -10.46 -26.28
N ASN A 703 -12.44 -9.92 -27.02
CA ASN A 703 -12.29 -9.69 -28.47
C ASN A 703 -11.08 -8.80 -28.75
N ASN A 704 -10.04 -9.30 -29.43
CA ASN A 704 -8.90 -8.50 -29.84
C ASN A 704 -8.34 -8.92 -31.21
N SER A 705 -8.66 -8.14 -32.24
CA SER A 705 -8.12 -8.35 -33.60
C SER A 705 -6.65 -7.94 -33.78
N SER A 706 -5.94 -7.57 -32.71
CA SER A 706 -4.60 -7.01 -32.78
C SER A 706 -3.49 -8.04 -32.58
N TYR A 707 -3.82 -9.20 -31.99
CA TYR A 707 -2.82 -10.24 -31.72
C TYR A 707 -2.87 -11.35 -32.77
N PRO A 708 -1.71 -11.74 -33.29
CA PRO A 708 -1.63 -12.66 -34.41
C PRO A 708 -1.66 -14.13 -34.01
N PHE A 709 -1.43 -14.42 -32.73
CA PHE A 709 -1.53 -15.74 -32.15
C PHE A 709 -2.05 -15.59 -30.73
N THR A 710 -3.15 -16.28 -30.45
CA THR A 710 -3.84 -16.25 -29.17
C THR A 710 -4.24 -17.65 -28.74
N ALA A 711 -4.19 -17.90 -27.43
CA ALA A 711 -4.49 -19.20 -26.88
C ALA A 711 -5.10 -19.11 -25.48
N GLY A 712 -6.16 -19.90 -25.22
CA GLY A 712 -6.66 -20.09 -23.87
C GLY A 712 -5.61 -20.77 -22.99
N VAL A 713 -5.15 -21.94 -23.44
CA VAL A 713 -4.02 -22.66 -22.82
C VAL A 713 -2.97 -22.95 -23.89
N LEU A 714 -1.72 -22.54 -23.66
CA LEU A 714 -0.60 -22.78 -24.56
C LEU A 714 0.52 -23.52 -23.85
N PHE A 715 0.87 -24.72 -24.30
CA PHE A 715 2.12 -25.39 -23.92
C PHE A 715 3.03 -25.46 -25.13
N SER A 716 4.25 -24.95 -24.99
CA SER A 716 5.24 -24.94 -26.07
C SER A 716 6.59 -25.48 -25.60
N ASN A 717 7.13 -26.45 -26.33
CA ASN A 717 8.46 -27.06 -26.15
C ASN A 717 8.65 -27.75 -24.78
N ALA A 718 7.70 -28.60 -24.38
CA ALA A 718 7.69 -29.26 -23.07
C ALA A 718 7.91 -30.77 -23.22
N ILE A 719 9.05 -31.29 -22.76
CA ILE A 719 9.37 -32.72 -22.90
C ILE A 719 9.85 -33.25 -21.56
N ASN A 720 8.91 -33.66 -20.70
CA ASN A 720 9.25 -34.53 -19.58
C ASN A 720 9.00 -36.01 -19.93
N PRO A 721 10.04 -36.85 -19.99
CA PRO A 721 9.91 -38.29 -20.14
C PRO A 721 9.46 -39.05 -18.86
N SER A 722 9.31 -38.41 -17.69
CA SER A 722 8.91 -39.07 -16.42
C SER A 722 7.53 -38.69 -15.86
N GLY A 723 6.95 -37.54 -16.23
CA GLY A 723 5.67 -37.03 -15.68
C GLY A 723 4.56 -36.82 -16.72
N ASN A 724 3.29 -37.02 -16.31
CA ASN A 724 2.12 -36.72 -17.15
C ASN A 724 1.61 -35.30 -16.85
N SER A 725 1.87 -34.35 -17.73
CA SER A 725 1.24 -33.02 -17.71
C SER A 725 -0.23 -33.11 -18.14
N PHE A 726 -1.08 -32.19 -17.68
CA PHE A 726 -2.50 -32.24 -18.00
C PHE A 726 -3.19 -30.88 -18.12
N VAL A 727 -4.22 -30.85 -18.97
CA VAL A 727 -5.19 -29.77 -19.12
C VAL A 727 -6.57 -30.42 -18.97
N ARG A 728 -7.24 -30.24 -17.83
CA ARG A 728 -8.50 -30.94 -17.56
C ARG A 728 -9.62 -30.09 -17.00
N ASP A 729 -10.86 -30.43 -17.35
CA ASP A 729 -12.04 -29.85 -16.70
C ASP A 729 -12.09 -28.31 -16.81
N ASN A 730 -11.47 -27.72 -17.85
CA ASN A 730 -11.47 -26.27 -18.07
C ASN A 730 -12.62 -25.86 -19.01
N SER A 731 -13.14 -24.65 -18.82
CA SER A 731 -14.09 -23.98 -19.72
C SER A 731 -13.38 -22.81 -20.41
N ILE A 732 -13.16 -22.92 -21.72
CA ILE A 732 -12.36 -21.98 -22.52
C ILE A 732 -13.26 -21.35 -23.58
N GLY A 733 -13.54 -20.05 -23.45
CA GLY A 733 -14.23 -19.24 -24.44
C GLY A 733 -13.23 -18.50 -25.32
N MET A 734 -13.26 -18.73 -26.62
CA MET A 734 -12.42 -18.03 -27.61
C MET A 734 -13.27 -17.11 -28.47
N THR A 735 -12.75 -15.93 -28.83
CA THR A 735 -13.46 -14.94 -29.64
C THR A 735 -12.71 -14.51 -30.89
N ASP A 736 -11.38 -14.58 -30.86
CA ASP A 736 -10.54 -14.16 -31.98
C ASP A 736 -10.59 -15.12 -33.17
N ALA A 737 -10.21 -14.58 -34.33
CA ALA A 737 -10.24 -15.30 -35.58
C ALA A 737 -9.20 -16.44 -35.63
N ASP A 738 -7.99 -16.19 -35.16
CA ASP A 738 -6.89 -17.16 -35.20
C ASP A 738 -6.64 -17.83 -33.84
N GLY A 739 -7.59 -17.66 -32.90
CA GLY A 739 -7.43 -18.09 -31.51
C GLY A 739 -7.58 -19.59 -31.32
N HIS A 740 -6.64 -20.20 -30.61
CA HIS A 740 -6.68 -21.60 -30.21
C HIS A 740 -7.25 -21.79 -28.80
N GLY A 741 -8.15 -22.75 -28.58
CA GLY A 741 -8.61 -23.05 -27.22
C GLY A 741 -7.48 -23.62 -26.37
N VAL A 742 -6.97 -24.78 -26.80
CA VAL A 742 -5.76 -25.42 -26.25
C VAL A 742 -4.76 -25.60 -27.39
N SER A 743 -3.54 -25.07 -27.26
CA SER A 743 -2.46 -25.27 -28.22
C SER A 743 -1.29 -26.01 -27.57
N LEU A 744 -0.90 -27.11 -28.20
CA LEU A 744 0.22 -27.96 -27.84
C LEU A 744 1.23 -27.95 -28.99
N SER A 745 2.39 -27.36 -28.76
CA SER A 745 3.43 -27.22 -29.78
C SER A 745 4.72 -27.84 -29.28
N PHE A 746 5.22 -28.86 -29.97
CA PHE A 746 6.44 -29.58 -29.59
C PHE A 746 6.40 -30.11 -28.14
N VAL A 747 5.32 -30.84 -27.80
CA VAL A 747 5.12 -31.44 -26.48
C VAL A 747 4.79 -32.93 -26.55
N ASP A 748 5.15 -33.68 -25.50
CA ASP A 748 4.89 -35.12 -25.38
C ASP A 748 4.12 -35.44 -24.08
N ARG A 749 3.38 -36.55 -24.06
CA ARG A 749 2.69 -37.11 -22.88
C ARG A 749 1.74 -36.15 -22.14
N VAL A 750 1.12 -35.22 -22.86
CA VAL A 750 0.11 -34.31 -22.30
C VAL A 750 -1.27 -34.96 -22.36
N VAL A 751 -2.00 -34.92 -21.24
CA VAL A 751 -3.39 -35.35 -21.17
C VAL A 751 -4.32 -34.13 -21.24
N VAL A 752 -5.06 -33.98 -22.34
CA VAL A 752 -6.10 -32.96 -22.51
C VAL A 752 -7.46 -33.64 -22.38
N GLU A 753 -8.17 -33.41 -21.27
CA GLU A 753 -9.33 -34.20 -20.90
C GLU A 753 -10.51 -33.40 -20.35
N ARG A 754 -11.74 -33.67 -20.80
CA ARG A 754 -12.97 -33.01 -20.28
C ARG A 754 -12.94 -31.48 -20.33
N ASN A 755 -12.25 -30.90 -21.30
CA ASN A 755 -12.32 -29.46 -21.50
C ASN A 755 -13.52 -29.11 -22.38
N LEU A 756 -14.20 -28.02 -22.05
CA LEU A 756 -15.17 -27.35 -22.91
C LEU A 756 -14.47 -26.19 -23.61
N VAL A 757 -14.28 -26.28 -24.92
CA VAL A 757 -13.77 -25.19 -25.76
C VAL A 757 -14.92 -24.66 -26.60
N ALA A 758 -15.26 -23.38 -26.42
CA ALA A 758 -16.34 -22.72 -27.13
C ALA A 758 -15.78 -21.52 -27.90
N HIS A 759 -15.79 -21.59 -29.23
CA HIS A 759 -15.56 -20.42 -30.06
C HIS A 759 -16.86 -19.62 -30.20
N THR A 760 -16.80 -18.33 -29.89
CA THR A 760 -17.93 -17.40 -29.87
C THR A 760 -17.60 -16.19 -30.74
N GLY A 761 -18.45 -15.82 -31.70
CA GLY A 761 -18.14 -14.73 -32.61
C GLY A 761 -19.35 -14.21 -33.38
N SER A 762 -19.22 -13.02 -33.99
CA SER A 762 -20.20 -12.44 -34.89
C SER A 762 -19.87 -12.77 -36.35
N SER A 763 -20.89 -13.15 -37.12
CA SER A 763 -20.88 -13.49 -38.57
C SER A 763 -20.26 -12.46 -39.53
N THR A 764 -19.75 -11.33 -39.03
CA THR A 764 -19.33 -10.16 -39.82
C THR A 764 -17.82 -10.02 -40.00
N LEU A 765 -16.98 -10.80 -39.31
CA LEU A 765 -15.52 -10.78 -39.46
C LEU A 765 -15.04 -12.14 -40.00
N ILE A 766 -15.00 -12.22 -41.32
CA ILE A 766 -14.72 -13.43 -42.10
C ILE A 766 -13.21 -13.64 -42.14
N LYS A 767 -12.71 -14.65 -41.40
CA LYS A 767 -11.50 -15.47 -41.59
C LYS A 767 -11.05 -16.07 -40.25
N GLN A 768 -11.92 -16.83 -39.56
CA GLN A 768 -11.44 -17.55 -38.39
C GLN A 768 -10.63 -18.78 -38.84
N GLU A 769 -9.32 -18.83 -38.55
CA GLU A 769 -8.40 -19.93 -38.86
C GLU A 769 -8.02 -20.76 -37.62
N GLY A 770 -8.41 -20.30 -36.42
CA GLY A 770 -8.12 -20.95 -35.15
C GLY A 770 -8.70 -22.36 -35.00
N ALA A 771 -8.10 -23.14 -34.11
CA ALA A 771 -8.51 -24.50 -33.78
C ALA A 771 -8.91 -24.63 -32.30
N GLY A 772 -9.97 -25.38 -32.00
CA GLY A 772 -10.36 -25.59 -30.59
C GLY A 772 -9.27 -26.29 -29.78
N ILE A 773 -8.73 -27.37 -30.33
CA ILE A 773 -7.52 -28.03 -29.83
C ILE A 773 -6.53 -28.15 -31.00
N HIS A 774 -5.32 -27.64 -30.81
CA HIS A 774 -4.26 -27.61 -31.80
C HIS A 774 -3.04 -28.39 -31.29
N LEU A 775 -2.54 -29.33 -32.11
CA LEU A 775 -1.31 -30.07 -31.87
C LEU A 775 -0.38 -29.90 -33.06
N SER A 776 0.86 -29.45 -32.82
CA SER A 776 1.86 -29.28 -33.89
C SER A 776 3.24 -29.78 -33.46
N GLU A 777 3.89 -30.58 -34.31
CA GLU A 777 5.21 -31.19 -34.07
C GLU A 777 5.34 -31.85 -32.68
N SER A 778 4.21 -32.31 -32.13
CA SER A 778 4.10 -32.90 -30.81
C SER A 778 4.21 -34.43 -30.94
N GLY A 779 4.89 -35.10 -30.01
CA GLY A 779 5.23 -36.52 -30.12
C GLY A 779 4.66 -37.39 -29.00
N ASP A 780 5.01 -38.67 -29.04
CA ASP A 780 4.87 -39.70 -28.01
C ASP A 780 3.77 -39.53 -26.94
N ASN A 781 2.65 -40.23 -27.15
CA ASN A 781 1.60 -40.52 -26.15
C ASN A 781 0.82 -39.31 -25.61
N ASN A 782 0.64 -38.26 -26.41
CA ASN A 782 -0.39 -37.24 -26.11
C ASN A 782 -1.79 -37.89 -26.11
N ASN A 783 -2.62 -37.57 -25.11
CA ASN A 783 -3.94 -38.16 -24.92
C ASN A 783 -5.01 -37.06 -24.83
N ILE A 784 -5.76 -36.90 -25.93
CA ILE A 784 -6.81 -35.92 -26.11
C ILE A 784 -8.15 -36.66 -26.02
N ARG A 785 -8.87 -36.53 -24.90
CA ARG A 785 -10.08 -37.31 -24.69
C ARG A 785 -11.22 -36.60 -23.98
N GLU A 786 -12.45 -37.02 -24.25
CA GLU A 786 -13.65 -36.48 -23.56
C GLU A 786 -13.80 -34.94 -23.69
N ASN A 787 -13.12 -34.29 -24.64
CA ASN A 787 -13.23 -32.85 -24.82
C ASN A 787 -14.45 -32.52 -25.66
N THR A 788 -15.11 -31.41 -25.35
CA THR A 788 -16.20 -30.85 -26.14
C THR A 788 -15.74 -29.56 -26.78
N VAL A 789 -15.68 -29.53 -28.11
CA VAL A 789 -15.22 -28.39 -28.89
C VAL A 789 -16.36 -27.90 -29.77
N THR A 790 -16.83 -26.68 -29.53
CA THR A 790 -18.07 -26.16 -30.13
C THR A 790 -17.88 -24.80 -30.75
N PHE A 791 -18.65 -24.52 -31.79
CA PHE A 791 -18.73 -23.22 -32.44
C PHE A 791 -20.19 -22.83 -32.69
N ASN A 792 -20.63 -21.73 -32.07
CA ASN A 792 -22.00 -21.27 -32.16
C ASN A 792 -22.24 -20.35 -33.39
N MET A 793 -22.13 -20.82 -34.64
CA MET A 793 -22.55 -20.04 -35.82
C MET A 793 -23.00 -20.88 -37.03
N GLN A 794 -23.88 -20.30 -37.86
CA GLN A 794 -24.52 -20.93 -39.02
C GLN A 794 -23.58 -21.10 -40.22
N ALA A 795 -23.75 -22.19 -40.96
CA ALA A 795 -22.90 -22.64 -42.06
C ALA A 795 -22.72 -21.62 -43.20
N GLU A 796 -21.61 -20.88 -43.19
CA GLU A 796 -21.04 -20.19 -44.37
C GLU A 796 -19.50 -20.20 -44.34
N ARG A 797 -18.85 -21.14 -45.07
CA ARG A 797 -17.41 -21.16 -45.46
C ARG A 797 -16.42 -20.37 -44.58
N HIS A 798 -16.10 -20.90 -43.40
CA HIS A 798 -15.02 -20.42 -42.51
C HIS A 798 -13.82 -21.37 -42.54
N ASN A 799 -12.62 -21.03 -42.04
CA ASN A 799 -11.44 -21.93 -42.04
C ASN A 799 -11.19 -22.60 -40.66
N THR A 800 -12.20 -22.60 -39.79
CA THR A 800 -12.10 -23.05 -38.40
C THR A 800 -12.00 -24.57 -38.26
N ARG A 801 -11.29 -25.02 -37.22
CA ARG A 801 -11.04 -26.44 -36.97
C ARG A 801 -11.47 -26.80 -35.54
N GLY A 802 -12.14 -27.93 -35.36
CA GLY A 802 -12.46 -28.45 -34.03
C GLY A 802 -11.18 -28.92 -33.35
N ILE A 803 -10.60 -30.01 -33.86
CA ILE A 803 -9.29 -30.52 -33.45
C ILE A 803 -8.37 -30.59 -34.67
N GLU A 804 -7.14 -30.11 -34.51
CA GLU A 804 -6.11 -30.10 -35.54
C GLU A 804 -4.82 -30.78 -35.06
N VAL A 805 -4.29 -31.67 -35.90
CA VAL A 805 -3.09 -32.46 -35.61
C VAL A 805 -2.12 -32.35 -36.79
N LEU A 806 -0.98 -31.69 -36.56
CA LEU A 806 0.03 -31.38 -37.57
C LEU A 806 1.34 -32.09 -37.22
N ASN A 807 1.83 -32.95 -38.12
CA ASN A 807 3.12 -33.63 -37.98
C ASN A 807 3.35 -34.27 -36.59
N THR A 808 2.31 -34.88 -36.05
CA THR A 808 2.25 -35.30 -34.64
C THR A 808 1.98 -36.79 -34.55
N ALA A 809 2.92 -37.55 -33.98
CA ALA A 809 2.87 -39.01 -33.91
C ALA A 809 2.25 -39.50 -32.59
N TYR A 810 1.87 -40.78 -32.53
CA TYR A 810 1.53 -41.50 -31.28
C TYR A 810 0.47 -40.82 -30.40
N THR A 811 -0.51 -40.16 -31.03
CA THR A 811 -1.55 -39.42 -30.30
C THR A 811 -2.84 -40.23 -30.19
N TYR A 812 -3.50 -40.14 -29.03
CA TYR A 812 -4.84 -40.67 -28.81
C TYR A 812 -5.85 -39.53 -28.88
N LEU A 813 -6.86 -39.67 -29.74
CA LEU A 813 -8.02 -38.79 -29.85
C LEU A 813 -9.27 -39.61 -29.60
N CYS A 814 -9.74 -39.62 -28.37
CA CYS A 814 -10.79 -40.53 -27.92
C CYS A 814 -12.00 -39.80 -27.37
N CYS A 815 -13.20 -40.13 -27.84
CA CYS A 815 -14.43 -39.66 -27.20
C CYS A 815 -14.55 -38.14 -27.15
N ASN A 816 -13.93 -37.45 -28.10
CA ASN A 816 -14.10 -36.02 -28.23
C ASN A 816 -15.35 -35.72 -29.05
N THR A 817 -16.00 -34.62 -28.73
CA THR A 817 -17.13 -34.09 -29.47
C THR A 817 -16.68 -32.81 -30.18
N THR A 818 -16.99 -32.70 -31.47
CA THR A 818 -16.79 -31.48 -32.26
C THR A 818 -18.09 -31.06 -32.93
N ASP A 819 -18.40 -29.76 -32.93
CA ASP A 819 -19.62 -29.22 -33.50
C ASP A 819 -19.48 -27.77 -33.99
N GLY A 820 -19.96 -27.49 -35.21
CA GLY A 820 -20.08 -26.14 -35.79
C GLY A 820 -18.87 -25.64 -36.61
N HIS A 821 -17.68 -26.23 -36.44
CA HIS A 821 -16.47 -25.82 -37.18
C HIS A 821 -16.51 -26.24 -38.66
N ARG A 822 -15.70 -25.61 -39.52
CA ARG A 822 -15.55 -26.04 -40.93
C ARG A 822 -15.08 -27.49 -41.00
N THR A 823 -14.03 -27.80 -40.25
CA THR A 823 -13.49 -29.15 -40.15
C THR A 823 -13.62 -29.63 -38.71
N GLY A 824 -14.24 -30.79 -38.48
CA GLY A 824 -14.32 -31.40 -37.15
C GLY A 824 -12.94 -31.83 -36.65
N LEU A 825 -12.31 -32.79 -37.34
CA LEU A 825 -10.94 -33.25 -37.08
C LEU A 825 -10.08 -33.14 -38.35
N ARG A 826 -8.92 -32.48 -38.23
CA ARG A 826 -7.97 -32.26 -39.34
C ARG A 826 -6.61 -32.90 -39.05
N PHE A 827 -6.07 -33.61 -40.05
CA PHE A 827 -4.69 -34.09 -40.08
C PHE A 827 -3.91 -33.48 -41.25
N LYS A 828 -2.70 -32.99 -40.99
CA LYS A 828 -1.73 -32.54 -42.02
C LYS A 828 -0.34 -33.12 -41.71
N GLY A 829 0.36 -33.54 -42.75
CA GLY A 829 1.70 -34.11 -42.62
C GLY A 829 1.73 -35.48 -41.92
N ALA A 830 2.91 -35.87 -41.45
CA ALA A 830 3.11 -37.21 -40.92
C ALA A 830 2.60 -37.33 -39.47
N CYS A 831 1.46 -38.00 -39.27
CA CYS A 831 0.87 -38.26 -37.96
C CYS A 831 0.78 -39.78 -37.64
N PRO A 832 1.88 -40.54 -37.78
CA PRO A 832 1.84 -41.99 -37.74
C PRO A 832 1.41 -42.50 -36.35
N ASP A 833 0.79 -43.67 -36.36
CA ASP A 833 0.33 -44.41 -35.17
C ASP A 833 -0.64 -43.63 -34.27
N THR A 834 -1.31 -42.62 -34.84
CA THR A 834 -2.42 -41.92 -34.21
C THR A 834 -3.65 -42.84 -34.11
N ARG A 835 -4.39 -42.74 -33.00
CA ARG A 835 -5.65 -43.44 -32.77
C ARG A 835 -6.76 -42.43 -32.55
N TYR A 836 -7.66 -42.29 -33.53
CA TYR A 836 -8.85 -41.46 -33.39
C TYR A 836 -10.09 -42.34 -33.35
N ARG A 837 -10.69 -42.49 -32.17
CA ARG A 837 -11.73 -43.48 -31.89
C ARG A 837 -12.87 -42.90 -31.06
N GLN A 838 -14.08 -43.41 -31.27
CA GLN A 838 -15.27 -43.06 -30.50
C GLN A 838 -15.57 -41.54 -30.46
N ASN A 839 -15.08 -40.77 -31.43
CA ASN A 839 -15.33 -39.33 -31.50
C ASN A 839 -16.67 -39.06 -32.20
N ASP A 840 -17.34 -38.02 -31.73
CA ASP A 840 -18.63 -37.57 -32.26
C ASP A 840 -18.44 -36.31 -33.10
N PHE A 841 -18.78 -36.41 -34.38
CA PHE A 841 -18.79 -35.29 -35.31
C PHE A 841 -20.24 -34.83 -35.53
N PHE A 842 -20.59 -33.62 -35.10
CA PHE A 842 -21.89 -33.02 -35.38
C PHE A 842 -21.85 -32.20 -36.68
N ASP A 843 -22.23 -30.92 -36.67
CA ASP A 843 -22.44 -30.11 -37.87
C ASP A 843 -21.10 -29.51 -38.37
N HIS A 844 -20.70 -29.83 -39.61
CA HIS A 844 -19.44 -29.36 -40.21
C HIS A 844 -19.53 -29.15 -41.73
N ASP A 845 -18.53 -28.52 -42.37
CA ASP A 845 -18.36 -28.70 -43.82
C ASP A 845 -17.77 -30.08 -44.10
N THR A 846 -16.72 -30.45 -43.36
CA THR A 846 -16.06 -31.75 -43.40
C THR A 846 -15.89 -32.30 -41.98
N GLY A 847 -16.43 -33.49 -41.70
CA GLY A 847 -16.27 -34.12 -40.37
C GLY A 847 -14.81 -34.48 -40.08
N LEU A 848 -14.24 -35.36 -40.92
CA LEU A 848 -12.83 -35.80 -40.83
C LEU A 848 -12.07 -35.44 -42.11
N ARG A 849 -10.93 -34.74 -41.98
CA ARG A 849 -10.12 -34.29 -43.12
C ARG A 849 -8.65 -34.70 -42.96
N CYS A 850 -8.16 -35.50 -43.89
CA CYS A 850 -6.74 -35.76 -44.08
C CYS A 850 -6.25 -34.96 -45.29
N GLU A 851 -5.27 -34.08 -45.11
CA GLU A 851 -4.66 -33.30 -46.18
C GLU A 851 -3.82 -34.17 -47.15
N SER A 852 -3.24 -33.56 -48.19
CA SER A 852 -2.53 -34.27 -49.27
C SER A 852 -1.30 -35.06 -48.83
N ASP A 853 -0.72 -34.69 -47.70
CA ASP A 853 0.48 -35.27 -47.11
C ASP A 853 0.19 -36.00 -45.78
N ALA A 854 -1.09 -36.15 -45.43
CA ALA A 854 -1.50 -36.69 -44.15
C ALA A 854 -1.36 -38.22 -44.07
N VAL A 855 -0.64 -38.72 -43.07
CA VAL A 855 -0.49 -40.15 -42.78
C VAL A 855 -0.86 -40.44 -41.33
N THR A 856 -1.92 -41.23 -41.08
CA THR A 856 -2.44 -41.43 -39.71
C THR A 856 -2.28 -42.84 -39.14
N SER A 857 -1.70 -43.79 -39.89
CA SER A 857 -1.76 -45.24 -39.62
C SER A 857 -3.17 -45.84 -39.71
N LEU A 858 -3.22 -47.18 -39.66
CA LEU A 858 -4.44 -48.00 -39.70
C LEU A 858 -5.40 -47.71 -38.55
N GLN A 859 -6.65 -47.38 -38.86
CA GLN A 859 -7.76 -47.27 -37.91
C GLN A 859 -8.67 -48.49 -38.03
N ALA A 860 -8.55 -49.44 -37.11
CA ALA A 860 -9.37 -50.65 -37.12
C ALA A 860 -10.57 -50.49 -36.17
N HIS A 861 -11.80 -50.54 -36.69
CA HIS A 861 -13.05 -50.55 -35.91
C HIS A 861 -13.13 -49.43 -34.89
N ALA A 862 -12.87 -48.20 -35.34
CA ALA A 862 -12.67 -47.05 -34.47
C ALA A 862 -13.93 -46.47 -33.83
N GLY A 863 -15.13 -46.82 -34.31
CA GLY A 863 -16.39 -46.40 -33.67
C GLY A 863 -16.66 -44.89 -33.65
N ASN A 864 -16.01 -44.08 -34.50
CA ASN A 864 -16.36 -42.67 -34.62
C ASN A 864 -17.75 -42.51 -35.29
N GLU A 865 -18.53 -41.53 -34.86
CA GLU A 865 -19.89 -41.27 -35.35
C GLU A 865 -20.00 -39.92 -36.08
N TRP A 866 -20.74 -39.89 -37.19
CA TRP A 866 -21.02 -38.68 -37.98
C TRP A 866 -22.51 -38.32 -37.87
N LEU A 867 -22.85 -37.62 -36.79
CA LEU A 867 -24.20 -37.40 -36.29
C LEU A 867 -24.89 -36.13 -36.83
N GLY A 868 -24.14 -35.17 -37.35
CA GLY A 868 -24.68 -33.91 -37.85
C GLY A 868 -24.85 -33.82 -39.36
N SER A 869 -24.88 -32.58 -39.86
CA SER A 869 -25.00 -32.21 -41.26
C SER A 869 -23.65 -31.81 -41.87
N TYR A 870 -23.47 -32.11 -43.16
CA TYR A 870 -22.18 -31.93 -43.86
C TYR A 870 -22.35 -31.23 -45.20
N SER A 871 -21.73 -30.05 -45.36
CA SER A 871 -21.85 -29.26 -46.60
C SER A 871 -20.92 -29.73 -47.73
N ILE A 872 -19.79 -30.37 -47.38
CA ILE A 872 -18.84 -30.97 -48.33
C ILE A 872 -18.95 -32.49 -48.22
N GLN A 873 -18.39 -33.10 -47.16
CA GLN A 873 -18.22 -34.55 -47.01
C GLN A 873 -18.19 -34.95 -45.53
N LYS A 874 -18.57 -36.19 -45.23
CA LYS A 874 -18.38 -36.71 -43.86
C LYS A 874 -16.89 -36.97 -43.60
N ALA A 875 -16.18 -37.54 -44.58
CA ALA A 875 -14.75 -37.77 -44.49
C ALA A 875 -14.06 -37.51 -45.85
N LEU A 876 -12.93 -36.81 -45.84
CA LEU A 876 -12.14 -36.47 -47.02
C LEU A 876 -10.67 -36.82 -46.79
N HIS A 877 -10.07 -37.56 -47.71
CA HIS A 877 -8.63 -37.80 -47.73
C HIS A 877 -8.02 -37.31 -49.04
N SER A 878 -7.29 -36.20 -48.99
CA SER A 878 -6.70 -35.54 -50.17
C SER A 878 -5.35 -36.14 -50.58
N GLY A 879 -4.81 -37.08 -49.83
CA GLY A 879 -3.56 -37.77 -50.18
C GLY A 879 -3.60 -38.65 -51.43
N GLY A 880 -2.42 -39.01 -51.92
CA GLY A 880 -2.23 -39.96 -53.00
C GLY A 880 -2.38 -41.41 -52.52
N SER A 881 -2.00 -42.35 -53.38
CA SER A 881 -2.15 -43.78 -53.09
C SER A 881 -1.37 -44.24 -51.86
N PHE A 882 -0.23 -43.63 -51.54
CA PHE A 882 0.55 -44.01 -50.36
C PHE A 882 -0.08 -43.49 -49.08
N GLU A 883 -0.45 -42.22 -49.04
CA GLU A 883 -1.03 -41.59 -47.85
C GLU A 883 -2.34 -42.29 -47.49
N VAL A 884 -3.22 -42.53 -48.49
CA VAL A 884 -4.48 -43.27 -48.27
C VAL A 884 -4.22 -44.70 -47.81
N ALA A 885 -3.26 -45.42 -48.40
CA ALA A 885 -2.94 -46.79 -48.00
C ALA A 885 -2.31 -46.90 -46.61
N ASN A 886 -1.68 -45.82 -46.11
CA ASN A 886 -1.12 -45.74 -44.76
C ASN A 886 -2.06 -45.06 -43.76
N SER A 887 -3.29 -44.73 -44.16
CA SER A 887 -4.31 -44.13 -43.29
C SER A 887 -5.61 -44.94 -43.27
N LEU A 888 -5.60 -46.20 -43.75
CA LEU A 888 -6.80 -47.03 -43.94
C LEU A 888 -7.72 -47.05 -42.72
N TYR A 889 -9.02 -46.97 -42.97
CA TYR A 889 -10.06 -47.00 -41.94
C TYR A 889 -10.96 -48.22 -42.15
N LEU A 890 -10.93 -49.19 -41.24
CA LEU A 890 -11.67 -50.44 -41.33
C LEU A 890 -12.93 -50.37 -40.47
N VAL A 891 -14.07 -50.76 -41.04
CA VAL A 891 -15.38 -50.75 -40.35
C VAL A 891 -16.13 -52.04 -40.68
N ASN A 892 -16.88 -52.56 -39.73
CA ASN A 892 -17.78 -53.67 -40.01
C ASN A 892 -19.14 -53.18 -40.51
N PHE A 893 -19.39 -53.30 -41.81
CA PHE A 893 -20.65 -52.88 -42.43
C PHE A 893 -21.86 -53.78 -42.05
N SER A 894 -21.64 -54.89 -41.35
CA SER A 894 -22.68 -55.88 -41.00
C SER A 894 -23.21 -55.77 -39.57
N THR A 895 -22.43 -55.21 -38.64
CA THR A 895 -22.74 -55.13 -37.19
C THR A 895 -22.88 -53.70 -36.68
N ASN A 896 -22.34 -52.73 -37.41
CA ASN A 896 -22.72 -51.32 -37.29
C ASN A 896 -24.23 -51.25 -37.67
N PRO A 897 -25.14 -50.72 -36.83
CA PRO A 897 -26.57 -50.89 -36.99
C PRO A 897 -26.99 -50.57 -38.44
N PRO A 898 -27.91 -51.35 -39.04
CA PRO A 898 -28.14 -51.35 -40.46
C PRO A 898 -28.40 -49.93 -40.90
N MET A 899 -27.45 -49.33 -41.63
CA MET A 899 -27.48 -47.98 -42.22
C MET A 899 -28.82 -47.28 -41.95
N THR A 900 -28.96 -46.69 -40.77
CA THR A 900 -30.18 -45.92 -40.49
C THR A 900 -30.13 -44.68 -41.38
N THR A 901 -31.26 -44.04 -41.64
CA THR A 901 -31.28 -42.79 -42.41
C THR A 901 -30.42 -41.67 -41.80
N MET A 902 -29.94 -41.82 -40.55
CA MET A 902 -29.04 -40.87 -39.86
C MET A 902 -27.55 -41.25 -39.88
N ASN A 903 -27.18 -42.53 -40.09
CA ASN A 903 -25.77 -42.95 -40.15
C ASN A 903 -25.48 -43.86 -41.37
N PRO A 904 -25.66 -43.37 -42.62
CA PRO A 904 -25.15 -44.07 -43.80
C PRO A 904 -23.62 -44.05 -43.79
N LEU A 905 -22.99 -45.01 -44.49
CA LEU A 905 -21.56 -44.96 -44.83
C LEU A 905 -21.18 -43.50 -45.13
N PRO A 906 -20.14 -42.95 -44.48
CA PRO A 906 -19.82 -41.56 -44.66
C PRO A 906 -19.72 -41.25 -46.17
N ASN A 907 -20.20 -40.09 -46.61
CA ASN A 907 -19.85 -39.62 -47.94
C ASN A 907 -18.32 -39.37 -47.93
N VAL A 908 -17.57 -40.41 -48.33
CA VAL A 908 -16.11 -40.48 -48.33
C VAL A 908 -15.58 -40.08 -49.71
N SER A 909 -14.53 -39.28 -49.74
CA SER A 909 -13.84 -38.93 -50.99
C SER A 909 -12.33 -39.08 -50.88
N THR A 910 -11.74 -39.61 -51.95
CA THR A 910 -10.30 -39.71 -52.19
C THR A 910 -9.96 -39.12 -53.57
N PRO A 911 -10.03 -37.77 -53.74
CA PRO A 911 -10.01 -37.15 -55.07
C PRO A 911 -8.70 -37.38 -55.84
N ASN A 912 -7.61 -37.68 -55.13
CA ASN A 912 -6.26 -37.78 -55.70
C ASN A 912 -5.77 -39.24 -55.86
N THR A 913 -6.62 -40.24 -55.59
CA THR A 913 -6.26 -41.65 -55.80
C THR A 913 -7.50 -42.52 -56.08
N PRO A 914 -7.39 -43.57 -56.91
CA PRO A 914 -8.45 -44.56 -57.06
C PRO A 914 -8.58 -45.52 -55.86
N LEU A 915 -7.68 -45.47 -54.87
CA LEU A 915 -7.78 -46.30 -53.68
C LEU A 915 -8.95 -45.87 -52.80
N LEU A 916 -9.63 -46.87 -52.23
CA LEU A 916 -10.64 -46.67 -51.20
C LEU A 916 -9.94 -46.49 -49.84
N TRP A 917 -10.35 -45.46 -49.10
CA TRP A 917 -9.83 -45.17 -47.77
C TRP A 917 -10.56 -45.95 -46.66
N ILE A 918 -11.90 -45.97 -46.72
CA ILE A 918 -12.75 -46.68 -45.76
C ILE A 918 -13.19 -48.02 -46.36
N LEU A 919 -12.84 -49.11 -45.69
CA LEU A 919 -13.03 -50.49 -46.16
C LEU A 919 -13.84 -51.33 -45.16
N SER A 920 -14.56 -52.33 -45.67
CA SER A 920 -15.25 -53.31 -44.83
C SER A 920 -14.25 -54.30 -44.22
N ASP A 921 -14.39 -54.61 -42.94
CA ASP A 921 -13.67 -55.68 -42.23
C ASP A 921 -14.59 -56.37 -41.21
N ASP A 922 -14.37 -57.66 -40.91
CA ASP A 922 -15.28 -58.48 -40.09
C ASP A 922 -15.13 -58.27 -38.57
N GLY A 923 -14.22 -57.39 -38.11
CA GLY A 923 -14.05 -57.10 -36.68
C GLY A 923 -15.19 -56.29 -36.06
N PHE A 924 -15.04 -55.86 -34.80
CA PHE A 924 -16.07 -55.16 -34.06
C PHE A 924 -15.50 -53.90 -33.42
N GLU A 925 -16.28 -52.82 -33.46
CA GLU A 925 -16.01 -51.62 -32.66
C GLU A 925 -16.50 -51.83 -31.22
N ALA A 926 -15.91 -51.10 -30.28
CA ALA A 926 -16.39 -51.10 -28.91
C ALA A 926 -17.78 -50.46 -28.82
N GLU A 927 -18.62 -50.91 -27.88
CA GLU A 927 -20.02 -50.48 -27.75
C GLU A 927 -20.17 -48.98 -27.42
N ASN A 928 -19.19 -48.41 -26.73
CA ASN A 928 -19.12 -47.00 -26.38
C ASN A 928 -17.67 -46.64 -25.99
N CYS A 929 -17.44 -45.36 -25.71
CA CYS A 929 -16.18 -44.85 -25.20
C CYS A 929 -15.62 -45.65 -24.00
N GLU A 930 -16.42 -45.87 -22.95
CA GLU A 930 -15.99 -46.54 -21.71
C GLU A 930 -15.57 -48.00 -21.94
N ALA A 931 -16.15 -48.65 -22.96
CA ALA A 931 -15.86 -50.02 -23.35
C ALA A 931 -14.65 -50.13 -24.31
N ASP A 932 -14.21 -49.03 -24.92
CA ASP A 932 -13.06 -49.02 -25.82
C ASP A 932 -11.75 -49.00 -25.02
N GLN A 933 -11.22 -50.19 -24.72
CA GLN A 933 -9.98 -50.36 -23.96
C GLN A 933 -8.77 -49.66 -24.61
N VAL A 934 -8.81 -49.34 -25.91
CA VAL A 934 -7.74 -48.62 -26.60
C VAL A 934 -7.71 -47.14 -26.18
N CYS A 935 -8.85 -46.58 -25.76
CA CYS A 935 -8.95 -45.23 -25.24
C CYS A 935 -8.41 -45.16 -23.80
N GLY A 936 -7.09 -45.03 -23.67
CA GLY A 936 -6.39 -44.93 -22.38
C GLY A 936 -5.20 -45.87 -22.22
N GLU A 937 -4.91 -46.71 -23.22
CA GLU A 937 -3.72 -47.58 -23.19
C GLU A 937 -2.43 -46.78 -23.45
N THR A 938 -1.46 -46.89 -22.54
CA THR A 938 -0.05 -46.61 -22.85
C THR A 938 0.51 -47.80 -23.61
N ARG A 939 0.65 -47.66 -24.94
CA ARG A 939 1.14 -48.76 -25.76
C ARG A 939 2.66 -48.77 -25.81
N ASN A 940 3.25 -49.96 -25.72
CA ASN A 940 4.63 -50.16 -26.16
C ASN A 940 4.73 -49.74 -27.64
N PRO A 941 5.73 -48.94 -28.00
CA PRO A 941 5.89 -48.48 -29.37
C PRO A 941 6.10 -49.67 -30.30
N LYS A 942 5.63 -49.52 -31.53
CA LYS A 942 5.79 -50.50 -32.59
C LYS A 942 6.24 -49.79 -33.85
N LEU A 943 6.96 -50.52 -34.68
CA LEU A 943 7.34 -50.03 -35.99
C LEU A 943 6.12 -50.02 -36.92
N SER A 944 5.83 -48.86 -37.49
CA SER A 944 4.80 -48.65 -38.49
C SER A 944 5.36 -48.88 -39.90
N ARG A 945 4.46 -48.98 -40.89
CA ARG A 945 4.87 -49.00 -42.31
C ARG A 945 5.51 -47.67 -42.73
N TYR A 946 5.09 -46.57 -42.12
CA TYR A 946 5.72 -45.27 -42.30
C TYR A 946 7.18 -45.30 -41.84
N ASP A 947 7.49 -45.95 -40.70
CA ASP A 947 8.86 -46.07 -40.20
C ASP A 947 9.78 -46.83 -41.16
N SER A 948 9.30 -47.96 -41.69
CA SER A 948 10.06 -48.72 -42.69
C SER A 948 10.32 -47.89 -43.96
N THR A 949 9.32 -47.11 -44.40
CA THR A 949 9.46 -46.24 -45.58
C THR A 949 10.42 -45.09 -45.33
N ALA A 950 10.43 -44.52 -44.11
CA ALA A 950 11.31 -43.42 -43.75
C ALA A 950 12.79 -43.82 -43.75
N VAL A 951 13.11 -45.05 -43.33
CA VAL A 951 14.50 -45.53 -43.30
C VAL A 951 15.00 -46.07 -44.65
N GLU A 952 14.10 -46.57 -45.50
CA GLU A 952 14.43 -47.02 -46.87
C GLU A 952 14.83 -45.86 -47.79
N GLY A 953 14.34 -44.63 -47.52
CA GLY A 953 14.61 -43.42 -48.30
C GLY A 953 13.89 -43.40 -49.66
N GLU A 954 13.97 -42.28 -50.37
CA GLU A 954 13.42 -42.03 -51.73
C GLU A 954 11.93 -41.64 -51.82
N TYR A 955 11.02 -42.34 -51.15
CA TYR A 955 9.57 -42.06 -51.29
C TYR A 955 9.13 -40.78 -50.55
N LEU A 956 9.60 -40.60 -49.31
CA LEU A 956 9.31 -39.39 -48.53
C LEU A 956 10.02 -38.15 -49.08
N GLY A 957 11.06 -38.31 -49.90
CA GLY A 957 11.80 -37.23 -50.56
C GLY A 957 11.12 -36.56 -51.76
N ALA A 958 9.96 -37.05 -52.23
CA ALA A 958 9.30 -36.54 -53.43
C ALA A 958 8.37 -35.32 -53.18
N GLY A 959 8.29 -34.37 -54.12
CA GLY A 959 7.45 -33.16 -54.00
C GLY A 959 8.20 -31.95 -53.42
N GLU A 960 7.50 -30.82 -53.31
CA GLU A 960 8.09 -29.51 -52.95
C GLU A 960 8.83 -29.51 -51.60
N TYR A 961 8.26 -30.16 -50.57
CA TYR A 961 8.85 -30.28 -49.23
C TYR A 961 9.39 -31.68 -48.91
N GLY A 962 9.63 -32.49 -49.94
CA GLY A 962 10.06 -33.88 -49.80
C GLY A 962 11.32 -34.08 -48.94
N PRO A 963 12.41 -33.33 -49.15
CA PRO A 963 13.64 -33.47 -48.34
C PRO A 963 13.42 -33.25 -46.84
N THR A 964 12.63 -32.23 -46.46
CA THR A 964 12.31 -31.95 -45.05
C THR A 964 11.42 -33.04 -44.44
N ARG A 965 10.49 -33.60 -45.23
CA ARG A 965 9.67 -34.74 -44.79
C ARG A 965 10.49 -36.01 -44.57
N ASP A 966 11.46 -36.28 -45.45
CA ASP A 966 12.39 -37.41 -45.29
C ASP A 966 13.26 -37.24 -44.02
N TRP A 967 13.80 -36.04 -43.81
CA TRP A 967 14.51 -35.68 -42.58
C TRP A 967 13.69 -35.94 -41.32
N ARG A 968 12.44 -35.42 -41.28
CA ARG A 968 11.52 -35.63 -40.14
C ARG A 968 11.23 -37.10 -39.90
N GLY A 969 10.97 -37.87 -40.96
CA GLY A 969 10.73 -39.31 -40.87
C GLY A 969 11.93 -40.05 -40.26
N ARG A 970 13.14 -39.80 -40.77
CA ARG A 970 14.37 -40.44 -40.28
C ARG A 970 14.69 -40.03 -38.83
N ARG A 971 14.52 -38.75 -38.47
CA ARG A 971 14.67 -38.25 -37.09
C ARG A 971 13.71 -38.96 -36.13
N SER A 972 12.42 -39.03 -36.49
CA SER A 972 11.40 -39.69 -35.68
C SER A 972 11.69 -41.18 -35.46
N VAL A 973 12.14 -41.90 -36.50
CA VAL A 973 12.53 -43.32 -36.35
C VAL A 973 13.77 -43.47 -35.47
N TYR A 974 14.78 -42.62 -35.65
CA TYR A 974 16.00 -42.67 -34.83
C TYR A 974 15.70 -42.43 -33.34
N GLN A 975 14.88 -41.43 -33.02
CA GLN A 975 14.45 -41.14 -31.64
C GLN A 975 13.69 -42.33 -31.02
N LYS A 976 12.78 -42.94 -31.78
CA LYS A 976 12.04 -44.12 -31.36
C LYS A 976 12.94 -45.32 -31.08
N LEU A 977 13.94 -45.57 -31.93
CA LEU A 977 14.91 -46.65 -31.72
C LEU A 977 15.85 -46.37 -30.53
N GLN A 978 16.18 -45.10 -30.27
CA GLN A 978 16.97 -44.69 -29.12
C GLN A 978 16.20 -44.91 -27.81
N ALA A 979 14.93 -44.54 -27.76
CA ALA A 979 14.06 -44.74 -26.60
C ALA A 979 13.67 -46.23 -26.41
N HIS A 980 13.59 -46.99 -27.50
CA HIS A 980 13.16 -48.39 -27.52
C HIS A 980 14.12 -49.31 -28.28
N PRO A 981 15.31 -49.59 -27.72
CA PRO A 981 16.32 -50.44 -28.37
C PRO A 981 15.82 -51.87 -28.68
N GLU A 982 14.77 -52.33 -27.99
CA GLU A 982 14.13 -53.62 -28.26
C GLU A 982 13.53 -53.72 -29.68
N LEU A 983 13.23 -52.59 -30.32
CA LEU A 983 12.72 -52.53 -31.70
C LEU A 983 13.78 -52.85 -32.76
N LEU A 984 15.07 -52.89 -32.36
CA LEU A 984 16.18 -53.34 -33.21
C LEU A 984 16.25 -54.87 -33.29
N ASN A 985 15.66 -55.59 -32.32
CA ASN A 985 15.73 -57.05 -32.27
C ASN A 985 14.97 -57.65 -33.46
N ASP A 986 15.62 -58.59 -34.17
CA ASP A 986 15.06 -59.32 -35.31
C ASP A 986 14.56 -58.43 -36.47
N ASN A 987 15.02 -57.17 -36.57
CA ASN A 987 14.69 -56.25 -37.66
C ASN A 987 15.95 -55.72 -38.38
N PRO A 988 16.44 -56.41 -39.43
CA PRO A 988 17.70 -56.05 -40.10
C PRO A 988 17.65 -54.69 -40.80
N LEU A 989 16.47 -54.21 -41.21
CA LEU A 989 16.32 -52.87 -41.80
C LEU A 989 16.60 -51.79 -40.75
N MET A 990 15.98 -51.92 -39.57
CA MET A 990 16.18 -50.96 -38.48
C MET A 990 17.58 -51.03 -37.88
N THR A 991 18.18 -52.23 -37.77
CA THR A 991 19.59 -52.36 -37.36
C THR A 991 20.53 -51.66 -38.34
N ALA A 992 20.33 -51.86 -39.65
CA ALA A 992 21.17 -51.21 -40.66
C ALA A 992 21.01 -49.68 -40.64
N PHE A 993 19.79 -49.17 -40.49
CA PHE A 993 19.54 -47.75 -40.32
C PHE A 993 20.18 -47.18 -39.05
N TRP A 994 20.06 -47.86 -37.90
CA TRP A 994 20.66 -47.41 -36.65
C TRP A 994 22.18 -47.25 -36.75
N GLU A 995 22.85 -48.23 -37.37
CA GLU A 995 24.31 -48.20 -37.59
C GLU A 995 24.73 -47.12 -38.61
N GLU A 996 23.94 -46.91 -39.65
CA GLU A 996 24.16 -45.85 -40.64
C GLU A 996 23.98 -44.46 -40.02
N ALA A 997 22.84 -44.24 -39.36
CA ALA A 997 22.45 -42.96 -38.79
C ALA A 997 23.43 -42.49 -37.70
N ALA A 998 24.04 -43.42 -36.94
CA ALA A 998 24.97 -43.13 -35.85
C ALA A 998 26.16 -42.23 -36.22
N ASN A 999 26.51 -42.11 -37.50
CA ASN A 999 27.61 -41.28 -37.99
C ASN A 999 27.13 -40.15 -38.93
N THR A 1000 25.87 -39.76 -38.81
CA THR A 1000 25.23 -38.72 -39.65
C THR A 1000 24.62 -37.62 -38.79
N GLU A 1001 24.19 -36.54 -39.46
CA GLU A 1001 23.48 -35.42 -38.83
C GLU A 1001 22.22 -35.86 -38.07
N VAL A 1002 21.57 -36.98 -38.45
CA VAL A 1002 20.39 -37.53 -37.77
C VAL A 1002 20.70 -37.86 -36.31
N ALA A 1003 21.83 -38.54 -36.04
CA ALA A 1003 22.23 -38.89 -34.69
C ALA A 1003 22.72 -37.68 -33.91
N THR A 1004 23.48 -36.78 -34.55
CA THR A 1004 24.05 -35.61 -33.87
C THR A 1004 22.98 -34.60 -33.43
N VAL A 1005 22.01 -34.26 -34.30
CA VAL A 1005 20.86 -33.44 -33.89
C VAL A 1005 20.01 -34.15 -32.84
N GLY A 1006 19.93 -35.49 -32.89
CA GLY A 1006 19.26 -36.30 -31.88
C GLY A 1006 19.88 -36.21 -30.50
N GLU A 1007 21.20 -36.28 -30.46
CA GLU A 1007 21.95 -36.16 -29.23
C GLU A 1007 21.89 -34.74 -28.66
N MET A 1008 21.86 -33.71 -29.50
CA MET A 1008 21.64 -32.34 -29.03
C MET A 1008 20.23 -32.15 -28.46
N GLU A 1009 19.19 -32.62 -29.15
CA GLU A 1009 17.81 -32.53 -28.67
C GLU A 1009 17.62 -33.26 -27.33
N ASN A 1010 17.99 -34.55 -27.27
CA ASN A 1010 17.94 -35.34 -26.04
C ASN A 1010 18.85 -34.74 -24.95
N GLY A 1011 20.02 -34.24 -25.34
CA GLY A 1011 20.95 -33.51 -24.50
C GLY A 1011 20.32 -32.30 -23.82
N THR A 1012 19.72 -31.41 -24.60
CA THR A 1012 19.03 -30.23 -24.04
C THR A 1012 17.89 -30.61 -23.09
N GLN A 1013 17.18 -31.71 -23.37
CA GLN A 1013 16.13 -32.21 -22.49
C GLN A 1013 16.69 -32.74 -21.17
N ARG A 1014 17.69 -33.61 -21.20
CA ARG A 1014 18.21 -34.23 -19.96
C ARG A 1014 18.95 -33.27 -19.03
N LEU A 1015 19.48 -32.14 -19.55
CA LEU A 1015 20.15 -31.12 -18.75
C LEU A 1015 19.29 -30.62 -17.57
N PHE A 1016 17.97 -30.58 -17.76
CA PHE A 1016 17.03 -30.02 -16.80
C PHE A 1016 15.92 -30.99 -16.41
N ALA A 1017 16.02 -32.24 -16.85
CA ALA A 1017 15.11 -33.29 -16.43
C ALA A 1017 15.38 -33.66 -14.96
N LEU A 1018 14.29 -33.88 -14.22
CA LEU A 1018 14.37 -34.45 -12.88
C LEU A 1018 14.26 -35.96 -13.03
N ASP A 1019 15.24 -36.70 -12.52
CA ASP A 1019 15.10 -38.15 -12.42
C ASP A 1019 14.04 -38.52 -11.36
N SER A 1020 13.66 -39.80 -11.29
CA SER A 1020 12.62 -40.25 -10.36
C SER A 1020 12.95 -39.98 -8.88
N GLU A 1021 14.24 -39.94 -8.53
CA GLU A 1021 14.68 -39.66 -7.15
C GLU A 1021 14.56 -38.16 -6.85
N ALA A 1022 14.99 -37.30 -7.78
CA ALA A 1022 14.84 -35.86 -7.73
C ALA A 1022 13.37 -35.42 -7.72
N GLU A 1023 12.51 -36.04 -8.54
CA GLU A 1023 11.06 -35.81 -8.53
C GLU A 1023 10.43 -36.20 -7.19
N ALA A 1024 10.80 -37.37 -6.64
CA ALA A 1024 10.30 -37.81 -5.33
C ALA A 1024 10.76 -36.87 -4.21
N GLN A 1025 12.02 -36.43 -4.23
CA GLN A 1025 12.56 -35.48 -3.26
C GLN A 1025 11.87 -34.11 -3.36
N LEU A 1026 11.63 -33.62 -4.57
CA LEU A 1026 10.91 -32.37 -4.80
C LEU A 1026 9.47 -32.45 -4.32
N ALA A 1027 8.80 -33.58 -4.54
CA ALA A 1027 7.44 -33.84 -4.06
C ALA A 1027 7.37 -33.93 -2.53
N GLU A 1028 8.31 -34.62 -1.88
CA GLU A 1028 8.41 -34.72 -0.42
C GLU A 1028 8.67 -33.34 0.21
N ASN A 1029 9.65 -32.60 -0.29
CA ASN A 1029 9.94 -31.23 0.14
C ASN A 1029 8.70 -30.34 -0.06
N GLY A 1030 8.04 -30.44 -1.22
CA GLY A 1030 6.84 -29.69 -1.53
C GLY A 1030 5.68 -29.97 -0.56
N ALA A 1031 5.43 -31.24 -0.21
CA ALA A 1031 4.39 -31.62 0.73
C ALA A 1031 4.68 -31.11 2.15
N GLN A 1032 5.93 -31.14 2.59
CA GLN A 1032 6.33 -30.59 3.88
C GLN A 1032 6.14 -29.08 3.95
N LEU A 1033 6.62 -28.35 2.93
CA LEU A 1033 6.50 -26.90 2.81
C LEU A 1033 5.03 -26.46 2.82
N GLU A 1034 4.18 -27.15 2.05
CA GLU A 1034 2.75 -26.89 2.00
C GLU A 1034 2.06 -27.14 3.36
N GLY A 1035 2.48 -28.17 4.10
CA GLY A 1035 2.00 -28.42 5.46
C GLY A 1035 2.31 -27.28 6.44
N TYR A 1036 3.53 -26.73 6.40
CA TYR A 1036 3.88 -25.57 7.22
C TYR A 1036 3.10 -24.32 6.79
N LEU A 1037 2.98 -24.07 5.50
CA LEU A 1037 2.26 -22.91 4.97
C LEU A 1037 0.77 -22.94 5.32
N LEU A 1038 0.11 -24.09 5.22
CA LEU A 1038 -1.29 -24.26 5.63
C LEU A 1038 -1.47 -23.99 7.13
N SER A 1039 -0.52 -24.42 7.96
CA SER A 1039 -0.54 -24.17 9.41
C SER A 1039 -0.35 -22.68 9.72
N ILE A 1040 0.59 -22.01 9.05
CA ILE A 1040 0.80 -20.56 9.15
C ILE A 1040 -0.45 -19.79 8.71
N VAL A 1041 -1.12 -20.21 7.62
CA VAL A 1041 -2.36 -19.57 7.16
C VAL A 1041 -3.49 -19.65 8.20
N GLN A 1042 -3.60 -20.77 8.92
CA GLN A 1042 -4.57 -20.90 10.01
C GLN A 1042 -4.26 -19.93 11.15
N LEU A 1043 -2.99 -19.81 11.53
CA LEU A 1043 -2.55 -18.86 12.55
C LEU A 1043 -2.73 -17.41 12.11
N ASP A 1044 -2.40 -17.06 10.87
CA ASP A 1044 -2.63 -15.73 10.29
C ASP A 1044 -4.12 -15.35 10.37
N SER A 1045 -5.00 -16.30 10.07
CA SER A 1045 -6.45 -16.10 10.14
C SER A 1045 -6.91 -15.86 11.58
N ILE A 1046 -6.38 -16.60 12.55
CA ILE A 1046 -6.67 -16.41 13.98
C ILE A 1046 -6.15 -15.05 14.47
N LEU A 1047 -4.90 -14.72 14.14
CA LEU A 1047 -4.23 -13.47 14.52
C LEU A 1047 -4.89 -12.24 13.89
N SER A 1048 -5.68 -12.41 12.82
CA SER A 1048 -6.48 -11.34 12.22
C SER A 1048 -7.79 -11.02 12.94
N THR A 1049 -8.13 -11.77 14.00
CA THR A 1049 -9.32 -11.53 14.84
C THR A 1049 -8.99 -10.75 16.11
N GLU A 1050 -9.99 -10.15 16.77
CA GLU A 1050 -9.77 -9.52 18.08
C GLU A 1050 -9.46 -10.59 19.13
N LEU A 1051 -8.19 -10.73 19.48
CA LEU A 1051 -7.68 -11.65 20.49
C LEU A 1051 -7.33 -10.91 21.80
N SER A 1052 -7.31 -11.66 22.91
CA SER A 1052 -6.70 -11.12 24.13
C SER A 1052 -5.19 -10.93 23.92
N PRO A 1053 -4.53 -9.97 24.62
CA PRO A 1053 -3.08 -9.78 24.48
C PRO A 1053 -2.26 -11.04 24.78
N VAL A 1054 -2.73 -11.89 25.71
CA VAL A 1054 -2.05 -13.14 26.07
C VAL A 1054 -2.16 -14.18 24.96
N ASP A 1055 -3.36 -14.34 24.37
CA ASP A 1055 -3.59 -15.28 23.28
C ASP A 1055 -2.84 -14.83 22.00
N SER A 1056 -2.83 -13.52 21.73
CA SER A 1056 -2.08 -12.94 20.61
C SER A 1056 -0.58 -13.25 20.69
N ILE A 1057 0.04 -13.11 21.87
CA ILE A 1057 1.46 -13.42 22.06
C ILE A 1057 1.73 -14.92 21.88
N ALA A 1058 0.85 -15.78 22.39
CA ALA A 1058 1.00 -17.23 22.27
C ALA A 1058 0.94 -17.69 20.80
N TYR A 1059 -0.05 -17.22 20.04
CA TYR A 1059 -0.18 -17.56 18.61
C TYR A 1059 0.93 -16.93 17.75
N GLN A 1060 1.43 -15.75 18.09
CA GLN A 1060 2.59 -15.15 17.42
C GLN A 1060 3.87 -15.97 17.66
N ALA A 1061 4.07 -16.50 18.88
CA ALA A 1061 5.20 -17.37 19.18
C ALA A 1061 5.10 -18.71 18.43
N GLU A 1062 3.92 -19.32 18.37
CA GLU A 1062 3.66 -20.54 17.59
C GLU A 1062 3.90 -20.31 16.08
N ARG A 1063 3.44 -19.16 15.56
CA ARG A 1063 3.67 -18.77 14.17
C ARG A 1063 5.17 -18.60 13.88
N ALA A 1064 5.91 -17.95 14.79
CA ALA A 1064 7.35 -17.75 14.64
C ALA A 1064 8.12 -19.09 14.59
N GLU A 1065 7.75 -20.07 15.42
CA GLU A 1065 8.34 -21.41 15.41
C GLU A 1065 8.07 -22.14 14.07
N LEU A 1066 6.83 -22.12 13.58
CA LEU A 1066 6.49 -22.70 12.28
C LEU A 1066 7.21 -22.01 11.12
N ARG A 1067 7.37 -20.69 11.18
CA ARG A 1067 8.11 -19.92 10.18
C ARG A 1067 9.60 -20.28 10.20
N GLU A 1068 10.20 -20.48 11.37
CA GLU A 1068 11.59 -20.96 11.48
C GLU A 1068 11.76 -22.37 10.87
N MET A 1069 10.81 -23.29 11.12
CA MET A 1069 10.81 -24.62 10.51
C MET A 1069 10.65 -24.57 8.98
N LEU A 1070 9.76 -23.71 8.49
CA LEU A 1070 9.55 -23.46 7.06
C LEU A 1070 10.82 -22.92 6.40
N GLU A 1071 11.46 -21.91 7.01
CA GLU A 1071 12.72 -21.34 6.51
C GLU A 1071 13.85 -22.37 6.47
N GLY A 1072 13.94 -23.25 7.48
CA GLY A 1072 14.87 -24.38 7.46
C GLY A 1072 14.65 -25.33 6.28
N ALA A 1073 13.39 -25.66 5.97
CA ALA A 1073 13.04 -26.50 4.83
C ALA A 1073 13.31 -25.80 3.48
N LEU A 1074 13.05 -24.50 3.38
CA LEU A 1074 13.38 -23.71 2.19
C LEU A 1074 14.89 -23.61 1.94
N ALA A 1075 15.69 -23.48 2.99
CA ALA A 1075 17.15 -23.50 2.89
C ALA A 1075 17.68 -24.86 2.43
N GLN A 1076 17.11 -25.97 2.94
CA GLN A 1076 17.44 -27.33 2.47
C GLN A 1076 17.11 -27.53 0.99
N ARG A 1077 15.91 -27.10 0.57
CA ARG A 1077 15.50 -27.12 -0.84
C ARG A 1077 16.46 -26.32 -1.70
N SER A 1078 16.84 -25.11 -1.27
CA SER A 1078 17.77 -24.25 -2.01
C SER A 1078 19.16 -24.88 -2.17
N GLY A 1079 19.68 -25.51 -1.12
CA GLY A 1079 20.93 -26.26 -1.19
C GLY A 1079 20.88 -27.43 -2.18
N TRP A 1080 19.79 -28.20 -2.16
CA TRP A 1080 19.58 -29.31 -3.09
C TRP A 1080 19.47 -28.83 -4.56
N VAL A 1081 18.76 -27.74 -4.85
CA VAL A 1081 18.67 -27.19 -6.21
C VAL A 1081 20.03 -26.69 -6.70
N ALA A 1082 20.81 -26.04 -5.84
CA ALA A 1082 22.16 -25.60 -6.19
C ALA A 1082 23.08 -26.78 -6.55
N ASP A 1083 22.99 -27.89 -5.79
CA ASP A 1083 23.73 -29.12 -6.06
C ASP A 1083 23.29 -29.77 -7.38
N TRP A 1084 21.97 -29.87 -7.62
CA TRP A 1084 21.40 -30.38 -8.88
C TRP A 1084 21.87 -29.58 -10.10
N TYR A 1085 21.87 -28.24 -10.01
CA TYR A 1085 22.26 -27.38 -11.13
C TYR A 1085 23.80 -27.34 -11.37
N SER A 1086 24.62 -27.72 -10.40
CA SER A 1086 26.08 -27.53 -10.44
C SER A 1086 26.80 -28.18 -11.64
N GLY A 1087 26.25 -29.26 -12.19
CA GLY A 1087 26.79 -29.97 -13.36
C GLY A 1087 26.31 -29.46 -14.72
N VAL A 1088 25.21 -28.69 -14.74
CA VAL A 1088 24.46 -28.36 -15.96
C VAL A 1088 25.30 -27.55 -16.97
N PRO A 1089 26.03 -26.47 -16.60
CA PRO A 1089 26.81 -25.70 -17.58
C PRO A 1089 27.96 -26.51 -18.21
N ALA A 1090 28.53 -27.45 -17.45
CA ALA A 1090 29.62 -28.31 -17.94
C ALA A 1090 29.11 -29.36 -18.94
N GLU A 1091 27.93 -29.96 -18.68
CA GLU A 1091 27.30 -30.87 -19.63
C GLU A 1091 26.84 -30.13 -20.90
N ALA A 1092 26.27 -28.93 -20.77
CA ALA A 1092 25.90 -28.10 -21.92
C ALA A 1092 27.12 -27.77 -22.80
N SER A 1093 28.25 -27.45 -22.19
CA SER A 1093 29.53 -27.28 -22.90
C SER A 1093 29.99 -28.56 -23.59
N GLY A 1094 29.78 -29.72 -22.97
CA GLY A 1094 30.10 -31.03 -23.56
C GLY A 1094 29.26 -31.32 -24.81
N LEU A 1095 27.95 -31.04 -24.74
CA LEU A 1095 27.02 -31.17 -25.86
C LEU A 1095 27.35 -30.23 -27.02
N LEU A 1096 27.68 -28.97 -26.73
CA LEU A 1096 28.08 -27.99 -27.74
C LEU A 1096 29.34 -28.45 -28.50
N ASN A 1097 30.33 -28.99 -27.78
CA ASN A 1097 31.54 -29.55 -28.38
C ASN A 1097 31.28 -30.84 -29.18
N ALA A 1098 30.35 -31.67 -28.73
CA ALA A 1098 29.94 -32.88 -29.45
C ALA A 1098 29.19 -32.58 -30.74
N GLY A 1099 28.43 -31.48 -30.77
CA GLY A 1099 27.83 -30.95 -31.99
C GLY A 1099 28.88 -30.47 -32.99
N GLY A 1100 29.75 -29.54 -32.62
CA GLY A 1100 30.72 -28.93 -33.55
C GLY A 1100 30.07 -28.02 -34.62
N GLU A 1101 30.79 -27.74 -35.72
CA GLU A 1101 30.26 -26.98 -36.86
C GLU A 1101 29.63 -27.92 -37.90
N THR A 1102 28.36 -27.69 -38.30
CA THR A 1102 27.70 -28.49 -39.34
C THR A 1102 27.66 -27.75 -40.67
N ALA A 1103 28.23 -28.37 -41.71
CA ALA A 1103 28.08 -27.94 -43.10
C ALA A 1103 26.98 -28.76 -43.78
N THR A 1104 25.72 -28.58 -43.35
CA THR A 1104 24.57 -29.27 -43.95
C THR A 1104 24.00 -28.48 -45.13
N ALA A 1105 23.50 -29.20 -46.14
CA ALA A 1105 22.83 -28.59 -47.29
C ALA A 1105 21.32 -28.46 -47.10
N LEU A 1106 20.72 -29.14 -46.10
CA LEU A 1106 19.29 -29.09 -45.83
C LEU A 1106 18.96 -28.02 -44.79
N GLN A 1107 18.10 -27.07 -45.16
CA GLN A 1107 17.72 -25.95 -44.30
C GLN A 1107 17.07 -26.41 -42.99
N ALA A 1108 16.23 -27.45 -43.02
CA ALA A 1108 15.59 -28.01 -41.83
C ALA A 1108 16.60 -28.48 -40.78
N THR A 1109 17.65 -29.18 -41.21
CA THR A 1109 18.73 -29.63 -40.33
C THR A 1109 19.51 -28.44 -39.77
N ALA A 1110 19.84 -27.45 -40.61
CA ALA A 1110 20.57 -26.26 -40.17
C ALA A 1110 19.80 -25.47 -39.11
N ASN A 1111 18.49 -25.28 -39.30
CA ASN A 1111 17.65 -24.53 -38.37
C ASN A 1111 17.56 -25.22 -37.00
N GLU A 1112 17.23 -26.51 -36.95
CA GLU A 1112 17.18 -27.28 -35.69
C GLU A 1112 18.52 -27.20 -34.95
N TRP A 1113 19.60 -27.42 -35.68
CA TRP A 1113 20.96 -27.34 -35.16
C TRP A 1113 21.28 -25.99 -34.54
N THR A 1114 21.06 -24.90 -35.28
CA THR A 1114 21.36 -23.53 -34.83
C THR A 1114 20.55 -23.16 -33.60
N VAL A 1115 19.27 -23.54 -33.50
CA VAL A 1115 18.46 -23.26 -32.31
C VAL A 1115 19.03 -23.99 -31.09
N PHE A 1116 19.36 -25.29 -31.19
CA PHE A 1116 19.97 -26.01 -30.07
C PHE A 1116 21.33 -25.44 -29.66
N GLN A 1117 22.17 -25.02 -30.62
CA GLN A 1117 23.44 -24.37 -30.31
C GLN A 1117 23.27 -23.08 -29.51
N ILE A 1118 22.36 -22.19 -29.94
CA ILE A 1118 22.08 -20.93 -29.22
C ILE A 1118 21.68 -21.23 -27.78
N LEU A 1119 20.81 -22.22 -27.58
CA LEU A 1119 20.31 -22.61 -26.26
C LEU A 1119 21.39 -23.25 -25.36
N LEU A 1120 22.22 -24.12 -25.93
CA LEU A 1120 23.35 -24.73 -25.24
C LEU A 1120 24.42 -23.69 -24.89
N GLU A 1121 24.69 -22.72 -25.77
CA GLU A 1121 25.60 -21.60 -25.50
C GLU A 1121 25.10 -20.73 -24.34
N MET A 1122 23.80 -20.39 -24.33
CA MET A 1122 23.18 -19.65 -23.22
C MET A 1122 23.34 -20.41 -21.89
N THR A 1123 23.05 -21.72 -21.90
CA THR A 1123 23.16 -22.57 -20.71
C THR A 1123 24.62 -22.73 -20.24
N ALA A 1124 25.55 -22.98 -21.16
CA ALA A 1124 26.97 -23.19 -20.88
C ALA A 1124 27.64 -21.94 -20.30
N THR A 1125 27.19 -20.75 -20.72
CA THR A 1125 27.69 -19.46 -20.24
C THR A 1125 26.93 -18.90 -19.04
N SER A 1126 25.87 -19.60 -18.59
CA SER A 1126 24.91 -19.08 -17.62
C SER A 1126 24.39 -17.67 -18.00
N SER A 1127 24.23 -17.40 -19.30
CA SER A 1127 23.79 -16.10 -19.80
C SER A 1127 22.27 -15.97 -19.70
N PRO A 1128 21.73 -14.97 -18.99
CA PRO A 1128 20.29 -14.77 -18.85
C PRO A 1128 19.62 -14.15 -20.09
N ALA A 1129 20.39 -13.82 -21.13
CA ALA A 1129 19.95 -13.03 -22.27
C ALA A 1129 20.48 -13.56 -23.60
N LEU A 1130 19.68 -13.40 -24.65
CA LEU A 1130 20.10 -13.57 -26.04
C LEU A 1130 21.02 -12.42 -26.44
N SER A 1131 22.00 -12.69 -27.29
CA SER A 1131 22.74 -11.63 -27.99
C SER A 1131 21.89 -11.03 -29.12
N SER A 1132 22.21 -9.81 -29.57
CA SER A 1132 21.53 -9.21 -30.73
C SER A 1132 21.66 -10.06 -32.00
N GLU A 1133 22.76 -10.79 -32.15
CA GLU A 1133 22.98 -11.72 -33.25
C GLU A 1133 22.11 -12.97 -33.11
N GLN A 1134 22.08 -13.58 -31.92
CA GLN A 1134 21.23 -14.75 -31.64
C GLN A 1134 19.74 -14.43 -31.84
N TRP A 1135 19.28 -13.27 -31.38
CA TRP A 1135 17.90 -12.81 -31.61
C TRP A 1135 17.56 -12.70 -33.10
N GLN A 1136 18.42 -12.05 -33.90
CA GLN A 1136 18.18 -11.90 -35.34
C GLN A 1136 18.21 -13.24 -36.07
N THR A 1137 19.09 -14.16 -35.67
CA THR A 1137 19.15 -15.52 -36.21
C THR A 1137 17.86 -16.29 -35.89
N LEU A 1138 17.39 -16.26 -34.64
CA LEU A 1138 16.11 -16.89 -34.26
C LEU A 1138 14.94 -16.28 -35.02
N LEU A 1139 14.91 -14.96 -35.20
CA LEU A 1139 13.86 -14.27 -35.97
C LEU A 1139 13.85 -14.71 -37.44
N GLN A 1140 15.03 -14.82 -38.06
CA GLN A 1140 15.14 -15.29 -39.44
C GLN A 1140 14.69 -16.75 -39.61
N ILE A 1141 14.96 -17.61 -38.61
CA ILE A 1141 14.49 -19.00 -38.61
C ILE A 1141 12.98 -19.03 -38.40
N ALA A 1142 12.45 -18.28 -37.44
CA ALA A 1142 11.04 -18.24 -37.09
C ALA A 1142 10.14 -17.74 -38.25
N GLN A 1143 10.67 -16.88 -39.13
CA GLN A 1143 9.98 -16.35 -40.32
C GLN A 1143 10.00 -17.29 -41.55
N GLN A 1144 10.54 -18.50 -41.43
CA GLN A 1144 10.49 -19.48 -42.52
C GLN A 1144 9.19 -20.29 -42.49
N CYS A 1145 8.84 -20.90 -43.63
CA CYS A 1145 7.81 -21.92 -43.68
C CYS A 1145 8.22 -23.14 -42.83
N PRO A 1146 7.39 -23.62 -41.87
CA PRO A 1146 7.71 -24.83 -41.10
C PRO A 1146 7.86 -26.09 -41.96
N ASP A 1147 7.10 -26.23 -43.06
CA ASP A 1147 7.20 -27.39 -43.95
C ASP A 1147 8.53 -27.45 -44.73
N GLU A 1148 9.21 -26.30 -44.92
CA GLU A 1148 10.55 -26.20 -45.52
C GLU A 1148 11.65 -26.19 -44.45
N GLY A 1149 11.55 -25.28 -43.48
CA GLY A 1149 12.54 -25.02 -42.44
C GLY A 1149 12.52 -26.01 -41.28
N GLY A 1150 11.59 -26.96 -41.27
CA GLY A 1150 11.55 -28.05 -40.29
C GLY A 1150 11.21 -27.59 -38.86
N LYS A 1151 11.50 -28.48 -37.90
CA LYS A 1151 11.13 -28.32 -36.48
C LYS A 1151 11.81 -27.11 -35.83
N GLY A 1152 12.99 -26.73 -36.32
CA GLY A 1152 13.74 -25.56 -35.84
C GLY A 1152 12.97 -24.24 -35.98
N VAL A 1153 12.05 -24.14 -36.95
CA VAL A 1153 11.17 -22.97 -37.10
C VAL A 1153 10.28 -22.80 -35.87
N LEU A 1154 9.55 -23.84 -35.48
CA LEU A 1154 8.64 -23.77 -34.33
C LEU A 1154 9.38 -23.63 -33.00
N HIS A 1155 10.57 -24.24 -32.89
CA HIS A 1155 11.42 -24.07 -31.71
C HIS A 1155 11.90 -22.62 -31.60
N ALA A 1156 12.38 -22.02 -32.69
CA ALA A 1156 12.77 -20.60 -32.69
C ALA A 1156 11.61 -19.66 -32.32
N ARG A 1157 10.40 -19.93 -32.84
CA ARG A 1157 9.17 -19.20 -32.46
C ARG A 1157 8.86 -19.33 -30.97
N THR A 1158 9.05 -20.51 -30.39
CA THR A 1158 8.83 -20.73 -28.96
C THR A 1158 9.82 -19.94 -28.12
N VAL A 1159 11.11 -19.98 -28.48
CA VAL A 1159 12.16 -19.21 -27.79
C VAL A 1159 11.82 -17.72 -27.85
N LEU A 1160 11.45 -17.20 -29.02
CA LEU A 1160 11.07 -15.80 -29.17
C LEU A 1160 9.79 -15.45 -28.40
N ALA A 1161 8.77 -16.30 -28.43
CA ALA A 1161 7.49 -16.09 -27.73
C ALA A 1161 7.66 -15.97 -26.22
N ALA A 1162 8.68 -16.64 -25.63
CA ALA A 1162 9.03 -16.47 -24.23
C ALA A 1162 9.44 -15.02 -23.91
N TYR A 1163 10.02 -14.31 -24.88
CA TYR A 1163 10.33 -12.88 -24.80
C TYR A 1163 9.19 -12.01 -25.31
N GLU A 1164 8.93 -12.02 -26.61
CA GLU A 1164 7.93 -11.20 -27.28
C GLU A 1164 7.01 -12.10 -28.10
N SER A 1165 5.69 -11.93 -27.95
CA SER A 1165 4.75 -12.66 -28.78
C SER A 1165 4.75 -12.14 -30.22
N MET A 1166 4.90 -13.05 -31.18
CA MET A 1166 5.04 -12.74 -32.60
C MET A 1166 4.03 -13.53 -33.46
N ALA A 1167 3.65 -12.92 -34.58
CA ALA A 1167 2.78 -13.48 -35.60
C ALA A 1167 3.52 -14.40 -36.55
N TYR A 1168 2.96 -15.57 -36.84
CA TYR A 1168 3.39 -16.35 -37.99
C TYR A 1168 2.18 -16.97 -38.69
N ASP A 1169 1.92 -16.52 -39.91
CA ASP A 1169 0.90 -17.10 -40.78
C ASP A 1169 1.54 -18.22 -41.60
N ASP A 1170 1.42 -19.46 -41.10
CA ASP A 1170 2.03 -20.62 -41.74
C ASP A 1170 1.42 -20.94 -43.11
N GLU A 1171 0.16 -20.59 -43.34
CA GLU A 1171 -0.48 -20.80 -44.64
C GLU A 1171 0.10 -19.84 -45.68
N ALA A 1172 0.36 -18.58 -45.31
CA ALA A 1172 1.07 -17.61 -46.15
C ALA A 1172 2.56 -17.93 -46.32
N LEU A 1173 3.24 -18.34 -45.25
CA LEU A 1173 4.68 -18.64 -45.28
C LEU A 1173 4.97 -19.88 -46.13
N CYS A 1174 4.13 -20.91 -46.06
CA CYS A 1174 4.30 -22.17 -46.79
C CYS A 1174 3.60 -22.20 -48.16
N ASN A 1175 2.96 -21.12 -48.59
CA ASN A 1175 2.32 -21.10 -49.91
C ASN A 1175 2.35 -19.70 -50.55
N PRO A 1176 3.54 -19.16 -50.86
CA PRO A 1176 3.67 -17.81 -51.41
C PRO A 1176 3.09 -17.65 -52.84
N GLU A 1177 2.75 -18.75 -53.53
CA GLU A 1177 2.29 -18.74 -54.93
C GLU A 1177 0.79 -19.02 -55.17
N GLN A 1178 -0.06 -19.09 -54.13
CA GLN A 1178 -1.52 -19.09 -54.37
C GLN A 1178 -2.14 -17.70 -54.21
N PRO A 1179 -2.47 -16.99 -55.31
CA PRO A 1179 -3.39 -15.88 -55.23
C PRO A 1179 -4.76 -16.44 -54.87
N PHE A 1180 -5.17 -16.31 -53.61
CA PHE A 1180 -6.57 -16.33 -53.28
C PHE A 1180 -7.26 -15.22 -54.09
N GLN A 1181 -8.02 -15.61 -55.12
CA GLN A 1181 -9.03 -14.73 -55.67
C GLN A 1181 -10.13 -14.53 -54.63
N ALA A 1182 -10.01 -13.45 -53.86
CA ALA A 1182 -11.06 -12.46 -53.67
C ALA A 1182 -10.43 -11.18 -53.07
N PRO A 1183 -10.37 -10.06 -53.80
CA PRO A 1183 -9.99 -8.79 -53.19
C PRO A 1183 -11.13 -8.29 -52.31
N SER A 1184 -10.95 -8.31 -50.99
CA SER A 1184 -11.72 -7.45 -50.09
C SER A 1184 -10.95 -6.15 -49.87
N SER A 1185 -11.45 -5.11 -50.53
CA SER A 1185 -11.15 -3.70 -50.25
C SER A 1185 -11.37 -3.35 -48.77
N GLY A 1186 -10.34 -2.79 -48.12
CA GLY A 1186 -10.40 -2.24 -46.76
C GLY A 1186 -9.01 -2.15 -46.09
N SER A 1187 -8.07 -1.41 -46.68
CA SER A 1187 -7.60 -0.10 -46.22
C SER A 1187 -6.48 -0.12 -45.15
N SER A 1188 -5.24 -0.07 -45.62
CA SER A 1188 -4.24 0.84 -45.04
C SER A 1188 -3.82 1.81 -46.15
N THR A 1189 -3.93 3.11 -45.88
CA THR A 1189 -3.52 4.18 -46.79
C THR A 1189 -2.02 4.08 -47.06
N VAL A 1190 -1.65 3.55 -48.23
CA VAL A 1190 -0.25 3.61 -48.70
C VAL A 1190 -0.24 4.01 -50.17
N SER A 1191 -0.17 5.32 -50.43
CA SER A 1191 0.12 5.91 -51.75
C SER A 1191 1.60 5.77 -52.11
N GLU A 1192 2.25 4.62 -51.89
CA GLU A 1192 3.68 4.46 -52.19
C GLU A 1192 3.98 3.28 -53.11
N LEU A 1193 4.89 3.51 -54.06
CA LEU A 1193 5.47 2.53 -54.98
C LEU A 1193 6.26 1.46 -54.19
N ARG A 1194 5.95 0.19 -54.40
CA ARG A 1194 6.61 -0.97 -53.78
C ARG A 1194 7.29 -1.86 -54.81
N ALA A 1195 8.31 -2.61 -54.40
CA ALA A 1195 9.04 -3.57 -55.22
C ALA A 1195 9.10 -4.93 -54.52
N TYR A 1196 8.68 -6.01 -55.18
CA TYR A 1196 8.79 -7.38 -54.64
C TYR A 1196 9.01 -8.44 -55.75
N PRO A 1197 9.86 -9.46 -55.53
CA PRO A 1197 10.79 -9.57 -54.41
C PRO A 1197 11.89 -8.49 -54.48
N ASN A 1198 12.45 -8.11 -53.33
CA ASN A 1198 13.57 -7.17 -53.25
C ASN A 1198 14.41 -7.49 -52.00
N PRO A 1199 15.61 -8.09 -52.12
CA PRO A 1199 16.39 -8.27 -53.35
C PRO A 1199 15.77 -9.20 -54.39
N VAL A 1200 16.09 -8.97 -55.67
CA VAL A 1200 15.51 -9.69 -56.82
C VAL A 1200 16.58 -10.43 -57.61
N GLN A 1201 16.33 -11.69 -57.97
CA GLN A 1201 17.23 -12.43 -58.86
C GLN A 1201 17.01 -12.10 -60.35
N ASN A 1202 15.79 -12.32 -60.85
CA ASN A 1202 15.50 -12.22 -62.30
C ASN A 1202 14.37 -11.23 -62.63
N SER A 1203 13.22 -11.26 -61.95
CA SER A 1203 12.12 -10.31 -62.20
C SER A 1203 11.60 -9.68 -60.91
N VAL A 1204 11.31 -8.38 -60.97
CA VAL A 1204 10.75 -7.61 -59.85
C VAL A 1204 9.37 -7.09 -60.24
N THR A 1205 8.41 -7.23 -59.34
CA THR A 1205 7.09 -6.61 -59.48
C THR A 1205 7.10 -5.26 -58.80
N LEU A 1206 6.79 -4.21 -59.55
CA LEU A 1206 6.64 -2.86 -59.05
C LEU A 1206 5.14 -2.54 -58.96
N GLN A 1207 4.63 -2.19 -57.77
CA GLN A 1207 3.20 -1.96 -57.53
C GLN A 1207 2.93 -0.58 -56.93
N TRP A 1208 1.89 0.11 -57.40
CA TRP A 1208 1.46 1.44 -56.95
C TRP A 1208 -0.07 1.59 -57.04
N GLN A 1209 -0.63 2.58 -56.37
CA GLN A 1209 -2.09 2.78 -56.25
C GLN A 1209 -2.65 3.86 -57.19
N ASP A 1210 -1.85 4.88 -57.52
CA ASP A 1210 -2.28 6.07 -58.24
C ASP A 1210 -2.21 5.92 -59.77
N ALA A 1211 -2.96 6.75 -60.51
CA ALA A 1211 -2.91 6.71 -61.97
C ALA A 1211 -1.53 7.17 -62.48
N ALA A 1212 -0.80 6.25 -63.11
CA ALA A 1212 0.55 6.49 -63.62
C ALA A 1212 0.57 6.61 -65.14
N GLN A 1213 1.56 7.33 -65.66
CA GLN A 1213 1.80 7.47 -67.10
C GLN A 1213 3.12 6.82 -67.55
N GLU A 1214 4.08 6.69 -66.63
CA GLU A 1214 5.41 6.20 -66.96
C GLU A 1214 6.09 5.59 -65.73
N LEU A 1215 6.86 4.52 -65.94
CA LEU A 1215 7.79 3.98 -64.96
C LEU A 1215 9.20 3.93 -65.57
N SER A 1216 10.17 4.45 -64.84
CA SER A 1216 11.58 4.50 -65.24
C SER A 1216 12.47 3.83 -64.20
N LEU A 1217 13.46 3.06 -64.65
CA LEU A 1217 14.51 2.50 -63.79
C LEU A 1217 15.80 3.29 -63.98
N TYR A 1218 16.42 3.67 -62.87
CA TYR A 1218 17.70 4.38 -62.82
C TYR A 1218 18.74 3.53 -62.12
N ARG A 1219 19.99 3.57 -62.58
CA ARG A 1219 21.11 3.04 -61.79
C ARG A 1219 21.49 4.02 -60.69
N ALA A 1220 22.29 3.54 -59.73
CA ALA A 1220 22.80 4.37 -58.63
C ALA A 1220 23.61 5.61 -59.06
N ASP A 1221 24.10 5.68 -60.31
CA ASP A 1221 24.77 6.85 -60.90
C ASP A 1221 23.81 7.86 -61.56
N GLY A 1222 22.49 7.61 -61.48
CA GLY A 1222 21.44 8.45 -62.06
C GLY A 1222 21.18 8.21 -63.54
N GLN A 1223 21.85 7.25 -64.19
CA GLN A 1223 21.57 6.90 -65.57
C GLN A 1223 20.29 6.08 -65.69
N ARG A 1224 19.32 6.54 -66.50
CA ARG A 1224 18.10 5.78 -66.80
C ARG A 1224 18.42 4.57 -67.68
N VAL A 1225 18.03 3.37 -67.21
CA VAL A 1225 18.33 2.08 -67.83
C VAL A 1225 17.12 1.36 -68.42
N ALA A 1226 15.91 1.73 -68.00
CA ALA A 1226 14.67 1.28 -68.65
C ALA A 1226 13.58 2.34 -68.49
N GLN A 1227 12.65 2.36 -69.44
CA GLN A 1227 11.48 3.23 -69.42
C GLN A 1227 10.30 2.44 -69.98
N PHE A 1228 9.19 2.46 -69.25
CA PHE A 1228 7.95 1.76 -69.57
C PHE A 1228 6.82 2.79 -69.58
N ASN A 1229 6.10 2.88 -70.69
CA ASN A 1229 4.89 3.70 -70.76
C ASN A 1229 3.75 2.92 -70.12
N LEU A 1230 3.02 3.56 -69.21
CA LEU A 1230 1.91 2.96 -68.47
C LEU A 1230 0.58 3.53 -68.98
N GLN A 1231 -0.46 2.71 -68.98
CA GLN A 1231 -1.83 3.19 -69.10
C GLN A 1231 -2.30 3.73 -67.74
N ALA A 1232 -3.23 4.70 -67.74
CA ALA A 1232 -3.76 5.30 -66.51
C ALA A 1232 -4.36 4.28 -65.52
N THR A 1233 -4.76 3.10 -66.00
CA THR A 1233 -5.34 2.00 -65.24
C THR A 1233 -4.33 1.01 -64.67
N ASP A 1234 -3.06 1.10 -65.07
CA ASP A 1234 -2.03 0.17 -64.60
C ASP A 1234 -1.70 0.45 -63.13
N ARG A 1235 -1.60 -0.62 -62.34
CA ARG A 1235 -1.30 -0.57 -60.89
C ARG A 1235 -0.12 -1.43 -60.48
N PHE A 1236 0.41 -2.22 -61.41
CA PHE A 1236 1.64 -2.94 -61.23
C PHE A 1236 2.32 -3.16 -62.58
N LEU A 1237 3.62 -3.41 -62.56
CA LEU A 1237 4.41 -3.81 -63.70
C LEU A 1237 5.49 -4.80 -63.24
N GLU A 1238 5.52 -5.97 -63.86
CA GLU A 1238 6.64 -6.89 -63.70
C GLU A 1238 7.77 -6.50 -64.67
N VAL A 1239 8.97 -6.33 -64.14
CA VAL A 1239 10.16 -5.99 -64.92
C VAL A 1239 11.16 -7.13 -64.85
N ASP A 1240 11.46 -7.71 -66.01
CA ASP A 1240 12.58 -8.64 -66.16
C ASP A 1240 13.90 -7.88 -66.09
N LEU A 1241 14.64 -8.14 -65.03
CA LEU A 1241 15.95 -7.59 -64.77
C LEU A 1241 17.09 -8.54 -65.19
N SER A 1242 16.82 -9.73 -65.74
CA SER A 1242 17.82 -10.77 -66.06
C SER A 1242 19.02 -10.24 -66.88
N ALA A 1243 18.77 -9.33 -67.83
CA ALA A 1243 19.79 -8.71 -68.68
C ALA A 1243 20.62 -7.58 -68.02
N TYR A 1244 20.29 -7.16 -66.79
CA TYR A 1244 20.96 -6.07 -66.08
C TYR A 1244 22.02 -6.58 -65.09
N PRO A 1245 23.17 -5.89 -64.93
CA PRO A 1245 24.19 -6.29 -63.97
C PRO A 1245 23.70 -6.16 -62.52
N LYS A 1246 24.23 -6.99 -61.62
CA LYS A 1246 23.96 -6.92 -60.17
C LYS A 1246 24.28 -5.52 -59.63
N GLY A 1247 23.44 -5.00 -58.74
CA GLY A 1247 23.58 -3.67 -58.15
C GLY A 1247 22.26 -2.97 -57.81
N LEU A 1248 22.39 -1.79 -57.19
CA LEU A 1248 21.26 -0.95 -56.80
C LEU A 1248 20.69 -0.18 -58.00
N CYS A 1249 19.40 -0.36 -58.24
CA CYS A 1249 18.59 0.46 -59.12
C CYS A 1249 17.53 1.23 -58.31
N ILE A 1250 17.04 2.34 -58.85
CA ILE A 1250 15.94 3.14 -58.32
C ILE A 1250 14.83 3.09 -59.36
N ALA A 1251 13.71 2.47 -59.02
CA ALA A 1251 12.49 2.55 -59.81
C ALA A 1251 11.76 3.83 -59.45
N VAL A 1252 11.28 4.56 -60.46
CA VAL A 1252 10.52 5.81 -60.30
C VAL A 1252 9.27 5.70 -61.17
N VAL A 1253 8.10 5.84 -60.56
CA VAL A 1253 6.83 5.95 -61.28
C VAL A 1253 6.42 7.43 -61.33
N HIS A 1254 6.06 7.89 -62.52
CA HIS A 1254 5.53 9.22 -62.79
C HIS A 1254 4.01 9.14 -62.84
N LEU A 1255 3.36 9.85 -61.91
CA LEU A 1255 1.91 9.92 -61.79
C LEU A 1255 1.32 10.97 -62.72
N MET A 1256 0.04 10.78 -63.09
CA MET A 1256 -0.67 11.69 -64.01
C MET A 1256 -0.93 13.07 -63.40
N ASP A 1257 -0.84 13.21 -62.07
CA ASP A 1257 -0.93 14.50 -61.38
C ASP A 1257 0.39 15.30 -61.40
N GLY A 1258 1.45 14.73 -61.99
CA GLY A 1258 2.77 15.32 -62.10
C GLY A 1258 3.74 14.99 -60.96
N SER A 1259 3.29 14.26 -59.94
CA SER A 1259 4.15 13.78 -58.85
C SER A 1259 4.91 12.50 -59.24
N THR A 1260 5.93 12.14 -58.45
CA THR A 1260 6.72 10.92 -58.67
C THR A 1260 6.90 10.15 -57.38
N GLN A 1261 6.81 8.83 -57.44
CA GLN A 1261 7.15 7.93 -56.34
C GLN A 1261 8.34 7.08 -56.73
N SER A 1262 9.21 6.73 -55.78
CA SER A 1262 10.42 5.96 -56.06
C SER A 1262 10.71 4.89 -55.03
N VAL A 1263 11.24 3.75 -55.47
CA VAL A 1263 11.65 2.63 -54.61
C VAL A 1263 13.01 2.08 -55.05
N LYS A 1264 13.82 1.67 -54.08
CA LYS A 1264 15.11 1.01 -54.34
C LYS A 1264 14.87 -0.44 -54.72
N VAL A 1265 15.54 -0.91 -55.77
CA VAL A 1265 15.52 -2.30 -56.24
C VAL A 1265 16.94 -2.84 -56.23
N ILE A 1266 17.19 -3.90 -55.47
CA ILE A 1266 18.51 -4.52 -55.31
C ILE A 1266 18.54 -5.81 -56.14
N LYS A 1267 19.34 -5.85 -57.20
CA LYS A 1267 19.60 -7.06 -57.98
C LYS A 1267 20.92 -7.73 -57.59
#